data_AF-A0A383TWB5-F1
#
_entry.id   AF-A0A383TWB5-F1
#
_cell.length_a   1.000
_cell.length_b   1.000
_cell.length_c   1.000
_cell.angle_alpha   90.00
_cell.angle_beta   90.00
_cell.angle_gamma   90.00
#
_symmetry.space_group_name_H-M   'P 1'
#
loop_
_entity.id
_entity.type
_entity.pdbx_description
1 polymer ?
#
loop_
_entity_poly.entity_id
_entity_poly.type
_entity_poly.pdbx_seq_one_letter_code
_entity_poly.pdbx_strand_id
1 'polypeptide(L)'
;MELSNTYFTDYQIKGKSVSQIFAELLNDRNKAFSINQKDWQEQYVRSFAQMLDSMPEPRKIVKEILARELEKKGLQPIDPDAVYLNKFGQADKSSDEQYYNHESGSLVWSYKLTDACLMNVLGKYYYDDWDILYSDVSVGLYTEGSAADSWGAHNIVPIMPIEIFNIFYYYPIYKEFNRQVENFWQQYKDRYMHYLEDNFLLSGVVQYKNKMLSENAFSIIRKVYNHQDDIEAKFLKIYGYASTDIMIIRDLKDATGLLILYIPGARFPFIEFLTSSDCRNWIKQHIENPFLRNSFANHFSIYERQDGLEYSGVDTALKGIAEDTWDIGYIDFDHHTVLSVNLFATVADKTQKRMQADGDVQIKSDSELTRDHVYNFIHGMLSQLYYFEALVPEILIPLNLTLSLTELGLSVDKMVDGDTYEERKYGVGEFVTSFLFLGINMLPFFAEAISYMKQFDLKKIPKYSNEEEVIKTYFNVSAEDVLIDTPAITPEGEDAGKTFLARLADENNELVVFKPLAGNKYIRLNPTTHEEIPGELISKVYSSNLEKMVYVRSGLKGGAPYSPLELDFSAVMSVADLRKKAAVIGKPIGKSYKKIIEKLDHWHTITTFEEKSKSAFELIHLIRKYKIEHPESRRIPAFDSLEEELKGALFTDGMNDLQKNLIKMLDKVGAEATSILYKSVLQEIKGIDIGKTGTLVLFAENNYTTYPFAGFAEELPTQLSFTPYYVIPETSEFSILEHAYYNDSLFEGLGFDNNIDVLKYTIERIKSENLLSEIEEIDNKLYIGYNFEELNQIISTFSCAEETQYSEYPLTFIQMLQELGSIKGQGIPEKGLMHVYSSAKYYQDTVEKRMNTVETAFQISDNYDFSIWDNNFPGNQNYIEFLKNQETTNSAISTAVSTSMGVAFDDSAESLRFITENLETFYEEGIRNIFVRRLNHRLLKRDIALYLRGENMTDRLNAALLTTLEHGHDLYRALIREAKKIKINVIPTGGHDGIISGALDIYESYYANVEQTIREFNLINDSSGKFLIITPPTALRPIAGIHAPFPNIAELTNIPVLKVTENKLLDLSVAIGREKLDVRVPAWTEFVPLDGKVLGWKTYGGKDYLKPNQSTRRDLFIKGRDAHQATELLNEIDVLKGHIADLATASSGSCASVSAKVLQNLRTLGYNTGRGYSLAYWKKRGNDYFPFNHTATSVWLQNEEFVVDATHLQFPHAPEDAEQIIVQRPEDWAEEIASRAEAIRPWLEHGLKGVSVIGYFEPPIYTKPRILKQP
;
A
#
# COMPACT_ATOMS: atom_id res chain seq x y z
N MET A 1 12.60 -19.74 -6.59
CA MET A 1 12.61 -20.94 -5.74
C MET A 1 11.43 -21.79 -6.22
N GLU A 2 11.38 -22.16 -7.50
CA GLU A 2 11.86 -23.50 -7.84
C GLU A 2 13.07 -23.91 -7.00
N LEU A 3 12.79 -24.32 -5.76
CA LEU A 3 13.72 -24.97 -4.83
C LEU A 3 12.94 -25.42 -3.58
N SER A 4 11.86 -26.19 -3.76
CA SER A 4 11.28 -26.96 -2.64
C SER A 4 10.96 -28.42 -2.97
N ASN A 5 11.34 -28.91 -4.15
CA ASN A 5 11.38 -30.35 -4.42
C ASN A 5 12.78 -30.98 -4.40
N THR A 6 13.78 -30.32 -3.81
CA THR A 6 15.07 -30.98 -3.52
C THR A 6 15.64 -30.49 -2.19
N TYR A 7 15.13 -31.04 -1.10
CA TYR A 7 15.81 -30.96 0.20
C TYR A 7 17.14 -31.73 0.11
N PHE A 8 18.20 -31.01 -0.29
CA PHE A 8 19.65 -31.32 -0.21
C PHE A 8 20.18 -32.71 -0.61
N THR A 9 19.35 -33.65 -1.07
CA THR A 9 19.78 -35.00 -1.44
C THR A 9 20.22 -35.13 -2.90
N ASP A 10 19.70 -34.30 -3.82
CA ASP A 10 19.77 -34.61 -5.26
C ASP A 10 20.71 -33.73 -6.09
N TYR A 11 21.26 -32.64 -5.54
CA TYR A 11 22.24 -31.80 -6.25
C TYR A 11 23.67 -32.24 -5.95
N GLN A 12 24.41 -32.59 -7.00
CA GLN A 12 25.77 -33.12 -6.90
C GLN A 12 26.83 -32.10 -7.32
N ILE A 13 27.80 -31.80 -6.45
CA ILE A 13 29.03 -31.10 -6.84
C ILE A 13 30.06 -32.18 -7.18
N LYS A 14 30.50 -32.21 -8.45
CA LYS A 14 31.42 -33.25 -8.98
C LYS A 14 30.96 -34.69 -8.69
N GLY A 15 29.64 -34.94 -8.76
CA GLY A 15 29.09 -36.29 -8.59
C GLY A 15 28.76 -36.69 -7.14
N LYS A 16 28.92 -35.79 -6.16
CA LYS A 16 28.57 -36.04 -4.74
C LYS A 16 27.53 -35.05 -4.24
N SER A 17 26.50 -35.51 -3.53
CA SER A 17 25.49 -34.63 -2.96
C SER A 17 26.09 -33.68 -1.91
N VAL A 18 25.44 -32.56 -1.66
CA VAL A 18 25.85 -31.62 -0.59
C VAL A 18 25.96 -32.36 0.76
N SER A 19 24.98 -33.22 1.07
CA SER A 19 25.02 -34.06 2.26
C SER A 19 26.19 -35.04 2.27
N GLN A 20 26.57 -35.60 1.11
CA GLN A 20 27.75 -36.48 0.99
C GLN A 20 29.06 -35.71 1.18
N ILE A 21 29.19 -34.53 0.57
CA ILE A 21 30.39 -33.68 0.69
C ILE A 21 30.58 -33.22 2.12
N PHE A 22 29.51 -32.78 2.76
CA PHE A 22 29.53 -32.35 4.15
C PHE A 22 29.84 -33.51 5.09
N ALA A 23 29.19 -34.67 4.91
CA ALA A 23 29.47 -35.87 5.70
C ALA A 23 30.91 -36.39 5.52
N GLU A 24 31.49 -36.32 4.31
CA GLU A 24 32.89 -36.67 4.08
C GLU A 24 33.86 -35.71 4.79
N LEU A 25 33.63 -34.40 4.68
CA LEU A 25 34.47 -33.38 5.31
C LEU A 25 34.41 -33.42 6.84
N LEU A 26 33.23 -33.72 7.42
CA LEU A 26 33.05 -33.90 8.87
C LEU A 26 33.72 -35.18 9.40
N ASN A 27 33.63 -36.29 8.65
CA ASN A 27 34.17 -37.59 9.06
C ASN A 27 35.71 -37.60 9.18
N ASP A 28 36.40 -36.74 8.42
CA ASP A 28 37.86 -36.68 8.41
C ASP A 28 38.47 -36.03 9.68
N ARG A 29 37.69 -35.31 10.50
CA ARG A 29 38.21 -34.62 11.71
C ARG A 29 37.50 -34.95 13.02
N ASN A 30 36.18 -35.13 13.03
CA ASN A 30 35.43 -35.19 14.29
C ASN A 30 35.35 -36.61 14.87
N LYS A 31 36.42 -37.05 15.58
CA LYS A 31 36.34 -38.22 16.47
C LYS A 31 35.47 -37.99 17.72
N ALA A 32 35.14 -36.74 18.04
CA ALA A 32 34.38 -36.37 19.24
C ALA A 32 32.87 -36.61 19.12
N PHE A 33 32.34 -36.58 17.90
CA PHE A 33 30.95 -36.93 17.62
C PHE A 33 30.95 -38.12 16.67
N SER A 34 30.66 -39.32 17.18
CA SER A 34 30.40 -40.49 16.36
C SER A 34 29.05 -40.33 15.64
N ILE A 35 28.98 -39.39 14.70
CA ILE A 35 27.76 -39.08 13.97
C ILE A 35 27.61 -40.13 12.87
N ASN A 36 26.57 -40.94 12.95
CA ASN A 36 26.21 -41.87 11.90
C ASN A 36 25.85 -41.08 10.63
N GLN A 37 26.41 -41.44 9.47
CA GLN A 37 26.23 -40.75 8.19
C GLN A 37 24.77 -40.49 7.78
N LYS A 38 23.80 -41.22 8.36
CA LYS A 38 22.38 -41.11 8.01
C LYS A 38 21.58 -40.07 8.81
N ASP A 39 21.99 -39.72 10.02
CA ASP A 39 21.15 -38.92 10.96
C ASP A 39 21.87 -37.67 11.50
N TRP A 40 22.89 -37.18 10.79
CA TRP A 40 23.75 -36.09 11.26
C TRP A 40 23.02 -34.76 11.46
N GLN A 41 22.02 -34.46 10.65
CA GLN A 41 21.22 -33.22 10.74
C GLN A 41 20.41 -33.19 12.05
N GLU A 42 19.81 -34.33 12.44
CA GLU A 42 19.09 -34.44 13.71
C GLU A 42 20.01 -34.22 14.90
N GLN A 43 21.20 -34.83 14.86
CA GLN A 43 22.19 -34.69 15.93
C GLN A 43 22.75 -33.28 16.02
N TYR A 44 23.01 -32.62 14.88
CA TYR A 44 23.49 -31.24 14.81
C TYR A 44 22.48 -30.26 15.44
N VAL A 45 21.21 -30.34 15.06
CA VAL A 45 20.11 -29.51 15.61
C VAL A 45 19.90 -29.77 17.11
N ARG A 46 19.79 -31.03 17.52
CA ARG A 46 19.56 -31.39 18.93
C ARG A 46 20.73 -31.00 19.83
N SER A 47 21.96 -31.11 19.34
CA SER A 47 23.17 -30.74 20.07
C SER A 47 23.20 -29.24 20.36
N PHE A 48 22.82 -28.41 19.40
CA PHE A 48 22.70 -26.97 19.58
C PHE A 48 21.55 -26.60 20.52
N ALA A 49 20.40 -27.27 20.40
CA ALA A 49 19.26 -27.10 21.29
C ALA A 49 19.61 -27.39 22.76
N GLN A 50 20.38 -28.45 23.00
CA GLN A 50 20.86 -28.81 24.34
C GLN A 50 21.74 -27.70 24.94
N MET A 51 22.59 -27.10 24.11
CA MET A 51 23.48 -26.02 24.53
C MET A 51 22.68 -24.74 24.85
N LEU A 52 21.77 -24.32 23.97
CA LEU A 52 20.90 -23.16 24.23
C LEU A 52 20.03 -23.33 25.49
N ASP A 53 19.48 -24.52 25.72
CA ASP A 53 18.66 -24.82 26.91
C ASP A 53 19.44 -24.74 28.23
N SER A 54 20.76 -24.98 28.17
CA SER A 54 21.63 -24.97 29.35
C SER A 54 22.20 -23.58 29.63
N MET A 55 21.85 -22.56 28.84
CA MET A 55 22.32 -21.20 29.06
C MET A 55 21.74 -20.61 30.36
N PRO A 56 22.52 -19.80 31.10
CA PRO A 56 22.01 -19.10 32.28
C PRO A 56 20.88 -18.12 31.94
N GLU A 57 19.79 -18.15 32.72
CA GLU A 57 18.59 -17.34 32.49
C GLU A 57 18.25 -16.50 33.74
N PRO A 58 18.27 -15.15 33.65
CA PRO A 58 18.09 -14.26 34.81
C PRO A 58 16.77 -14.41 35.60
N ARG A 59 15.60 -14.59 34.95
CA ARG A 59 14.32 -14.78 35.64
C ARG A 59 14.31 -16.06 36.48
N LYS A 60 14.86 -17.16 35.95
CA LYS A 60 15.01 -18.44 36.65
C LYS A 60 15.92 -18.29 37.86
N ILE A 61 17.02 -17.53 37.73
CA ILE A 61 17.90 -17.21 38.85
C ILE A 61 17.15 -16.45 39.95
N VAL A 62 16.34 -15.45 39.61
CA VAL A 62 15.50 -14.72 40.57
C VAL A 62 14.53 -15.65 41.29
N LYS A 63 13.84 -16.53 40.55
CA LYS A 63 12.92 -17.53 41.11
C LYS A 63 13.63 -18.50 42.05
N GLU A 64 14.77 -19.03 41.65
CA GLU A 64 15.57 -19.97 42.45
C GLU A 64 16.08 -19.32 43.73
N ILE A 65 16.56 -18.07 43.67
CA ILE A 65 16.99 -17.31 44.84
C ILE A 65 15.81 -17.06 45.78
N LEU A 66 14.69 -16.56 45.28
CA LEU A 66 13.51 -16.26 46.11
C LEU A 66 12.92 -17.53 46.75
N ALA A 67 12.71 -18.59 45.98
CA ALA A 67 12.19 -19.85 46.51
C ALA A 67 13.07 -20.40 47.64
N ARG A 68 14.40 -20.44 47.40
CA ARG A 68 15.38 -20.95 48.35
C ARG A 68 15.48 -20.09 49.61
N GLU A 69 15.50 -18.77 49.49
CA GLU A 69 15.72 -17.89 50.64
C GLU A 69 14.42 -17.59 51.43
N LEU A 70 13.24 -17.60 50.79
CA LEU A 70 11.96 -17.53 51.51
C LEU A 70 11.67 -18.80 52.32
N GLU A 71 11.96 -19.98 51.75
CA GLU A 71 11.83 -21.26 52.46
C GLU A 71 12.73 -21.30 53.72
N LYS A 72 13.98 -20.84 53.61
CA LYS A 72 14.89 -20.73 54.77
C LYS A 72 14.37 -19.81 55.87
N LYS A 73 13.56 -18.81 55.52
CA LYS A 73 12.92 -17.88 56.46
C LYS A 73 11.60 -18.41 57.03
N GLY A 74 11.14 -19.59 56.60
CA GLY A 74 9.86 -20.17 57.02
C GLY A 74 8.63 -19.44 56.46
N LEU A 75 8.82 -18.65 55.39
CA LEU A 75 7.76 -17.94 54.69
C LEU A 75 7.17 -18.84 53.60
N GLN A 76 5.91 -18.59 53.23
CA GLN A 76 5.26 -19.33 52.16
C GLN A 76 5.99 -19.08 50.82
N PRO A 77 6.25 -20.13 50.02
CA PRO A 77 6.80 -19.95 48.69
C PRO A 77 5.79 -19.20 47.82
N ILE A 78 6.31 -18.28 47.00
CA ILE A 78 5.52 -17.52 46.03
C ILE A 78 6.02 -17.79 44.62
N ASP A 79 5.13 -17.69 43.63
CA ASP A 79 5.54 -17.55 42.23
C ASP A 79 5.69 -16.06 41.91
N PRO A 80 6.92 -15.54 41.78
CA PRO A 80 7.14 -14.11 41.56
C PRO A 80 6.65 -13.60 40.19
N ASP A 81 6.26 -14.47 39.26
CA ASP A 81 5.59 -14.06 38.01
C ASP A 81 4.06 -13.87 38.16
N ALA A 82 3.48 -14.36 39.26
CA ALA A 82 2.06 -14.25 39.58
C ALA A 82 1.78 -13.24 40.72
N VAL A 83 2.82 -12.53 41.18
CA VAL A 83 2.75 -11.54 42.26
C VAL A 83 3.22 -10.19 41.72
N TYR A 84 2.56 -9.12 42.16
CA TYR A 84 2.83 -7.76 41.76
C TYR A 84 3.34 -6.93 42.94
N LEU A 85 4.39 -6.15 42.71
CA LEU A 85 4.88 -5.09 43.59
C LEU A 85 4.22 -3.77 43.17
N ASN A 86 3.33 -3.25 44.01
CA ASN A 86 2.54 -2.05 43.73
C ASN A 86 2.96 -0.89 44.64
N LYS A 87 2.98 0.33 44.08
CA LYS A 87 3.19 1.58 44.82
C LYS A 87 1.91 2.40 44.83
N PHE A 88 1.59 2.98 45.98
CA PHE A 88 0.43 3.84 46.16
C PHE A 88 0.80 5.25 46.66
N GLY A 89 0.04 6.26 46.26
CA GLY A 89 0.18 7.63 46.74
C GLY A 89 -0.66 7.91 48.00
N GLN A 90 -1.70 7.12 48.23
CA GLN A 90 -2.63 7.25 49.36
C GLN A 90 -3.04 5.86 49.86
N ALA A 91 -3.45 5.80 51.13
CA ALA A 91 -3.82 4.56 51.79
C ALA A 91 -4.83 4.83 52.91
N ASP A 92 -5.84 3.98 53.02
CA ASP A 92 -6.80 3.96 54.11
C ASP A 92 -6.61 2.71 54.97
N LYS A 93 -6.70 2.85 56.29
CA LYS A 93 -6.53 1.68 57.18
C LYS A 93 -7.72 0.72 57.04
N SER A 94 -7.47 -0.58 56.92
CA SER A 94 -8.54 -1.58 56.85
C SER A 94 -9.35 -1.65 58.16
N SER A 95 -10.57 -2.16 58.08
CA SER A 95 -11.49 -2.33 59.22
C SER A 95 -11.02 -3.33 60.27
N ASP A 96 -10.14 -4.26 59.89
CA ASP A 96 -9.50 -5.22 60.80
C ASP A 96 -8.14 -4.73 61.33
N GLU A 97 -7.74 -3.51 60.93
CA GLU A 97 -6.47 -2.84 61.24
C GLU A 97 -5.19 -3.61 60.86
N GLN A 98 -5.31 -4.70 60.11
CA GLN A 98 -4.19 -5.57 59.76
C GLN A 98 -3.48 -5.12 58.47
N TYR A 99 -4.18 -4.45 57.56
CA TYR A 99 -3.69 -4.07 56.24
C TYR A 99 -4.14 -2.65 55.86
N TYR A 100 -3.63 -2.15 54.74
CA TYR A 100 -4.12 -0.90 54.14
C TYR A 100 -4.92 -1.19 52.86
N ASN A 101 -5.97 -0.42 52.68
CA ASN A 101 -6.80 -0.40 51.47
C ASN A 101 -6.34 0.74 50.56
N HIS A 102 -6.30 0.45 49.27
CA HIS A 102 -5.88 1.39 48.22
C HIS A 102 -6.91 1.36 47.09
N GLU A 103 -7.39 2.53 46.69
CA GLU A 103 -8.29 2.66 45.54
C GLU A 103 -7.49 2.77 44.23
N SER A 104 -8.10 2.40 43.10
CA SER A 104 -7.50 2.48 41.74
C SER A 104 -6.80 3.81 41.45
N GLY A 105 -7.41 4.94 41.84
CA GLY A 105 -6.84 6.28 41.64
C GLY A 105 -5.58 6.61 42.45
N SER A 106 -5.21 5.76 43.42
CA SER A 106 -4.01 5.94 44.25
C SER A 106 -2.78 5.19 43.73
N LEU A 107 -2.93 4.30 42.75
CA LEU A 107 -1.82 3.52 42.18
C LEU A 107 -0.85 4.44 41.43
N VAL A 108 0.43 4.36 41.79
CA VAL A 108 1.52 5.12 41.15
C VAL A 108 2.23 4.28 40.10
N TRP A 109 2.52 3.02 40.44
CA TRP A 109 3.09 2.03 39.52
C TRP A 109 2.86 0.61 40.04
N SER A 110 2.94 -0.39 39.15
CA SER A 110 2.76 -1.82 39.44
C SER A 110 3.73 -2.64 38.58
N TYR A 111 4.48 -3.56 39.18
CA TYR A 111 5.44 -4.43 38.48
C TYR A 111 5.19 -5.88 38.87
N LYS A 112 5.37 -6.86 37.97
CA LYS A 112 5.54 -8.25 38.47
C LYS A 112 6.79 -8.33 39.33
N LEU A 113 6.76 -9.18 40.36
CA LEU A 113 7.82 -9.24 41.35
C LEU A 113 9.16 -9.66 40.75
N THR A 114 9.17 -10.64 39.83
CA THR A 114 10.38 -11.06 39.10
C THR A 114 11.06 -9.87 38.43
N ASP A 115 10.26 -8.99 37.82
CA ASP A 115 10.74 -7.86 37.02
C ASP A 115 11.27 -6.73 37.91
N ALA A 116 10.55 -6.45 39.01
CA ALA A 116 11.01 -5.49 40.01
C ALA A 116 12.36 -5.88 40.62
N CYS A 117 12.63 -7.18 40.78
CA CYS A 117 13.91 -7.68 41.27
C CYS A 117 15.03 -7.54 40.24
N LEU A 118 14.76 -7.85 38.96
CA LEU A 118 15.74 -7.69 37.88
C LEU A 118 16.14 -6.23 37.65
N MET A 119 15.21 -5.30 37.84
CA MET A 119 15.42 -3.84 37.71
C MET A 119 15.95 -3.17 38.97
N ASN A 120 16.21 -3.97 40.00
CA ASN A 120 16.63 -3.51 41.31
C ASN A 120 15.74 -2.37 41.84
N VAL A 121 14.41 -2.41 41.61
CA VAL A 121 13.46 -1.32 41.94
C VAL A 121 13.55 -0.96 43.42
N LEU A 122 13.57 -1.98 44.28
CA LEU A 122 13.67 -1.78 45.72
C LEU A 122 15.01 -1.16 46.12
N GLY A 123 16.12 -1.61 45.50
CA GLY A 123 17.45 -1.03 45.68
C GLY A 123 17.57 0.41 45.17
N LYS A 124 16.94 0.74 44.05
CA LYS A 124 17.03 2.06 43.43
C LYS A 124 16.25 3.13 44.20
N TYR A 125 15.05 2.79 44.67
CA TYR A 125 14.13 3.77 45.26
C TYR A 125 14.12 3.80 46.78
N TYR A 126 14.55 2.72 47.44
CA TYR A 126 14.37 2.56 48.89
C TYR A 126 15.66 2.17 49.63
N TYR A 127 16.83 2.32 49.00
CA TYR A 127 18.09 2.07 49.71
C TYR A 127 18.28 3.00 50.91
N ASP A 128 17.99 4.29 50.74
CA ASP A 128 18.10 5.29 51.81
C ASP A 128 16.84 5.40 52.68
N ASP A 129 15.69 4.92 52.19
CA ASP A 129 14.36 5.00 52.84
C ASP A 129 13.73 3.61 53.08
N TRP A 130 14.56 2.61 53.40
CA TRP A 130 14.15 1.20 53.58
C TRP A 130 13.08 0.99 54.66
N ASP A 131 12.95 1.91 55.63
CA ASP A 131 11.92 1.87 56.68
C ASP A 131 10.49 1.83 56.10
N ILE A 132 10.27 2.42 54.91
CA ILE A 132 8.98 2.41 54.21
C ILE A 132 8.55 0.99 53.81
N LEU A 133 9.51 0.07 53.62
CA LEU A 133 9.26 -1.30 53.17
C LEU A 133 8.77 -2.24 54.28
N TYR A 134 8.69 -1.77 55.54
CA TYR A 134 8.14 -2.53 56.68
C TYR A 134 6.60 -2.50 56.75
N SER A 135 5.94 -1.76 55.86
CA SER A 135 4.49 -1.66 55.80
C SER A 135 3.97 -1.62 54.36
N ASP A 136 2.72 -2.02 54.17
CA ASP A 136 1.99 -1.98 52.90
C ASP A 136 1.40 -0.60 52.56
N VAL A 137 1.55 0.40 53.45
CA VAL A 137 1.01 1.78 53.29
C VAL A 137 1.37 2.42 51.95
N SER A 138 2.59 2.19 51.50
CA SER A 138 3.14 2.87 50.34
C SER A 138 3.59 1.92 49.25
N VAL A 139 4.00 0.70 49.61
CA VAL A 139 4.51 -0.34 48.72
C VAL A 139 4.06 -1.68 49.28
N GLY A 140 3.46 -2.54 48.47
CA GLY A 140 3.03 -3.86 48.93
C GLY A 140 3.08 -4.92 47.82
N LEU A 141 2.99 -6.19 48.22
CA LEU A 141 2.89 -7.33 47.31
C LEU A 141 1.44 -7.78 47.20
N TYR A 142 0.93 -7.95 45.98
CA TYR A 142 -0.47 -8.31 45.71
C TYR A 142 -0.56 -9.37 44.62
N THR A 143 -1.66 -10.12 44.60
CA THR A 143 -1.97 -11.09 43.52
C THR A 143 -2.48 -10.41 42.25
N GLU A 144 -2.81 -9.13 42.31
CA GLU A 144 -3.33 -8.35 41.19
C GLU A 144 -2.49 -7.08 40.96
N GLY A 145 -2.22 -6.81 39.69
CA GLY A 145 -1.59 -5.57 39.25
C GLY A 145 -2.63 -4.47 39.07
N SER A 146 -2.36 -3.56 38.13
CA SER A 146 -3.12 -2.35 37.84
C SER A 146 -4.56 -2.45 37.38
N ALA A 147 -4.98 -3.60 36.87
CA ALA A 147 -6.34 -3.82 36.40
C ALA A 147 -7.34 -4.00 37.56
N ALA A 148 -6.87 -4.08 38.81
CA ALA A 148 -7.73 -4.19 39.97
C ALA A 148 -8.41 -2.86 40.31
N ASP A 149 -9.67 -2.95 40.73
CA ASP A 149 -10.45 -1.80 41.21
C ASP A 149 -9.95 -1.28 42.57
N SER A 150 -9.38 -2.17 43.40
CA SER A 150 -8.79 -1.83 44.70
C SER A 150 -7.78 -2.89 45.16
N TRP A 151 -6.90 -2.52 46.10
CA TRP A 151 -5.97 -3.43 46.76
C TRP A 151 -6.17 -3.38 48.27
N GLY A 152 -6.06 -4.53 48.92
CA GLY A 152 -6.21 -4.65 50.37
C GLY A 152 -6.27 -6.11 50.80
N ALA A 153 -6.99 -6.39 51.90
CA ALA A 153 -7.01 -7.72 52.52
C ALA A 153 -7.43 -8.88 51.59
N HIS A 154 -8.15 -8.60 50.51
CA HIS A 154 -8.67 -9.62 49.59
C HIS A 154 -7.65 -10.10 48.54
N ASN A 155 -6.59 -9.32 48.27
CA ASN A 155 -5.59 -9.64 47.25
C ASN A 155 -4.13 -9.39 47.70
N ILE A 156 -3.90 -9.05 48.97
CA ILE A 156 -2.54 -8.87 49.52
C ILE A 156 -1.80 -10.21 49.69
N VAL A 157 -0.53 -10.22 49.32
CA VAL A 157 0.41 -11.32 49.60
C VAL A 157 1.09 -11.04 50.94
N PRO A 158 1.01 -11.94 51.94
CA PRO A 158 1.49 -11.69 53.30
C PRO A 158 3.01 -11.82 53.43
N ILE A 159 3.75 -11.11 52.57
CA ILE A 159 5.20 -10.98 52.59
C ILE A 159 5.50 -9.48 52.48
N MET A 160 6.22 -8.95 53.46
CA MET A 160 6.60 -7.53 53.45
C MET A 160 7.66 -7.27 52.37
N PRO A 161 7.60 -6.14 51.62
CA PRO A 161 8.58 -5.80 50.61
C PRO A 161 10.04 -5.82 51.10
N ILE A 162 10.27 -5.51 52.39
CA ILE A 162 11.60 -5.54 52.99
C ILE A 162 12.26 -6.93 52.95
N GLU A 163 11.49 -8.00 52.98
CA GLU A 163 12.02 -9.36 52.89
C GLU A 163 12.64 -9.64 51.52
N ILE A 164 12.00 -9.14 50.46
CA ILE A 164 12.49 -9.24 49.09
C ILE A 164 13.77 -8.42 48.91
N PHE A 165 13.77 -7.18 49.39
CA PHE A 165 14.95 -6.30 49.36
C PHE A 165 16.17 -6.96 50.04
N ASN A 166 15.98 -7.50 51.24
CA ASN A 166 17.05 -8.14 52.00
C ASN A 166 17.63 -9.37 51.28
N ILE A 167 16.80 -10.18 50.61
CA ILE A 167 17.27 -11.35 49.86
C ILE A 167 18.25 -10.93 48.77
N PHE A 168 17.89 -9.96 47.93
CA PHE A 168 18.74 -9.54 46.81
C PHE A 168 19.92 -8.65 47.22
N TYR A 169 19.84 -8.00 48.38
CA TYR A 169 21.00 -7.32 48.98
C TYR A 169 22.14 -8.32 49.31
N TYR A 170 21.82 -9.46 49.93
CA TYR A 170 22.83 -10.46 50.32
C TYR A 170 23.17 -11.47 49.21
N TYR A 171 22.25 -11.72 48.28
CA TYR A 171 22.42 -12.63 47.16
C TYR A 171 22.21 -11.91 45.81
N PRO A 172 23.17 -11.06 45.37
CA PRO A 172 23.02 -10.30 44.14
C PRO A 172 22.89 -11.21 42.91
N ILE A 173 21.93 -10.91 42.05
CA ILE A 173 21.60 -11.68 40.84
C ILE A 173 22.83 -11.87 39.94
N TYR A 174 23.63 -10.80 39.74
CA TYR A 174 24.80 -10.84 38.86
C TYR A 174 25.89 -11.84 39.31
N LYS A 175 26.07 -12.04 40.63
CA LYS A 175 27.09 -12.98 41.14
C LYS A 175 26.72 -14.42 40.79
N GLU A 176 25.45 -14.74 40.96
CA GLU A 176 24.91 -16.05 40.63
C GLU A 176 24.89 -16.27 39.10
N PHE A 177 24.51 -15.25 38.32
CA PHE A 177 24.58 -15.29 36.86
C PHE A 177 26.00 -15.59 36.36
N ASN A 178 27.01 -14.84 36.80
CA ASN A 178 28.40 -15.06 36.39
C ASN A 178 28.91 -16.47 36.74
N ARG A 179 28.54 -16.97 37.93
CA ARG A 179 28.86 -18.35 38.35
C ARG A 179 28.24 -19.37 37.38
N GLN A 180 27.00 -19.17 36.95
CA GLN A 180 26.34 -20.07 35.99
C GLN A 180 26.96 -19.96 34.58
N VAL A 181 27.33 -18.76 34.13
CA VAL A 181 28.04 -18.54 32.85
C VAL A 181 29.38 -19.29 32.84
N GLU A 182 30.17 -19.20 33.93
CA GLU A 182 31.43 -19.94 34.04
C GLU A 182 31.23 -21.46 33.92
N ASN A 183 30.23 -22.01 34.62
CA ASN A 183 29.91 -23.44 34.54
C ASN A 183 29.45 -23.86 33.15
N PHE A 184 28.62 -23.04 32.49
CA PHE A 184 28.15 -23.29 31.13
C PHE A 184 29.33 -23.41 30.16
N TRP A 185 30.25 -22.44 30.17
CA TRP A 185 31.41 -22.47 29.27
C TRP A 185 32.39 -23.59 29.62
N GLN A 186 32.58 -23.94 30.89
CA GLN A 186 33.37 -25.12 31.27
C GLN A 186 32.80 -26.42 30.66
N GLN A 187 31.48 -26.50 30.49
CA GLN A 187 30.81 -27.69 29.96
C GLN A 187 30.71 -27.70 28.42
N TYR A 188 30.45 -26.55 27.79
CA TYR A 188 30.02 -26.48 26.38
C TYR A 188 30.99 -25.79 25.43
N LYS A 189 32.12 -25.24 25.89
CA LYS A 189 33.04 -24.46 25.04
C LYS A 189 33.60 -25.21 23.84
N ASP A 190 34.12 -26.42 24.03
CA ASP A 190 34.66 -27.23 22.92
C ASP A 190 33.56 -27.58 21.91
N ARG A 191 32.34 -27.83 22.40
CA ARG A 191 31.17 -28.10 21.56
C ARG A 191 30.76 -26.86 20.74
N TYR A 192 30.75 -25.69 21.35
CA TYR A 192 30.45 -24.44 20.68
C TYR A 192 31.50 -24.12 19.60
N MET A 193 32.79 -24.33 19.90
CA MET A 193 33.88 -24.16 18.93
C MET A 193 33.68 -25.03 17.68
N HIS A 194 33.44 -26.33 17.84
CA HIS A 194 33.20 -27.23 16.71
C HIS A 194 31.92 -26.86 15.94
N TYR A 195 30.89 -26.40 16.65
CA TYR A 195 29.69 -25.91 16.01
C TYR A 195 29.95 -24.67 15.13
N LEU A 196 30.79 -23.73 15.58
CA LEU A 196 31.21 -22.58 14.76
C LEU A 196 31.98 -23.01 13.50
N GLU A 197 32.89 -24.00 13.63
CA GLU A 197 33.63 -24.58 12.50
C GLU A 197 32.69 -25.16 11.44
N ASP A 198 31.74 -25.98 11.89
CA ASP A 198 30.79 -26.67 11.04
C ASP A 198 29.81 -25.67 10.39
N ASN A 199 29.35 -24.67 11.14
CA ASN A 199 28.45 -23.64 10.62
C ASN A 199 29.15 -22.75 9.59
N PHE A 200 30.41 -22.35 9.83
CA PHE A 200 31.21 -21.59 8.87
C PHE A 200 31.33 -22.31 7.52
N LEU A 201 31.65 -23.61 7.54
CA LEU A 201 31.72 -24.42 6.32
C LEU A 201 30.34 -24.55 5.67
N LEU A 202 29.29 -24.80 6.45
CA LEU A 202 27.93 -24.96 5.96
C LEU A 202 27.47 -23.70 5.23
N SER A 203 27.64 -22.52 5.81
CA SER A 203 27.31 -21.24 5.17
C SER A 203 28.05 -21.07 3.84
N GLY A 204 29.33 -21.46 3.79
CA GLY A 204 30.14 -21.36 2.57
C GLY A 204 29.67 -22.31 1.47
N VAL A 205 29.30 -23.54 1.84
CA VAL A 205 28.73 -24.54 0.91
C VAL A 205 27.38 -24.06 0.36
N VAL A 206 26.51 -23.50 1.22
CA VAL A 206 25.19 -22.99 0.82
C VAL A 206 25.34 -21.80 -0.14
N GLN A 207 26.16 -20.79 0.20
CA GLN A 207 26.37 -19.63 -0.69
C GLN A 207 27.05 -20.03 -2.01
N TYR A 208 28.01 -20.95 -1.99
CA TYR A 208 28.64 -21.48 -3.20
C TYR A 208 27.67 -22.26 -4.10
N LYS A 209 26.82 -23.13 -3.52
CA LYS A 209 25.75 -23.85 -4.24
C LYS A 209 24.84 -22.88 -5.00
N ASN A 210 24.51 -21.76 -4.37
CA ASN A 210 23.64 -20.73 -4.93
C ASN A 210 24.38 -19.77 -5.89
N LYS A 211 25.64 -20.05 -6.23
CA LYS A 211 26.50 -19.21 -7.10
C LYS A 211 26.70 -17.78 -6.58
N MET A 212 26.58 -17.59 -5.26
CA MET A 212 26.82 -16.32 -4.59
C MET A 212 28.26 -16.19 -4.09
N LEU A 213 29.07 -17.23 -4.29
CA LEU A 213 30.48 -17.30 -3.91
C LEU A 213 31.29 -17.85 -5.09
N SER A 214 32.45 -17.25 -5.37
CA SER A 214 33.36 -17.72 -6.41
C SER A 214 34.05 -19.03 -6.04
N GLU A 215 34.54 -19.78 -7.03
CA GLU A 215 35.36 -20.99 -6.77
C GLU A 215 36.61 -20.66 -5.95
N ASN A 216 37.18 -19.46 -6.18
CA ASN A 216 38.38 -19.03 -5.45
C ASN A 216 38.05 -18.77 -3.98
N ALA A 217 36.99 -18.01 -3.69
CA ALA A 217 36.54 -17.79 -2.32
C ALA A 217 36.13 -19.09 -1.61
N PHE A 218 35.44 -19.99 -2.30
CA PHE A 218 35.09 -21.30 -1.75
C PHE A 218 36.33 -22.19 -1.49
N SER A 219 37.38 -22.05 -2.30
CA SER A 219 38.69 -22.67 -2.03
C SER A 219 39.27 -22.14 -0.72
N ILE A 220 39.30 -20.82 -0.52
CA ILE A 220 39.80 -20.18 0.70
C ILE A 220 39.01 -20.66 1.94
N ILE A 221 37.67 -20.70 1.87
CA ILE A 221 36.82 -21.21 2.95
C ILE A 221 37.16 -22.66 3.31
N ARG A 222 37.34 -23.53 2.30
CA ARG A 222 37.77 -24.92 2.54
C ARG A 222 39.15 -25.00 3.17
N LYS A 223 40.07 -24.09 2.84
CA LYS A 223 41.40 -24.03 3.46
C LYS A 223 41.32 -23.59 4.93
N VAL A 224 40.46 -22.62 5.26
CA VAL A 224 40.17 -22.19 6.64
C VAL A 224 39.62 -23.37 7.45
N TYR A 225 38.58 -24.04 6.94
CA TYR A 225 38.02 -25.24 7.57
C TYR A 225 39.05 -26.36 7.71
N ASN A 226 40.01 -26.42 6.77
CA ASN A 226 41.10 -27.39 6.84
C ASN A 226 42.31 -26.94 7.66
N HIS A 227 42.26 -25.79 8.35
CA HIS A 227 43.34 -25.22 9.15
C HIS A 227 44.68 -25.21 8.38
N GLN A 228 44.67 -24.77 7.12
CA GLN A 228 45.91 -24.61 6.34
C GLN A 228 46.68 -23.36 6.79
N ASP A 229 48.00 -23.49 6.97
CA ASP A 229 48.88 -22.44 7.51
C ASP A 229 49.12 -21.24 6.56
N ASP A 230 48.63 -21.30 5.32
CA ASP A 230 48.76 -20.22 4.32
C ASP A 230 47.56 -19.27 4.27
N ILE A 231 46.64 -19.39 5.23
CA ILE A 231 45.51 -18.48 5.41
C ILE A 231 45.84 -17.41 6.45
N GLU A 232 45.54 -16.16 6.12
CA GLU A 232 45.49 -15.07 7.08
C GLU A 232 44.03 -14.75 7.41
N ALA A 233 43.68 -14.84 8.69
CA ALA A 233 42.39 -14.40 9.22
C ALA A 233 42.61 -13.38 10.35
N LYS A 234 41.83 -12.30 10.36
CA LYS A 234 41.90 -11.19 11.33
C LYS A 234 40.51 -10.74 11.76
N PHE A 235 40.36 -10.34 13.01
CA PHE A 235 39.12 -9.67 13.46
C PHE A 235 39.05 -8.25 12.91
N LEU A 236 37.84 -7.84 12.49
CA LEU A 236 37.56 -6.46 12.14
C LEU A 236 37.71 -5.57 13.38
N LYS A 237 38.30 -4.38 13.21
CA LYS A 237 38.33 -3.36 14.27
C LYS A 237 37.63 -2.09 13.85
N ILE A 238 36.94 -1.47 14.82
CA ILE A 238 36.38 -0.12 14.69
C ILE A 238 36.99 0.73 15.79
N TYR A 239 37.73 1.77 15.41
CA TYR A 239 38.40 2.67 16.36
C TYR A 239 39.24 1.94 17.43
N GLY A 240 39.91 0.85 17.02
CA GLY A 240 40.77 0.04 17.89
C GLY A 240 40.05 -1.08 18.65
N TYR A 241 38.73 -1.04 18.78
CA TYR A 241 37.93 -2.11 19.39
C TYR A 241 37.76 -3.26 18.39
N ALA A 242 38.05 -4.50 18.82
CA ALA A 242 37.98 -5.67 17.94
C ALA A 242 36.62 -6.35 18.06
N SER A 243 35.99 -6.64 16.92
CA SER A 243 34.74 -7.39 16.84
C SER A 243 34.85 -8.72 17.61
N THR A 244 33.71 -9.24 18.04
CA THR A 244 33.63 -10.54 18.70
C THR A 244 33.91 -11.67 17.71
N ASP A 245 33.39 -11.55 16.49
CA ASP A 245 33.20 -12.65 15.54
C ASP A 245 33.30 -12.26 14.05
N ILE A 246 33.26 -10.97 13.69
CA ILE A 246 33.47 -10.51 12.29
C ILE A 246 34.93 -10.67 11.89
N MET A 247 35.19 -11.33 10.76
CA MET A 247 36.55 -11.66 10.31
C MET A 247 36.84 -11.22 8.87
N ILE A 248 38.09 -10.89 8.61
CA ILE A 248 38.68 -10.66 7.29
C ILE A 248 39.61 -11.84 6.99
N ILE A 249 39.40 -12.51 5.86
CA ILE A 249 40.10 -13.74 5.49
C ILE A 249 40.73 -13.59 4.11
N ARG A 250 42.00 -13.99 3.96
CA ARG A 250 42.67 -14.09 2.65
C ARG A 250 43.67 -15.24 2.61
N ASP A 251 43.94 -15.73 1.41
CA ASP A 251 45.00 -16.70 1.16
C ASP A 251 46.30 -15.97 0.77
N LEU A 252 47.38 -16.21 1.53
CA LEU A 252 48.68 -15.56 1.31
C LEU A 252 49.38 -16.01 0.03
N LYS A 253 48.95 -17.12 -0.58
CA LYS A 253 49.48 -17.65 -1.84
C LYS A 253 48.58 -17.36 -3.04
N ASP A 254 47.40 -16.80 -2.82
CA ASP A 254 46.51 -16.45 -3.92
C ASP A 254 47.04 -15.23 -4.67
N ALA A 255 47.39 -15.42 -5.95
CA ALA A 255 47.88 -14.37 -6.83
C ALA A 255 46.83 -13.29 -7.13
N THR A 256 45.54 -13.56 -6.90
CA THR A 256 44.48 -12.58 -7.13
C THR A 256 44.33 -11.55 -6.01
N GLY A 257 44.83 -11.86 -4.80
CA GLY A 257 44.73 -10.97 -3.64
C GLY A 257 43.33 -10.86 -3.04
N LEU A 258 42.43 -11.82 -3.31
CA LEU A 258 41.04 -11.84 -2.87
C LEU A 258 40.91 -11.76 -1.33
N LEU A 259 40.05 -10.84 -0.88
CA LEU A 259 39.70 -10.62 0.52
C LEU A 259 38.24 -11.05 0.75
N ILE A 260 38.00 -11.82 1.80
CA ILE A 260 36.66 -12.25 2.22
C ILE A 260 36.32 -11.60 3.55
N LEU A 261 35.23 -10.83 3.60
CA LEU A 261 34.60 -10.37 4.83
C LEU A 261 33.59 -11.44 5.27
N TYR A 262 33.75 -11.95 6.50
CA TYR A 262 32.85 -12.90 7.13
C TYR A 262 32.07 -12.24 8.26
N ILE A 263 30.74 -12.15 8.11
CA ILE A 263 29.81 -11.60 9.11
C ILE A 263 28.82 -12.71 9.52
N PRO A 264 29.01 -13.35 10.68
CA PRO A 264 28.05 -14.33 11.19
C PRO A 264 26.65 -13.74 11.36
N GLY A 265 25.59 -14.48 11.04
CA GLY A 265 24.21 -13.99 11.20
C GLY A 265 23.75 -12.93 10.19
N ALA A 266 24.58 -12.56 9.22
CA ALA A 266 24.13 -11.80 8.05
C ALA A 266 23.39 -12.71 7.05
N ARG A 267 22.54 -12.14 6.20
CA ARG A 267 21.86 -12.87 5.11
C ARG A 267 22.84 -13.56 4.16
N PHE A 268 23.99 -12.92 3.93
CA PHE A 268 25.08 -13.43 3.11
C PHE A 268 26.40 -13.29 3.88
N PRO A 269 26.82 -14.30 4.66
CA PRO A 269 27.97 -14.16 5.57
C PRO A 269 29.28 -13.85 4.89
N PHE A 270 29.51 -14.41 3.70
CA PHE A 270 30.75 -14.22 2.95
C PHE A 270 30.57 -13.18 1.86
N ILE A 271 31.42 -12.15 1.89
CA ILE A 271 31.43 -11.07 0.91
C ILE A 271 32.85 -10.91 0.35
N GLU A 272 32.97 -10.90 -0.98
CA GLU A 272 34.24 -10.89 -1.71
C GLU A 272 34.67 -9.48 -2.11
N PHE A 273 35.93 -9.12 -1.86
CA PHE A 273 36.52 -7.86 -2.26
C PHE A 273 37.91 -8.06 -2.87
N LEU A 274 38.23 -7.23 -3.87
CA LEU A 274 39.57 -7.21 -4.48
C LEU A 274 40.55 -6.35 -3.69
N THR A 275 40.06 -5.35 -2.94
CA THR A 275 40.89 -4.47 -2.12
C THR A 275 40.24 -4.18 -0.75
N SER A 276 41.09 -3.90 0.23
CA SER A 276 40.64 -3.46 1.56
C SER A 276 39.87 -2.14 1.53
N SER A 277 40.17 -1.26 0.57
CA SER A 277 39.45 0.00 0.39
C SER A 277 38.01 -0.23 -0.06
N ASP A 278 37.78 -1.18 -0.98
CA ASP A 278 36.43 -1.55 -1.42
C ASP A 278 35.61 -2.12 -0.26
N CYS A 279 36.25 -2.95 0.57
CA CYS A 279 35.63 -3.49 1.78
C CYS A 279 35.22 -2.38 2.76
N ARG A 280 36.10 -1.39 3.03
CA ARG A 280 35.75 -0.25 3.91
C ARG A 280 34.59 0.56 3.37
N ASN A 281 34.62 0.87 2.08
CA ASN A 281 33.57 1.65 1.43
C ASN A 281 32.24 0.91 1.47
N TRP A 282 32.26 -0.41 1.26
CA TRP A 282 31.07 -1.24 1.39
C TRP A 282 30.51 -1.20 2.81
N ILE A 283 31.34 -1.40 3.84
CA ILE A 283 30.89 -1.30 5.24
C ILE A 283 30.30 0.09 5.52
N LYS A 284 31.00 1.17 5.12
CA LYS A 284 30.53 2.55 5.29
C LYS A 284 29.13 2.75 4.69
N GLN A 285 28.93 2.34 3.44
CA GLN A 285 27.64 2.50 2.74
C GLN A 285 26.49 1.81 3.50
N HIS A 286 26.74 0.65 4.10
CA HIS A 286 25.68 -0.08 4.80
C HIS A 286 25.41 0.52 6.19
N ILE A 287 26.43 1.01 6.90
CA ILE A 287 26.24 1.69 8.21
C ILE A 287 25.71 3.12 8.10
N GLU A 288 25.56 3.70 6.90
CA GLU A 288 24.80 4.94 6.71
C GLU A 288 23.34 4.75 7.12
N ASN A 289 22.78 3.56 6.85
CA ASN A 289 21.47 3.17 7.36
C ASN A 289 21.55 2.94 8.89
N PRO A 290 20.82 3.71 9.72
CA PRO A 290 20.84 3.56 11.17
C PRO A 290 20.49 2.15 11.66
N PHE A 291 19.58 1.46 10.96
CA PHE A 291 19.13 0.10 11.27
C PHE A 291 20.25 -0.94 11.08
N LEU A 292 20.91 -0.88 9.92
CA LEU A 292 22.04 -1.76 9.61
C LEU A 292 23.25 -1.42 10.50
N ARG A 293 23.47 -0.13 10.81
CA ARG A 293 24.51 0.31 11.74
C ARG A 293 24.34 -0.29 13.13
N ASN A 294 23.10 -0.36 13.65
CA ASN A 294 22.82 -0.99 14.94
C ASN A 294 23.06 -2.50 14.90
N SER A 295 22.61 -3.17 13.83
CA SER A 295 22.86 -4.60 13.62
C SER A 295 24.36 -4.93 13.58
N PHE A 296 25.16 -4.07 12.93
CA PHE A 296 26.61 -4.19 12.89
C PHE A 296 27.27 -3.97 14.26
N ALA A 297 26.79 -2.98 15.02
CA ALA A 297 27.27 -2.70 16.37
C ALA A 297 27.03 -3.88 17.34
N ASN A 298 26.01 -4.71 17.09
CA ASN A 298 25.74 -5.91 17.88
C ASN A 298 26.84 -6.99 17.76
N HIS A 299 27.87 -6.81 16.94
CA HIS A 299 29.06 -7.67 16.93
C HIS A 299 30.14 -7.25 17.96
N PHE A 300 29.90 -6.20 18.74
CA PHE A 300 30.79 -5.68 19.79
C PHE A 300 30.13 -5.81 21.17
N SER A 301 30.92 -5.85 22.25
CA SER A 301 30.37 -5.85 23.61
C SER A 301 29.71 -4.51 23.93
N ILE A 302 28.71 -4.49 24.82
CA ILE A 302 28.04 -3.25 25.24
C ILE A 302 29.06 -2.27 25.82
N TYR A 303 30.03 -2.78 26.59
CA TYR A 303 31.09 -1.97 27.15
C TYR A 303 31.92 -1.25 26.08
N GLU A 304 32.24 -1.91 24.96
CA GLU A 304 33.00 -1.30 23.86
C GLU A 304 32.15 -0.34 23.01
N ARG A 305 30.83 -0.53 23.00
CA ARG A 305 29.89 0.35 22.27
C ARG A 305 29.72 1.71 22.93
N GLN A 306 29.77 1.75 24.26
CA GLN A 306 29.59 2.95 25.08
C GLN A 306 30.81 3.89 25.02
N ASP A 307 30.57 5.20 25.13
CA ASP A 307 31.63 6.19 25.27
C ASP A 307 32.25 6.13 26.67
N GLY A 308 33.59 6.13 26.72
CA GLY A 308 34.35 6.23 27.96
C GLY A 308 34.65 7.68 28.36
N LEU A 309 35.32 7.87 29.50
CA LEU A 309 35.71 9.20 29.99
C LEU A 309 36.68 9.96 29.07
N GLU A 310 37.55 9.22 28.35
CA GLU A 310 38.64 9.79 27.54
C GLU A 310 38.54 9.47 26.04
N TYR A 311 37.84 8.40 25.67
CA TYR A 311 37.74 7.90 24.29
C TYR A 311 36.30 7.51 23.96
N SER A 312 35.87 7.75 22.72
CA SER A 312 34.55 7.31 22.24
C SER A 312 34.47 5.80 22.06
N GLY A 313 33.26 5.28 22.11
CA GLY A 313 32.91 3.88 21.85
C GLY A 313 32.62 3.61 20.38
N VAL A 314 32.30 2.34 20.09
CA VAL A 314 32.02 1.85 18.73
C VAL A 314 30.79 2.55 18.12
N ASP A 315 29.74 2.82 18.88
CA ASP A 315 28.50 3.42 18.34
C ASP A 315 28.77 4.85 17.82
N THR A 316 29.50 5.65 18.61
CA THR A 316 29.95 7.00 18.21
C THR A 316 30.90 6.95 17.03
N ALA A 317 31.84 6.01 17.00
CA ALA A 317 32.77 5.85 15.89
C ALA A 317 32.05 5.47 14.58
N LEU A 318 31.14 4.49 14.62
CA LEU A 318 30.35 4.07 13.45
C LEU A 318 29.48 5.22 12.93
N LYS A 319 28.82 5.96 13.81
CA LYS A 319 28.04 7.15 13.43
C LYS A 319 28.93 8.21 12.80
N GLY A 320 30.09 8.48 13.40
CA GLY A 320 31.04 9.45 12.87
C GLY A 320 31.56 9.08 11.48
N ILE A 321 31.83 7.79 11.24
CA ILE A 321 32.25 7.27 9.93
C ILE A 321 31.11 7.38 8.90
N ALA A 322 29.88 7.01 9.29
CA ALA A 322 28.70 7.10 8.43
C ALA A 322 28.40 8.55 7.99
N GLU A 323 28.59 9.52 8.89
CA GLU A 323 28.32 10.95 8.65
C GLU A 323 29.51 11.71 8.06
N ASP A 324 30.59 11.01 7.67
CA ASP A 324 31.84 11.61 7.15
C ASP A 324 32.53 12.58 8.13
N THR A 325 32.23 12.50 9.43
CA THR A 325 32.90 13.31 10.46
C THR A 325 34.16 12.63 11.01
N TRP A 326 34.28 11.31 10.85
CA TRP A 326 35.44 10.51 11.20
C TRP A 326 36.01 9.83 9.96
N ASP A 327 37.34 9.63 9.95
CA ASP A 327 38.03 9.01 8.81
C ASP A 327 37.63 7.53 8.65
N ILE A 328 37.32 7.11 7.42
CA ILE A 328 36.95 5.71 7.12
C ILE A 328 38.07 4.71 7.47
N GLY A 329 39.31 5.17 7.61
CA GLY A 329 40.46 4.40 8.08
C GLY A 329 40.34 3.93 9.52
N TYR A 330 39.40 4.46 10.32
CA TYR A 330 39.05 3.89 11.63
C TYR A 330 38.38 2.51 11.54
N ILE A 331 37.95 2.09 10.33
CA ILE A 331 37.68 0.68 10.00
C ILE A 331 39.03 0.00 9.72
N ASP A 332 39.58 -0.66 10.73
CA ASP A 332 40.94 -1.19 10.69
C ASP A 332 40.99 -2.72 10.47
N PHE A 333 41.98 -3.14 9.68
CA PHE A 333 42.29 -4.52 9.33
C PHE A 333 43.75 -4.91 9.62
N ASP A 334 44.61 -4.00 10.09
CA ASP A 334 46.03 -3.98 9.68
C ASP A 334 47.06 -4.11 10.82
N HIS A 335 46.77 -4.90 11.85
CA HIS A 335 47.74 -5.23 12.91
C HIS A 335 48.03 -6.73 13.07
N HIS A 336 49.29 -7.06 13.37
CA HIS A 336 50.04 -8.34 13.24
C HIS A 336 49.55 -9.57 14.04
N THR A 337 48.25 -9.78 14.23
CA THR A 337 47.77 -11.01 14.87
C THR A 337 47.25 -11.95 13.78
N VAL A 338 48.16 -12.71 13.15
CA VAL A 338 47.75 -13.84 12.31
C VAL A 338 47.19 -14.92 13.25
N LEU A 339 45.91 -15.26 13.13
CA LEU A 339 45.26 -16.29 13.94
C LEU A 339 45.71 -17.68 13.46
N SER A 340 46.96 -18.07 13.77
CA SER A 340 47.62 -19.18 13.07
C SER A 340 47.41 -20.57 13.67
N VAL A 341 46.53 -20.81 14.66
CA VAL A 341 46.35 -22.20 15.18
C VAL A 341 44.91 -22.61 15.52
N ASN A 342 44.02 -21.72 15.95
CA ASN A 342 42.60 -22.09 16.13
C ASN A 342 41.68 -20.86 16.13
N LEU A 343 41.23 -20.49 14.92
CA LEU A 343 40.36 -19.34 14.67
C LEU A 343 39.09 -19.39 15.53
N PHE A 344 38.40 -20.53 15.52
CA PHE A 344 37.09 -20.71 16.15
C PHE A 344 37.19 -20.87 17.68
N ALA A 345 38.29 -21.40 18.21
CA ALA A 345 38.56 -21.34 19.65
C ALA A 345 38.68 -19.89 20.13
N THR A 346 39.31 -19.04 19.32
CA THR A 346 39.45 -17.61 19.64
C THR A 346 38.10 -16.90 19.61
N VAL A 347 37.23 -17.23 18.65
CA VAL A 347 35.85 -16.73 18.62
C VAL A 347 35.09 -17.21 19.86
N ALA A 348 35.17 -18.48 20.22
CA ALA A 348 34.54 -19.02 21.44
C ALA A 348 35.03 -18.32 22.71
N ASP A 349 36.33 -18.06 22.84
CA ASP A 349 36.92 -17.27 23.93
C ASP A 349 36.37 -15.85 24.01
N LYS A 350 36.25 -15.17 22.85
CA LYS A 350 35.73 -13.80 22.78
C LYS A 350 34.23 -13.77 23.07
N THR A 351 33.44 -14.72 22.57
CA THR A 351 32.02 -14.86 22.90
C THR A 351 31.81 -15.12 24.39
N GLN A 352 32.62 -15.98 25.02
CA GLN A 352 32.57 -16.21 26.46
C GLN A 352 32.82 -14.91 27.26
N LYS A 353 33.90 -14.19 26.93
CA LYS A 353 34.25 -12.92 27.61
C LYS A 353 33.18 -11.86 27.41
N ARG A 354 32.63 -11.75 26.19
CA ARG A 354 31.54 -10.83 25.90
C ARG A 354 30.29 -11.16 26.69
N MET A 355 29.88 -12.43 26.76
CA MET A 355 28.72 -12.85 27.54
C MET A 355 28.84 -12.46 29.03
N GLN A 356 30.05 -12.57 29.59
CA GLN A 356 30.34 -12.12 30.96
C GLN A 356 30.29 -10.58 31.09
N ALA A 357 30.91 -9.85 30.15
CA ALA A 357 30.94 -8.38 30.18
C ALA A 357 29.55 -7.75 29.96
N ASP A 358 28.80 -8.23 28.98
CA ASP A 358 27.45 -7.75 28.67
C ASP A 358 26.49 -8.05 29.84
N GLY A 359 26.59 -9.24 30.45
CA GLY A 359 25.85 -9.58 31.67
C GLY A 359 26.22 -8.70 32.88
N ASP A 360 27.49 -8.30 32.99
CA ASP A 360 27.93 -7.40 34.06
C ASP A 360 27.29 -6.02 33.93
N VAL A 361 27.22 -5.46 32.71
CA VAL A 361 26.57 -4.18 32.44
C VAL A 361 25.06 -4.29 32.63
N GLN A 362 24.40 -5.27 32.02
CA GLN A 362 22.94 -5.37 32.01
C GLN A 362 22.31 -5.68 33.38
N ILE A 363 22.99 -6.44 34.25
CA ILE A 363 22.43 -6.86 35.54
C ILE A 363 22.83 -5.88 36.67
N LYS A 364 23.88 -5.06 36.49
CA LYS A 364 24.32 -4.09 37.51
C LYS A 364 23.86 -2.66 37.27
N SER A 365 23.82 -2.19 36.02
CA SER A 365 23.57 -0.78 35.70
C SER A 365 22.21 -0.59 35.03
N ASP A 366 21.15 -0.53 35.84
CA ASP A 366 19.76 -0.39 35.36
C ASP A 366 19.38 1.05 34.96
N SER A 367 20.25 2.05 35.16
CA SER A 367 19.92 3.47 34.93
C SER A 367 20.25 4.00 33.53
N GLU A 368 20.98 3.26 32.70
CA GLU A 368 21.51 3.75 31.39
C GLU A 368 21.21 2.82 30.20
N LEU A 369 20.25 1.90 30.33
CA LEU A 369 19.99 0.89 29.30
C LEU A 369 19.09 1.43 28.18
N THR A 370 19.54 1.27 26.93
CA THR A 370 18.76 1.56 25.71
C THR A 370 17.91 0.35 25.31
N ARG A 371 17.01 0.57 24.35
CA ARG A 371 15.99 -0.34 23.80
C ARG A 371 16.50 -1.71 23.30
N ASP A 372 17.80 -1.83 22.95
CA ASP A 372 18.34 -2.98 22.20
C ASP A 372 19.29 -3.89 22.99
N HIS A 373 19.62 -3.56 24.25
CA HIS A 373 20.76 -4.17 24.93
C HIS A 373 20.54 -5.63 25.38
N VAL A 374 19.31 -6.03 25.73
CA VAL A 374 19.05 -7.32 26.41
C VAL A 374 19.35 -8.57 25.54
N TYR A 375 19.36 -8.43 24.21
CA TYR A 375 19.73 -9.50 23.26
C TYR A 375 21.25 -9.74 23.14
N ASN A 376 22.07 -8.76 23.54
CA ASN A 376 23.51 -8.75 23.22
C ASN A 376 24.33 -9.88 23.87
N PHE A 377 23.95 -10.35 25.06
CA PHE A 377 24.71 -11.42 25.73
C PHE A 377 24.47 -12.82 25.11
N ILE A 378 23.40 -12.99 24.32
CA ILE A 378 23.10 -14.24 23.58
C ILE A 378 23.30 -14.12 22.06
N HIS A 379 23.51 -12.90 21.54
CA HIS A 379 23.73 -12.60 20.12
C HIS A 379 24.71 -13.55 19.43
N GLY A 380 25.87 -13.79 20.03
CA GLY A 380 26.92 -14.65 19.45
C GLY A 380 26.46 -16.09 19.20
N MET A 381 25.47 -16.58 19.95
CA MET A 381 24.87 -17.89 19.72
C MET A 381 23.73 -17.81 18.70
N LEU A 382 22.92 -16.76 18.76
CA LEU A 382 21.75 -16.63 17.89
C LEU A 382 22.11 -16.28 16.44
N SER A 383 23.21 -15.55 16.21
CA SER A 383 23.79 -15.31 14.87
C SER A 383 24.10 -16.60 14.10
N GLN A 384 24.14 -17.73 14.79
CA GLN A 384 24.38 -19.04 14.19
C GLN A 384 23.10 -19.80 13.81
N LEU A 385 21.95 -19.44 14.39
CA LEU A 385 20.68 -20.16 14.25
C LEU A 385 20.15 -20.16 12.82
N TYR A 386 20.30 -19.06 12.09
CA TYR A 386 19.64 -18.88 10.80
C TYR A 386 19.98 -19.98 9.77
N TYR A 387 21.15 -20.59 9.86
CA TYR A 387 21.53 -21.69 8.96
C TYR A 387 20.79 -23.01 9.24
N PHE A 388 20.08 -23.13 10.38
CA PHE A 388 19.10 -24.19 10.56
C PHE A 388 17.90 -24.02 9.63
N GLU A 389 17.54 -22.81 9.20
CA GLU A 389 16.48 -22.61 8.21
C GLU A 389 16.84 -23.27 6.87
N ALA A 390 18.12 -23.26 6.51
CA ALA A 390 18.62 -23.98 5.34
C ALA A 390 18.65 -25.51 5.52
N LEU A 391 18.64 -26.04 6.75
CA LEU A 391 18.67 -27.47 7.03
C LEU A 391 17.28 -28.04 7.34
N VAL A 392 16.45 -27.27 8.04
CA VAL A 392 15.12 -27.60 8.54
C VAL A 392 14.27 -26.33 8.70
N PRO A 393 13.62 -25.86 7.62
CA PRO A 393 12.91 -24.57 7.59
C PRO A 393 11.80 -24.43 8.62
N GLU A 394 11.16 -25.53 9.03
CA GLU A 394 9.97 -25.49 9.88
C GLU A 394 10.25 -25.34 11.39
N ILE A 395 11.49 -25.48 11.86
CA ILE A 395 11.81 -25.46 13.30
C ILE A 395 11.94 -24.05 13.88
N LEU A 396 12.38 -23.08 13.07
CA LEU A 396 12.72 -21.73 13.54
C LEU A 396 11.60 -20.69 13.38
N ILE A 397 10.40 -21.12 12.96
CA ILE A 397 9.24 -20.24 12.74
C ILE A 397 8.99 -19.28 13.93
N PRO A 398 9.01 -19.72 15.21
CA PRO A 398 8.82 -18.81 16.35
C PRO A 398 9.91 -17.74 16.50
N LEU A 399 11.13 -18.03 16.05
CA LEU A 399 12.28 -17.09 16.10
C LEU A 399 12.27 -16.11 14.92
N ASN A 400 11.80 -16.53 13.75
CA ASN A 400 11.70 -15.67 12.56
C ASN A 400 10.62 -14.58 12.68
N LEU A 401 9.71 -14.72 13.65
CA LEU A 401 8.73 -13.70 14.04
C LEU A 401 9.33 -12.61 14.94
N THR A 402 10.47 -12.87 15.59
CA THR A 402 11.10 -11.95 16.56
C THR A 402 12.45 -11.40 16.10
N LEU A 403 13.20 -12.17 15.30
CA LEU A 403 14.49 -11.79 14.73
C LEU A 403 14.35 -11.53 13.23
N SER A 404 14.98 -10.48 12.74
CA SER A 404 15.15 -10.21 11.31
C SER A 404 16.61 -10.37 10.91
N LEU A 405 16.85 -10.94 9.73
CA LEU A 405 18.16 -10.89 9.12
C LEU A 405 18.38 -9.56 8.41
N THR A 406 19.60 -9.05 8.55
CA THR A 406 20.08 -7.91 7.80
C THR A 406 21.34 -8.27 7.03
N GLU A 407 21.83 -7.33 6.22
CA GLU A 407 23.09 -7.45 5.50
C GLU A 407 24.30 -7.42 6.46
N LEU A 408 24.13 -6.94 7.70
CA LEU A 408 25.19 -6.73 8.69
C LEU A 408 25.03 -7.53 9.99
N GLY A 409 24.07 -8.45 10.08
CA GLY A 409 23.82 -9.29 11.27
C GLY A 409 22.34 -9.45 11.59
N LEU A 410 22.04 -9.94 12.79
CA LEU A 410 20.66 -10.09 13.29
C LEU A 410 20.14 -8.79 13.92
N SER A 411 18.87 -8.47 13.68
CA SER A 411 18.12 -7.39 14.32
C SER A 411 16.90 -7.95 15.06
N VAL A 412 16.53 -7.29 16.16
CA VAL A 412 15.33 -7.61 16.96
C VAL A 412 14.14 -6.67 16.66
N ASP A 413 14.29 -5.67 15.78
CA ASP A 413 13.38 -4.53 15.61
C ASP A 413 11.93 -4.93 15.25
N LYS A 414 11.72 -6.08 14.59
CA LYS A 414 10.38 -6.65 14.35
C LYS A 414 9.57 -6.82 15.64
N MET A 415 10.23 -7.20 16.73
CA MET A 415 9.60 -7.36 18.04
C MET A 415 9.36 -6.03 18.74
N VAL A 416 10.09 -4.98 18.36
CA VAL A 416 10.16 -3.73 19.09
C VAL A 416 9.24 -2.67 18.46
N ASP A 417 9.17 -2.60 17.14
CA ASP A 417 8.35 -1.66 16.35
C ASP A 417 7.30 -2.38 15.46
N GLY A 418 7.06 -3.68 15.65
CA GLY A 418 6.17 -4.46 14.77
C GLY A 418 4.72 -3.99 14.74
N ASP A 419 4.13 -3.95 13.54
CA ASP A 419 2.78 -3.45 13.27
C ASP A 419 1.67 -4.48 13.55
N THR A 420 1.98 -5.74 13.82
CA THR A 420 0.95 -6.78 14.04
C THR A 420 0.57 -6.93 15.51
N TYR A 421 -0.63 -7.48 15.77
CA TYR A 421 -1.12 -7.73 17.13
C TYR A 421 -0.26 -8.76 17.88
N GLU A 422 0.27 -9.79 17.22
CA GLU A 422 1.16 -10.77 17.85
C GLU A 422 2.58 -10.20 18.07
N GLU A 423 3.06 -9.26 17.24
CA GLU A 423 4.27 -8.46 17.51
C GLU A 423 4.10 -7.52 18.72
N ARG A 424 2.90 -6.93 18.90
CA ARG A 424 2.56 -6.02 20.02
C ARG A 424 2.15 -6.71 21.32
N LYS A 425 1.58 -7.91 21.27
CA LYS A 425 1.07 -8.66 22.44
C LYS A 425 2.14 -8.91 23.51
N TYR A 426 3.41 -8.92 23.12
CA TYR A 426 4.56 -9.07 24.01
C TYR A 426 5.54 -7.88 23.95
N GLY A 427 5.34 -6.94 23.02
CA GLY A 427 5.93 -5.61 22.98
C GLY A 427 5.05 -4.60 23.75
N VAL A 428 5.21 -4.57 25.07
CA VAL A 428 4.62 -3.56 25.99
C VAL A 428 3.08 -3.53 26.02
N GLY A 429 2.49 -4.51 26.70
CA GLY A 429 1.24 -4.27 27.42
C GLY A 429 1.51 -3.27 28.54
N GLU A 430 0.56 -2.39 28.84
CA GLU A 430 0.62 -1.43 29.95
C GLU A 430 1.32 -2.01 31.18
N PHE A 431 2.10 -1.18 31.87
CA PHE A 431 3.00 -1.48 33.00
C PHE A 431 4.48 -1.60 32.64
N VAL A 432 5.04 -0.39 32.44
CA VAL A 432 6.41 0.10 32.74
C VAL A 432 7.27 0.42 31.51
N THR A 433 7.70 1.68 31.46
CA THR A 433 8.63 2.34 30.52
C THR A 433 10.10 1.88 30.58
N SER A 434 10.42 0.66 31.04
CA SER A 434 11.81 0.21 31.20
C SER A 434 12.27 -0.63 30.01
N PHE A 435 13.31 -0.16 29.29
CA PHE A 435 13.89 -0.80 28.12
C PHE A 435 14.46 -2.21 28.36
N LEU A 436 14.67 -2.61 29.63
CA LEU A 436 15.08 -3.96 30.02
C LEU A 436 14.04 -5.05 29.69
N PHE A 437 12.76 -4.68 29.54
CA PHE A 437 11.66 -5.64 29.37
C PHE A 437 11.64 -6.33 28.00
N LEU A 438 12.19 -5.69 26.98
CA LEU A 438 12.02 -6.12 25.61
C LEU A 438 12.76 -7.43 25.27
N GLY A 439 14.01 -7.59 25.70
CA GLY A 439 14.71 -8.87 25.50
C GLY A 439 14.33 -9.96 26.50
N ILE A 440 13.80 -9.62 27.67
CA ILE A 440 13.29 -10.60 28.63
C ILE A 440 12.02 -11.28 28.06
N ASN A 441 11.21 -10.55 27.29
CA ASN A 441 10.04 -11.10 26.60
C ASN A 441 10.41 -11.99 25.40
N MET A 442 11.69 -12.09 25.00
CA MET A 442 12.15 -13.05 23.98
C MET A 442 12.36 -14.47 24.50
N LEU A 443 12.52 -14.64 25.82
CA LEU A 443 12.82 -15.94 26.42
C LEU A 443 11.79 -17.04 26.14
N PRO A 444 10.47 -16.78 26.12
CA PRO A 444 9.48 -17.77 25.72
C PRO A 444 9.66 -18.26 24.27
N PHE A 445 10.02 -17.36 23.33
CA PHE A 445 10.28 -17.71 21.93
C PHE A 445 11.52 -18.60 21.81
N PHE A 446 12.59 -18.29 22.54
CA PHE A 446 13.77 -19.15 22.61
C PHE A 446 13.43 -20.52 23.22
N ALA A 447 12.66 -20.55 24.32
CA ALA A 447 12.26 -21.80 24.98
C ALA A 447 11.40 -22.69 24.08
N GLU A 448 10.48 -22.09 23.32
CA GLU A 448 9.64 -22.79 22.35
C GLU A 448 10.48 -23.36 21.20
N ALA A 449 11.36 -22.55 20.59
CA ALA A 449 12.26 -23.01 19.55
C ALA A 449 13.23 -24.11 20.05
N ILE A 450 13.77 -23.98 21.26
CA ILE A 450 14.58 -25.00 21.92
C ILE A 450 13.79 -26.30 22.11
N SER A 451 12.52 -26.21 22.51
CA SER A 451 11.64 -27.36 22.66
C SER A 451 11.43 -28.09 21.33
N TYR A 452 11.18 -27.35 20.24
CA TYR A 452 11.07 -27.92 18.89
C TYR A 452 12.38 -28.56 18.43
N MET A 453 13.51 -27.85 18.56
CA MET A 453 14.83 -28.39 18.18
C MET A 453 15.22 -29.64 18.99
N LYS A 454 14.85 -29.71 20.28
CA LYS A 454 15.08 -30.89 21.14
C LYS A 454 14.28 -32.11 20.71
N GLN A 455 13.06 -31.90 20.20
CA GLN A 455 12.15 -32.96 19.78
C GLN A 455 12.34 -33.34 18.30
N PHE A 456 13.22 -32.63 17.59
CA PHE A 456 13.38 -32.70 16.14
C PHE A 456 13.63 -34.12 15.61
N ASP A 457 12.68 -34.63 14.85
CA ASP A 457 12.71 -35.92 14.17
C ASP A 457 12.36 -35.66 12.71
N LEU A 458 13.29 -35.97 11.78
CA LEU A 458 13.11 -35.74 10.33
C LEU A 458 11.85 -36.46 9.80
N LYS A 459 11.34 -37.45 10.52
CA LYS A 459 10.15 -38.25 10.14
C LYS A 459 8.83 -37.71 10.70
N LYS A 460 8.86 -36.72 11.60
CA LYS A 460 7.67 -36.16 12.29
C LYS A 460 7.29 -34.74 11.88
N ILE A 461 8.08 -34.08 11.04
CA ILE A 461 7.62 -32.87 10.35
C ILE A 461 6.31 -33.26 9.64
N PRO A 462 5.18 -32.55 9.85
CA PRO A 462 3.99 -32.81 9.06
C PRO A 462 4.45 -32.76 7.62
N LYS A 463 4.28 -33.88 6.90
CA LYS A 463 4.21 -33.78 5.45
C LYS A 463 2.99 -32.90 5.21
N TYR A 464 3.17 -31.58 5.16
CA TYR A 464 2.27 -30.75 4.41
C TYR A 464 2.25 -31.39 3.05
N SER A 465 1.12 -32.00 2.74
CA SER A 465 1.03 -32.89 1.59
C SER A 465 1.21 -32.08 0.31
N ASN A 466 0.98 -30.76 0.39
CA ASN A 466 1.15 -29.76 -0.64
C ASN A 466 1.14 -28.33 -0.05
N GLU A 467 1.49 -27.36 -0.89
CA GLU A 467 1.59 -25.92 -0.57
C GLU A 467 0.25 -25.28 -0.18
N GLU A 468 -0.88 -25.83 -0.60
CA GLU A 468 -2.21 -25.28 -0.30
C GLU A 468 -2.57 -25.44 1.19
N GLU A 469 -2.21 -26.56 1.82
CA GLU A 469 -2.40 -26.75 3.28
C GLU A 469 -1.51 -25.80 4.10
N VAL A 470 -0.34 -25.44 3.56
CA VAL A 470 0.56 -24.45 4.18
C VAL A 470 -0.09 -23.07 4.15
N ILE A 471 -0.61 -22.64 3.00
CA ILE A 471 -1.29 -21.36 2.85
C ILE A 471 -2.52 -21.26 3.76
N LYS A 472 -3.38 -22.29 3.78
CA LYS A 472 -4.59 -22.33 4.64
C LYS A 472 -4.26 -22.10 6.10
N THR A 473 -3.21 -22.79 6.56
CA THR A 473 -2.78 -22.74 7.96
C THR A 473 -2.07 -21.43 8.28
N TYR A 474 -1.21 -20.94 7.38
CA TYR A 474 -0.36 -19.77 7.59
C TYR A 474 -1.15 -18.47 7.56
N PHE A 475 -2.05 -18.28 6.59
CA PHE A 475 -2.86 -17.05 6.47
C PHE A 475 -4.20 -17.14 7.18
N ASN A 476 -4.50 -18.26 7.85
CA ASN A 476 -5.77 -18.53 8.53
C ASN A 476 -7.00 -18.28 7.63
N VAL A 477 -6.93 -18.73 6.38
CA VAL A 477 -7.98 -18.56 5.36
C VAL A 477 -8.54 -19.90 4.91
N SER A 478 -9.87 -19.96 4.73
CA SER A 478 -10.48 -21.09 4.03
C SER A 478 -10.28 -20.92 2.53
N ALA A 479 -9.70 -21.92 1.86
CA ALA A 479 -9.41 -21.83 0.42
C ALA A 479 -10.65 -21.91 -0.48
N GLU A 480 -11.83 -22.11 0.10
CA GLU A 480 -13.14 -22.01 -0.55
C GLU A 480 -13.61 -20.55 -0.66
N ASP A 481 -13.07 -19.65 0.18
CA ASP A 481 -13.42 -18.22 0.21
C ASP A 481 -12.51 -17.38 -0.70
N VAL A 482 -11.39 -17.93 -1.18
CA VAL A 482 -10.42 -17.25 -2.06
C VAL A 482 -10.71 -17.61 -3.51
N LEU A 483 -11.29 -16.67 -4.25
CA LEU A 483 -11.70 -16.84 -5.63
C LEU A 483 -10.53 -16.65 -6.61
N ILE A 484 -10.66 -17.22 -7.81
CA ILE A 484 -9.67 -17.18 -8.90
C ILE A 484 -9.37 -15.74 -9.39
N ASP A 485 -10.31 -14.82 -9.18
CA ASP A 485 -10.32 -13.44 -9.66
C ASP A 485 -10.16 -12.39 -8.55
N THR A 486 -10.38 -12.79 -7.29
CA THR A 486 -10.39 -11.86 -6.16
C THR A 486 -9.25 -12.24 -5.21
N PRO A 487 -8.17 -11.44 -5.15
CA PRO A 487 -7.13 -11.70 -4.18
C PRO A 487 -7.63 -11.29 -2.78
N ALA A 488 -7.43 -12.15 -1.79
CA ALA A 488 -7.55 -11.72 -0.40
C ALA A 488 -6.32 -10.87 -0.04
N ILE A 489 -6.54 -9.68 0.50
CA ILE A 489 -5.49 -8.85 1.09
C ILE A 489 -5.21 -9.41 2.48
N THR A 490 -3.98 -9.84 2.72
CA THR A 490 -3.58 -10.37 4.02
C THR A 490 -3.24 -9.21 4.97
N PRO A 491 -3.60 -9.28 6.25
CA PRO A 491 -3.36 -8.18 7.20
C PRO A 491 -1.87 -8.13 7.59
N GLU A 492 -1.06 -7.41 6.81
CA GLU A 492 0.31 -7.02 7.14
C GLU A 492 0.47 -5.49 6.93
N GLY A 493 1.26 -4.89 7.82
CA GLY A 493 1.36 -3.45 8.12
C GLY A 493 1.85 -2.51 7.02
N GLU A 494 1.89 -1.23 7.35
CA GLU A 494 1.66 -0.10 6.46
C GLU A 494 2.80 0.28 5.49
N ASP A 495 3.92 -0.45 5.40
CA ASP A 495 5.01 -0.08 4.48
C ASP A 495 5.81 -1.23 3.83
N ALA A 496 5.37 -2.49 3.96
CA ALA A 496 5.87 -3.59 3.14
C ALA A 496 4.86 -3.90 2.03
N GLY A 497 5.24 -3.70 0.77
CA GLY A 497 4.35 -3.76 -0.39
C GLY A 497 3.32 -4.89 -0.33
N LYS A 498 2.05 -4.52 -0.18
CA LYS A 498 0.85 -5.38 -0.05
C LYS A 498 1.02 -6.78 -0.64
N THR A 499 0.98 -7.80 0.21
CA THR A 499 0.95 -9.21 -0.22
C THR A 499 -0.49 -9.63 -0.51
N PHE A 500 -0.67 -10.47 -1.53
CA PHE A 500 -1.95 -10.93 -2.02
C PHE A 500 -1.99 -12.46 -2.06
N LEU A 501 -3.16 -13.01 -1.79
CA LEU A 501 -3.45 -14.42 -1.96
C LEU A 501 -4.57 -14.62 -2.98
N ALA A 502 -4.33 -15.39 -4.04
CA ALA A 502 -5.37 -15.74 -5.01
C ALA A 502 -5.17 -17.14 -5.58
N ARG A 503 -6.24 -17.74 -6.10
CA ARG A 503 -6.11 -18.94 -6.95
C ARG A 503 -5.72 -18.54 -8.36
N LEU A 504 -4.78 -19.28 -8.95
CA LEU A 504 -4.40 -19.07 -10.34
C LEU A 504 -5.46 -19.64 -11.28
N ALA A 505 -5.82 -18.90 -12.33
CA ALA A 505 -6.66 -19.36 -13.42
C ALA A 505 -5.87 -20.20 -14.45
N ASP A 506 -5.15 -21.21 -13.96
CA ASP A 506 -4.50 -22.21 -14.79
C ASP A 506 -5.10 -23.60 -14.53
N GLU A 507 -4.63 -24.62 -15.25
CA GLU A 507 -5.17 -25.98 -15.21
C GLU A 507 -5.14 -26.62 -13.80
N ASN A 508 -4.29 -26.09 -12.91
CA ASN A 508 -4.08 -26.62 -11.57
C ASN A 508 -4.88 -25.90 -10.48
N ASN A 509 -5.46 -24.72 -10.78
CA ASN A 509 -6.24 -23.89 -9.85
C ASN A 509 -5.52 -23.66 -8.50
N GLU A 510 -4.19 -23.50 -8.55
CA GLU A 510 -3.32 -23.49 -7.37
C GLU A 510 -3.51 -22.20 -6.58
N LEU A 511 -3.63 -22.32 -5.26
CA LEU A 511 -3.65 -21.18 -4.35
C LEU A 511 -2.21 -20.68 -4.17
N VAL A 512 -1.96 -19.39 -4.39
CA VAL A 512 -0.60 -18.82 -4.31
C VAL A 512 -0.58 -17.47 -3.61
N VAL A 513 0.56 -17.17 -3.02
CA VAL A 513 0.88 -15.87 -2.39
C VAL A 513 1.78 -15.08 -3.34
N PHE A 514 1.58 -13.78 -3.45
CA PHE A 514 2.38 -12.94 -4.35
C PHE A 514 2.34 -11.47 -3.93
N LYS A 515 3.37 -10.70 -4.30
CA LYS A 515 3.42 -9.24 -4.10
C LYS A 515 3.58 -8.49 -5.43
N PRO A 516 3.18 -7.22 -5.53
CA PRO A 516 3.41 -6.40 -6.72
C PRO A 516 4.90 -6.33 -7.09
N LEU A 517 5.20 -6.48 -8.38
CA LEU A 517 6.52 -6.20 -8.95
C LEU A 517 6.50 -4.90 -9.75
N ALA A 518 5.71 -4.87 -10.82
CA ALA A 518 5.46 -3.72 -11.68
C ALA A 518 4.34 -4.03 -12.68
N GLY A 519 3.45 -3.07 -12.96
CA GLY A 519 2.36 -3.23 -13.92
C GLY A 519 1.39 -4.34 -13.51
N ASN A 520 1.09 -5.28 -14.41
CA ASN A 520 0.25 -6.44 -14.11
C ASN A 520 1.04 -7.65 -13.59
N LYS A 521 2.34 -7.49 -13.29
CA LYS A 521 3.19 -8.56 -12.81
C LYS A 521 3.38 -8.47 -11.31
N TYR A 522 3.32 -9.64 -10.71
CA TYR A 522 3.51 -9.90 -9.31
C TYR A 522 4.63 -10.92 -9.22
N ILE A 523 5.39 -10.86 -8.14
CA ILE A 523 6.32 -11.93 -7.82
C ILE A 523 5.58 -12.91 -6.95
N ARG A 524 5.55 -14.19 -7.37
CA ARG A 524 5.09 -15.25 -6.48
C ARG A 524 5.99 -15.25 -5.26
N LEU A 525 5.38 -15.27 -4.09
CA LEU A 525 6.09 -15.40 -2.84
C LEU A 525 5.96 -16.82 -2.32
N ASN A 526 6.96 -17.25 -1.58
CA ASN A 526 6.81 -18.42 -0.73
C ASN A 526 5.77 -18.09 0.37
N PRO A 527 4.74 -18.94 0.56
CA PRO A 527 3.67 -18.68 1.53
C PRO A 527 4.09 -18.52 2.98
N THR A 528 5.24 -19.04 3.36
CA THR A 528 5.73 -19.04 4.74
C THR A 528 6.86 -18.04 4.94
N THR A 529 7.71 -17.81 3.93
CA THR A 529 8.88 -16.93 4.08
C THR A 529 8.70 -15.55 3.46
N HIS A 530 7.63 -15.32 2.68
CA HIS A 530 7.39 -14.10 1.89
C HIS A 530 8.55 -13.70 0.97
N GLU A 531 9.53 -14.60 0.77
CA GLU A 531 10.61 -14.39 -0.17
C GLU A 531 10.11 -14.57 -1.59
N GLU A 532 10.67 -13.76 -2.48
CA GLU A 532 10.44 -13.87 -3.90
C GLU A 532 10.84 -15.25 -4.39
N ILE A 533 9.98 -15.88 -5.19
CA ILE A 533 10.28 -17.12 -5.87
C ILE A 533 10.93 -16.74 -7.22
N PRO A 534 12.27 -16.74 -7.35
CA PRO A 534 12.92 -16.39 -8.61
C PRO A 534 12.43 -17.24 -9.77
N GLY A 535 12.09 -16.57 -10.87
CA GLY A 535 11.58 -17.19 -12.10
C GLY A 535 10.05 -17.36 -12.15
N GLU A 536 9.36 -17.24 -11.02
CA GLU A 536 7.90 -17.38 -10.95
C GLU A 536 7.22 -16.02 -10.80
N LEU A 537 6.93 -15.42 -11.95
CA LEU A 537 6.11 -14.22 -12.01
C LEU A 537 4.64 -14.63 -12.12
N ILE A 538 3.77 -14.02 -11.35
CA ILE A 538 2.32 -14.10 -11.54
C ILE A 538 1.89 -12.89 -12.36
N SER A 539 1.06 -13.09 -13.37
CA SER A 539 0.49 -12.01 -14.16
C SER A 539 -1.01 -11.93 -13.91
N LYS A 540 -1.52 -10.73 -13.62
CA LYS A 540 -2.96 -10.46 -13.63
C LYS A 540 -3.40 -10.22 -15.07
N VAL A 541 -4.32 -11.03 -15.58
CA VAL A 541 -4.77 -11.04 -16.98
C VAL A 541 -6.29 -11.10 -17.05
N TYR A 542 -6.89 -10.54 -18.10
CA TYR A 542 -8.32 -10.72 -18.35
C TYR A 542 -8.56 -12.12 -18.94
N SER A 543 -9.48 -12.89 -18.34
CA SER A 543 -9.93 -14.18 -18.85
C SER A 543 -11.24 -14.00 -19.60
N SER A 544 -11.25 -14.26 -20.90
CA SER A 544 -12.43 -14.21 -21.77
C SER A 544 -13.50 -15.23 -21.33
N ASN A 545 -13.08 -16.44 -20.95
CA ASN A 545 -13.99 -17.50 -20.51
C ASN A 545 -14.76 -17.17 -19.22
N LEU A 546 -14.14 -16.39 -18.33
CA LEU A 546 -14.68 -16.01 -17.02
C LEU A 546 -15.18 -14.55 -16.98
N GLU A 547 -15.02 -13.80 -18.07
CA GLU A 547 -15.36 -12.36 -18.19
C GLU A 547 -14.83 -11.50 -17.02
N LYS A 548 -13.63 -11.82 -16.50
CA LYS A 548 -13.05 -11.16 -15.32
C LYS A 548 -11.52 -11.22 -15.29
N MET A 549 -10.91 -10.36 -14.48
CA MET A 549 -9.46 -10.38 -14.24
C MET A 549 -9.10 -11.56 -13.33
N VAL A 550 -8.07 -12.31 -13.71
CA VAL A 550 -7.58 -13.49 -12.98
C VAL A 550 -6.06 -13.47 -12.90
N TYR A 551 -5.48 -14.29 -12.03
CA TYR A 551 -4.02 -14.41 -11.87
C TYR A 551 -3.52 -15.66 -12.57
N VAL A 552 -2.40 -15.61 -13.30
CA VAL A 552 -1.82 -16.77 -14.02
C VAL A 552 -0.29 -16.82 -13.88
N ARG A 553 0.32 -18.01 -13.92
CA ARG A 553 1.78 -18.18 -13.90
C ARG A 553 2.40 -17.72 -15.23
N SER A 554 3.39 -16.83 -15.17
CA SER A 554 4.09 -16.29 -16.34
C SER A 554 5.02 -17.35 -16.92
N GLY A 555 4.74 -17.81 -18.14
CA GLY A 555 5.49 -18.90 -18.79
C GLY A 555 4.61 -19.95 -19.44
N LEU A 556 3.35 -20.09 -19.02
CA LEU A 556 2.32 -20.75 -19.80
C LEU A 556 2.11 -19.96 -21.10
N LYS A 557 2.25 -20.63 -22.25
CA LYS A 557 1.87 -20.07 -23.55
C LYS A 557 0.33 -20.01 -23.57
N GLY A 558 -0.20 -18.87 -23.15
CA GLY A 558 -1.65 -18.62 -23.08
C GLY A 558 -2.03 -17.34 -22.34
N GLY A 559 -1.14 -16.79 -21.53
CA GLY A 559 -1.23 -15.43 -20.99
C GLY A 559 0.08 -14.75 -21.32
N ALA A 560 0.10 -13.89 -22.33
CA ALA A 560 1.35 -13.20 -22.56
C ALA A 560 1.65 -12.16 -21.48
N PRO A 561 2.93 -11.83 -21.32
CA PRO A 561 3.38 -10.58 -20.72
C PRO A 561 3.06 -9.32 -21.57
N TYR A 562 2.21 -9.39 -22.59
CA TYR A 562 2.22 -8.44 -23.70
C TYR A 562 1.19 -7.32 -23.60
N SER A 563 1.09 -6.61 -22.46
CA SER A 563 0.61 -5.21 -22.51
C SER A 563 1.47 -4.44 -23.54
N PRO A 564 0.95 -3.48 -24.34
CA PRO A 564 1.78 -2.62 -25.21
C PRO A 564 2.76 -1.74 -24.41
N LEU A 565 2.70 -1.80 -23.08
CA LEU A 565 3.24 -0.81 -22.16
C LEU A 565 4.36 -1.35 -21.28
N GLU A 566 5.02 -2.43 -21.70
CA GLU A 566 6.41 -2.63 -21.29
C GLU A 566 7.25 -1.53 -21.96
N LEU A 567 7.16 -0.34 -21.36
CA LEU A 567 8.02 0.78 -21.65
C LEU A 567 9.39 0.40 -21.13
N ASP A 568 10.28 0.13 -22.08
CA ASP A 568 11.67 -0.14 -21.78
C ASP A 568 12.33 1.19 -21.36
N PHE A 569 12.42 1.37 -20.04
CA PHE A 569 13.06 2.51 -19.42
C PHE A 569 14.59 2.40 -19.41
N SER A 570 15.17 1.27 -19.85
CA SER A 570 16.63 1.06 -19.85
C SER A 570 17.38 2.01 -20.80
N ALA A 571 16.67 2.57 -21.78
CA ALA A 571 17.23 3.53 -22.73
C ALA A 571 17.33 4.97 -22.19
N VAL A 572 16.76 5.27 -21.00
CA VAL A 572 16.79 6.61 -20.40
C VAL A 572 18.13 6.83 -19.68
N MET A 573 18.83 7.90 -20.02
CA MET A 573 20.17 8.20 -19.50
C MET A 573 20.23 8.33 -17.97
N SER A 574 21.38 8.01 -17.39
CA SER A 574 21.65 8.18 -15.97
C SER A 574 21.90 9.66 -15.59
N VAL A 575 21.86 9.97 -14.29
CA VAL A 575 22.27 11.28 -13.76
C VAL A 575 23.71 11.61 -14.14
N ALA A 576 24.61 10.62 -14.14
CA ALA A 576 26.01 10.80 -14.53
C ALA A 576 26.15 11.19 -16.01
N ASP A 577 25.39 10.53 -16.89
CA ASP A 577 25.36 10.84 -18.32
C ASP A 577 24.80 12.23 -18.59
N LEU A 578 23.71 12.61 -17.92
CA LEU A 578 23.14 13.94 -18.03
C LEU A 578 24.15 15.01 -17.57
N ARG A 579 24.83 14.80 -16.45
CA ARG A 579 25.86 15.73 -15.94
C ARG A 579 26.99 15.93 -16.94
N LYS A 580 27.41 14.85 -17.60
CA LYS A 580 28.44 14.87 -18.65
C LYS A 580 27.95 15.59 -19.91
N LYS A 581 26.78 15.23 -20.44
CA LYS A 581 26.20 15.82 -21.66
C LYS A 581 25.84 17.30 -21.48
N ALA A 582 25.35 17.69 -20.30
CA ALA A 582 24.92 19.05 -20.01
C ALA A 582 26.01 19.96 -19.41
N ALA A 583 27.28 19.53 -19.37
CA ALA A 583 28.37 20.29 -18.78
C ALA A 583 28.66 21.61 -19.54
N VAL A 584 28.81 22.72 -18.81
CA VAL A 584 29.16 24.03 -19.38
C VAL A 584 30.30 24.62 -18.55
N ILE A 585 31.47 24.78 -19.19
CA ILE A 585 32.67 25.32 -18.54
C ILE A 585 32.37 26.71 -17.96
N GLY A 586 32.67 26.90 -16.67
CA GLY A 586 32.49 28.17 -15.95
C GLY A 586 31.07 28.48 -15.45
N LYS A 587 30.08 27.59 -15.64
CA LYS A 587 28.70 27.81 -15.15
C LYS A 587 28.32 26.78 -14.07
N PRO A 588 28.13 27.18 -12.80
CA PRO A 588 27.71 26.28 -11.74
C PRO A 588 26.30 25.71 -11.98
N ILE A 589 25.93 24.68 -11.21
CA ILE A 589 24.59 24.09 -11.24
C ILE A 589 23.61 25.05 -10.56
N GLY A 590 22.74 25.66 -11.34
CA GLY A 590 21.67 26.54 -10.83
C GLY A 590 20.45 25.77 -10.33
N LYS A 591 19.54 26.44 -9.60
CA LYS A 591 18.34 25.85 -8.98
C LYS A 591 17.50 25.00 -9.94
N SER A 592 17.18 25.50 -11.15
CA SER A 592 16.36 24.76 -12.12
C SER A 592 17.04 23.50 -12.66
N TYR A 593 18.37 23.52 -12.84
CA TYR A 593 19.10 22.33 -13.26
C TYR A 593 19.22 21.30 -12.13
N LYS A 594 19.40 21.76 -10.88
CA LYS A 594 19.41 20.88 -9.69
C LYS A 594 18.10 20.10 -9.55
N LYS A 595 16.95 20.77 -9.71
CA LYS A 595 15.62 20.12 -9.70
C LYS A 595 15.48 19.00 -10.75
N ILE A 596 15.97 19.22 -11.97
CA ILE A 596 15.93 18.20 -13.04
C ILE A 596 16.80 16.99 -12.66
N ILE A 597 17.99 17.23 -12.08
CA ILE A 597 18.87 16.14 -11.64
C ILE A 597 18.24 15.33 -10.52
N GLU A 598 17.75 15.98 -9.46
CA GLU A 598 17.14 15.30 -8.31
C GLU A 598 15.91 14.49 -8.75
N LYS A 599 15.11 15.04 -9.67
CA LYS A 599 13.95 14.33 -10.18
C LYS A 599 14.33 13.16 -11.09
N LEU A 600 15.40 13.26 -11.88
CA LEU A 600 15.90 12.14 -12.68
C LEU A 600 16.47 11.02 -11.79
N ASP A 601 17.17 11.40 -10.72
CA ASP A 601 17.71 10.47 -9.73
C ASP A 601 16.58 9.68 -9.05
N HIS A 602 15.58 10.40 -8.53
CA HIS A 602 14.39 9.79 -7.96
C HIS A 602 13.61 8.95 -9.00
N TRP A 603 13.51 9.40 -10.24
CA TRP A 603 12.84 8.62 -11.29
C TRP A 603 13.49 7.24 -11.51
N HIS A 604 14.82 7.15 -11.37
CA HIS A 604 15.54 5.88 -11.45
C HIS A 604 15.28 4.96 -10.24
N THR A 605 14.92 5.50 -9.07
CA THR A 605 14.55 4.70 -7.88
C THR A 605 13.12 4.17 -7.92
N ILE A 606 12.24 4.74 -8.75
CA ILE A 606 10.83 4.31 -8.85
C ILE A 606 10.73 2.94 -9.53
N THR A 607 9.96 2.04 -8.90
CA THR A 607 9.72 0.66 -9.35
C THR A 607 8.35 0.46 -10.01
N THR A 608 7.35 1.26 -9.65
CA THR A 608 5.98 1.12 -10.18
C THR A 608 5.82 1.86 -11.52
N PHE A 609 5.05 1.27 -12.45
CA PHE A 609 4.82 1.87 -13.77
C PHE A 609 4.09 3.22 -13.68
N GLU A 610 3.11 3.32 -12.78
CA GLU A 610 2.23 4.48 -12.67
C GLU A 610 3.02 5.70 -12.16
N GLU A 611 3.77 5.53 -11.07
CA GLU A 611 4.64 6.59 -10.54
C GLU A 611 5.77 6.94 -11.50
N LYS A 612 6.33 5.95 -12.21
CA LYS A 612 7.42 6.19 -13.16
C LYS A 612 6.93 6.94 -14.40
N SER A 613 5.71 6.66 -14.86
CA SER A 613 5.07 7.39 -15.95
C SER A 613 4.73 8.83 -15.54
N LYS A 614 4.14 9.01 -14.35
CA LYS A 614 3.89 10.33 -13.77
C LYS A 614 5.18 11.14 -13.63
N SER A 615 6.21 10.55 -13.02
CA SER A 615 7.50 11.22 -12.84
C SER A 615 8.23 11.48 -14.16
N ALA A 616 7.97 10.71 -15.22
CA ALA A 616 8.47 11.02 -16.57
C ALA A 616 7.80 12.28 -17.15
N PHE A 617 6.47 12.42 -17.01
CA PHE A 617 5.77 13.64 -17.43
C PHE A 617 6.21 14.87 -16.61
N GLU A 618 6.44 14.72 -15.31
CA GLU A 618 7.02 15.78 -14.46
C GLU A 618 8.42 16.18 -14.94
N LEU A 619 9.27 15.21 -15.31
CA LEU A 619 10.61 15.48 -15.83
C LEU A 619 10.54 16.23 -17.17
N ILE A 620 9.69 15.77 -18.10
CA ILE A 620 9.45 16.42 -19.39
C ILE A 620 8.96 17.86 -19.16
N HIS A 621 8.02 18.07 -18.23
CA HIS A 621 7.51 19.40 -17.92
C HIS A 621 8.61 20.32 -17.35
N LEU A 622 9.45 19.83 -16.42
CA LEU A 622 10.60 20.58 -15.88
C LEU A 622 11.62 20.95 -16.97
N ILE A 623 11.93 20.03 -17.89
CA ILE A 623 12.83 20.26 -19.01
C ILE A 623 12.28 21.37 -19.92
N ARG A 624 10.99 21.32 -20.25
CA ARG A 624 10.35 22.31 -21.13
C ARG A 624 10.25 23.68 -20.47
N LYS A 625 9.93 23.73 -19.17
CA LYS A 625 9.98 24.97 -18.38
C LYS A 625 11.39 25.58 -18.38
N TYR A 626 12.43 24.77 -18.17
CA TYR A 626 13.82 25.23 -18.25
C TYR A 626 14.15 25.85 -19.61
N LYS A 627 13.71 25.23 -20.71
CA LYS A 627 13.94 25.72 -22.08
C LYS A 627 13.32 27.10 -22.31
N ILE A 628 12.12 27.34 -21.77
CA ILE A 628 11.43 28.63 -21.86
C ILE A 628 12.15 29.70 -21.01
N GLU A 629 12.55 29.36 -19.78
CA GLU A 629 13.23 30.29 -18.87
C GLU A 629 14.67 30.61 -19.31
N HIS A 630 15.31 29.72 -20.08
CA HIS A 630 16.72 29.80 -20.45
C HIS A 630 16.99 29.45 -21.92
N PRO A 631 16.43 30.19 -22.89
CA PRO A 631 16.46 29.83 -24.31
C PRO A 631 17.87 29.76 -24.92
N GLU A 632 18.83 30.52 -24.38
CA GLU A 632 20.22 30.56 -24.85
C GLU A 632 21.15 29.58 -24.11
N SER A 633 20.60 28.66 -23.30
CA SER A 633 21.41 27.76 -22.47
C SER A 633 22.07 26.67 -23.31
N ARG A 634 23.41 26.53 -23.19
CA ARG A 634 24.18 25.43 -23.79
C ARG A 634 23.84 24.03 -23.24
N ARG A 635 22.94 23.92 -22.25
CA ARG A 635 22.46 22.65 -21.68
C ARG A 635 21.29 22.05 -22.48
N ILE A 636 20.61 22.85 -23.31
CA ILE A 636 19.40 22.46 -24.04
C ILE A 636 19.57 21.16 -24.85
N PRO A 637 20.67 20.94 -25.61
CA PRO A 637 20.82 19.70 -26.39
C PRO A 637 20.82 18.42 -25.53
N ALA A 638 21.35 18.49 -24.30
CA ALA A 638 21.32 17.36 -23.37
C ALA A 638 19.91 17.11 -22.83
N PHE A 639 19.16 18.17 -22.56
CA PHE A 639 17.77 18.07 -22.14
C PHE A 639 16.85 17.62 -23.26
N ASP A 640 17.10 18.02 -24.52
CA ASP A 640 16.37 17.49 -25.68
C ASP A 640 16.59 15.98 -25.83
N SER A 641 17.84 15.50 -25.64
CA SER A 641 18.13 14.05 -25.65
C SER A 641 17.36 13.31 -24.56
N LEU A 642 17.33 13.84 -23.33
CA LEU A 642 16.59 13.23 -22.22
C LEU A 642 15.08 13.27 -22.45
N GLU A 643 14.55 14.37 -22.96
CA GLU A 643 13.13 14.53 -23.30
C GLU A 643 12.69 13.48 -24.34
N GLU A 644 13.51 13.25 -25.38
CA GLU A 644 13.24 12.24 -26.42
C GLU A 644 13.40 10.80 -25.92
N GLU A 645 14.36 10.53 -25.04
CA GLU A 645 14.51 9.21 -24.40
C GLU A 645 13.28 8.88 -23.53
N LEU A 646 12.77 9.86 -22.75
CA LEU A 646 11.55 9.69 -21.95
C LEU A 646 10.30 9.51 -22.82
N LYS A 647 10.19 10.27 -23.91
CA LYS A 647 9.10 10.10 -24.89
C LYS A 647 9.16 8.73 -25.56
N GLY A 648 10.33 8.28 -26.00
CA GLY A 648 10.51 6.94 -26.58
C GLY A 648 10.26 5.82 -25.57
N ALA A 649 10.53 6.09 -24.29
CA ALA A 649 10.12 5.20 -23.21
C ALA A 649 8.59 5.15 -23.14
N LEU A 650 7.88 6.30 -23.03
CA LEU A 650 6.43 6.44 -22.89
C LEU A 650 5.57 6.06 -24.12
N PHE A 651 6.08 6.19 -25.34
CA PHE A 651 5.28 6.02 -26.55
C PHE A 651 5.92 4.98 -27.48
N THR A 652 5.13 4.00 -27.92
CA THR A 652 5.60 2.99 -28.89
C THR A 652 5.48 3.49 -30.31
N ASP A 653 6.15 2.82 -31.25
CA ASP A 653 5.97 3.04 -32.67
C ASP A 653 4.47 3.00 -33.03
N GLY A 654 3.98 4.02 -33.74
CA GLY A 654 2.56 4.19 -34.05
C GLY A 654 1.78 5.14 -33.17
N MET A 655 2.33 5.55 -32.02
CA MET A 655 1.66 6.47 -31.08
C MET A 655 2.04 7.94 -31.30
N ASN A 656 2.54 8.32 -32.48
CA ASN A 656 3.09 9.66 -32.73
C ASN A 656 2.07 10.80 -32.52
N ASP A 657 0.84 10.63 -33.01
CA ASP A 657 -0.21 11.64 -32.83
C ASP A 657 -0.66 11.73 -31.37
N LEU A 658 -0.69 10.60 -30.67
CA LEU A 658 -1.00 10.53 -29.25
C LEU A 658 0.08 11.23 -28.42
N GLN A 659 1.34 10.88 -28.66
CA GLN A 659 2.49 11.54 -28.05
C GLN A 659 2.40 13.04 -28.27
N LYS A 660 2.20 13.49 -29.52
CA LYS A 660 2.10 14.92 -29.83
C LYS A 660 0.96 15.59 -29.08
N ASN A 661 -0.22 14.97 -29.02
CA ASN A 661 -1.39 15.53 -28.36
C ASN A 661 -1.23 15.56 -26.83
N LEU A 662 -0.79 14.47 -26.20
CA LEU A 662 -0.56 14.43 -24.74
C LEU A 662 0.58 15.34 -24.31
N ILE A 663 1.66 15.44 -25.09
CA ILE A 663 2.77 16.35 -24.80
C ILE A 663 2.33 17.81 -24.95
N LYS A 664 1.43 18.11 -25.90
CA LYS A 664 0.79 19.44 -26.00
C LYS A 664 -0.13 19.69 -24.81
N MET A 665 -0.89 18.69 -24.37
CA MET A 665 -1.76 18.79 -23.20
C MET A 665 -0.97 18.99 -21.91
N LEU A 666 0.18 18.35 -21.74
CA LEU A 666 1.05 18.49 -20.57
C LEU A 666 1.38 19.95 -20.25
N ASP A 667 1.58 20.78 -21.28
CA ASP A 667 1.86 22.20 -21.10
C ASP A 667 0.63 22.99 -20.59
N LYS A 668 -0.58 22.47 -20.84
CA LYS A 668 -1.86 23.10 -20.50
C LYS A 668 -2.47 22.57 -19.20
N VAL A 669 -2.34 21.27 -18.92
CA VAL A 669 -3.00 20.56 -17.80
C VAL A 669 -2.03 19.90 -16.81
N GLY A 670 -0.73 20.19 -16.91
CA GLY A 670 0.27 19.72 -15.95
C GLY A 670 0.50 18.21 -15.96
N ALA A 671 1.49 17.77 -15.18
CA ALA A 671 1.92 16.37 -15.18
C ALA A 671 0.93 15.43 -14.47
N GLU A 672 0.25 15.92 -13.43
CA GLU A 672 -0.72 15.14 -12.65
C GLU A 672 -1.88 14.65 -13.54
N ALA A 673 -2.63 15.57 -14.15
CA ALA A 673 -3.74 15.22 -15.02
C ALA A 673 -3.27 14.48 -16.28
N THR A 674 -2.12 14.84 -16.86
CA THR A 674 -1.57 14.14 -18.03
C THR A 674 -1.26 12.68 -17.72
N SER A 675 -0.79 12.36 -16.52
CA SER A 675 -0.52 10.97 -16.12
C SER A 675 -1.79 10.13 -16.03
N ILE A 676 -2.87 10.71 -15.51
CA ILE A 676 -4.20 10.07 -15.42
C ILE A 676 -4.79 9.87 -16.82
N LEU A 677 -4.70 10.90 -17.68
CA LEU A 677 -5.11 10.82 -19.08
C LEU A 677 -4.35 9.73 -19.82
N TYR A 678 -3.03 9.68 -19.64
CA TYR A 678 -2.21 8.65 -20.23
C TYR A 678 -2.70 7.28 -19.78
N LYS A 679 -2.91 7.04 -18.46
CA LYS A 679 -3.50 5.79 -17.95
C LYS A 679 -4.84 5.44 -18.62
N SER A 680 -5.74 6.40 -18.83
CA SER A 680 -6.99 6.18 -19.55
C SER A 680 -6.75 5.74 -21.01
N VAL A 681 -5.84 6.41 -21.72
CA VAL A 681 -5.47 6.03 -23.10
C VAL A 681 -5.00 4.57 -23.15
N LEU A 682 -4.22 4.15 -22.17
CA LEU A 682 -3.70 2.78 -22.10
C LEU A 682 -4.79 1.73 -21.92
N GLN A 683 -5.90 2.08 -21.24
CA GLN A 683 -7.06 1.20 -21.11
C GLN A 683 -7.89 1.19 -22.39
N GLU A 684 -8.07 2.35 -23.01
CA GLU A 684 -8.81 2.47 -24.27
C GLU A 684 -8.13 1.69 -25.40
N ILE A 685 -6.79 1.75 -25.48
CA ILE A 685 -5.97 0.92 -26.40
C ILE A 685 -6.14 -0.60 -26.14
N LYS A 686 -6.58 -0.99 -24.94
CA LYS A 686 -6.94 -2.38 -24.60
C LYS A 686 -8.38 -2.74 -24.94
N GLY A 687 -9.16 -1.80 -25.48
CA GLY A 687 -10.59 -1.98 -25.74
C GLY A 687 -11.46 -1.87 -24.49
N ILE A 688 -10.96 -1.23 -23.42
CA ILE A 688 -11.68 -1.01 -22.17
C ILE A 688 -12.14 0.45 -22.13
N ASP A 689 -13.41 0.67 -21.77
CA ASP A 689 -14.03 2.00 -21.60
C ASP A 689 -13.84 2.93 -22.82
N ILE A 690 -14.22 2.47 -24.01
CA ILE A 690 -14.06 3.22 -25.27
C ILE A 690 -14.77 4.58 -25.17
N GLY A 691 -14.04 5.68 -25.45
CA GLY A 691 -14.56 7.06 -25.34
C GLY A 691 -14.27 7.75 -24.00
N LYS A 692 -13.81 7.01 -22.98
CA LYS A 692 -13.48 7.57 -21.66
C LYS A 692 -12.35 8.59 -21.72
N THR A 693 -11.32 8.33 -22.53
CA THR A 693 -10.20 9.27 -22.64
C THR A 693 -10.66 10.60 -23.24
N GLY A 694 -11.51 10.56 -24.28
CA GLY A 694 -12.09 11.78 -24.85
C GLY A 694 -12.84 12.61 -23.81
N THR A 695 -13.60 11.94 -22.94
CA THR A 695 -14.31 12.57 -21.81
C THR A 695 -13.36 13.26 -20.84
N LEU A 696 -12.31 12.57 -20.41
CA LEU A 696 -11.32 13.11 -19.47
C LEU A 696 -10.50 14.25 -20.09
N VAL A 697 -10.17 14.17 -21.39
CA VAL A 697 -9.47 15.24 -22.12
C VAL A 697 -10.32 16.49 -22.15
N LEU A 698 -11.60 16.38 -22.49
CA LEU A 698 -12.53 17.51 -22.52
C LEU A 698 -12.64 18.18 -21.15
N PHE A 699 -12.75 17.37 -20.09
CA PHE A 699 -12.79 17.89 -18.73
C PHE A 699 -11.49 18.61 -18.37
N ALA A 700 -10.33 17.94 -18.51
CA ALA A 700 -9.04 18.51 -18.13
C ALA A 700 -8.71 19.79 -18.90
N GLU A 701 -8.93 19.80 -20.21
CA GLU A 701 -8.61 20.98 -21.03
C GLU A 701 -9.43 22.24 -20.70
N ASN A 702 -10.59 22.07 -20.07
CA ASN A 702 -11.50 23.17 -19.78
C ASN A 702 -11.67 23.42 -18.28
N ASN A 703 -10.92 22.71 -17.43
CA ASN A 703 -10.99 22.85 -15.97
C ASN A 703 -9.68 23.43 -15.44
N TYR A 704 -9.75 24.60 -14.80
CA TYR A 704 -8.55 25.33 -14.37
C TYR A 704 -7.78 24.65 -13.23
N THR A 705 -8.40 23.72 -12.49
CA THR A 705 -7.70 22.99 -11.42
C THR A 705 -6.66 22.03 -11.97
N THR A 706 -6.79 21.62 -13.22
CA THR A 706 -5.76 20.83 -13.89
C THR A 706 -4.59 21.68 -14.39
N TYR A 707 -4.61 23.01 -14.31
CA TYR A 707 -3.49 23.81 -14.82
C TYR A 707 -2.18 23.59 -14.04
N PRO A 708 -0.99 23.60 -14.67
CA PRO A 708 0.28 23.18 -14.07
C PRO A 708 0.58 23.81 -12.70
N PHE A 709 0.84 23.01 -11.67
CA PHE A 709 1.08 23.50 -10.32
C PHE A 709 2.10 24.66 -10.21
N ALA A 710 1.70 25.75 -9.56
CA ALA A 710 2.54 26.91 -9.25
C ALA A 710 2.43 27.36 -7.78
N GLY A 711 1.85 26.53 -6.91
CA GLY A 711 1.60 26.81 -5.50
C GLY A 711 2.80 26.60 -4.57
N PHE A 712 2.51 26.49 -3.28
CA PHE A 712 3.51 26.36 -2.22
C PHE A 712 4.00 24.90 -2.09
N ALA A 713 5.32 24.70 -2.21
CA ALA A 713 5.96 23.39 -2.24
C ALA A 713 7.07 23.21 -1.19
N GLU A 714 7.19 24.12 -0.22
CA GLU A 714 8.19 24.02 0.86
C GLU A 714 7.64 23.19 2.04
N GLU A 715 8.52 22.79 2.95
CA GLU A 715 8.13 22.10 4.18
C GLU A 715 7.26 23.00 5.08
N LEU A 716 6.26 22.39 5.71
CA LEU A 716 5.37 23.08 6.63
C LEU A 716 6.03 23.29 8.01
N PRO A 717 5.77 24.39 8.72
CA PRO A 717 6.30 24.61 10.06
C PRO A 717 5.84 23.53 11.05
N THR A 718 6.74 23.03 11.89
CA THR A 718 6.42 21.99 12.90
C THR A 718 5.43 22.43 13.96
N GLN A 719 5.25 23.74 14.15
CA GLN A 719 4.30 24.33 15.10
C GLN A 719 2.87 24.45 14.56
N LEU A 720 2.65 24.17 13.28
CA LEU A 720 1.33 24.21 12.66
C LEU A 720 0.51 22.97 13.07
N SER A 721 -0.66 23.17 13.69
CA SER A 721 -1.51 22.08 14.20
C SER A 721 -2.48 21.49 13.17
N PHE A 722 -2.43 21.93 11.92
CA PHE A 722 -3.33 21.51 10.83
C PHE A 722 -2.59 21.51 9.49
N THR A 723 -3.16 20.82 8.48
CA THR A 723 -2.64 20.83 7.11
C THR A 723 -3.32 21.93 6.30
N PRO A 724 -2.57 22.91 5.75
CA PRO A 724 -3.16 24.03 5.03
C PRO A 724 -3.61 23.63 3.61
N TYR A 725 -4.79 24.11 3.22
CA TYR A 725 -5.26 24.12 1.84
C TYR A 725 -4.52 25.19 1.04
N TYR A 726 -4.46 26.41 1.61
CA TYR A 726 -3.78 27.55 1.01
C TYR A 726 -2.66 28.06 1.91
N VAL A 727 -1.55 28.47 1.29
CA VAL A 727 -0.41 29.12 1.91
C VAL A 727 -0.09 30.37 1.10
N ILE A 728 -0.24 31.55 1.71
CA ILE A 728 0.23 32.81 1.13
C ILE A 728 1.68 32.98 1.62
N PRO A 729 2.70 32.94 0.72
CA PRO A 729 4.10 32.91 1.11
C PRO A 729 4.60 34.17 1.80
N GLU A 730 3.94 35.31 1.59
CA GLU A 730 4.24 36.59 2.23
C GLU A 730 2.95 37.40 2.39
N THR A 731 2.63 37.86 3.61
CA THR A 731 1.45 38.69 3.88
C THR A 731 1.49 40.04 3.16
N SER A 732 2.67 40.48 2.72
CA SER A 732 2.83 41.65 1.84
C SER A 732 2.12 41.49 0.49
N GLU A 733 1.75 40.29 0.05
CA GLU A 733 0.96 40.12 -1.18
C GLU A 733 -0.41 40.81 -1.11
N PHE A 734 -0.95 41.07 0.08
CA PHE A 734 -2.18 41.86 0.24
C PHE A 734 -2.01 43.36 -0.01
N SER A 735 -0.78 43.84 -0.23
CA SER A 735 -0.55 45.24 -0.65
C SER A 735 -0.93 45.49 -2.12
N ILE A 736 -1.15 44.43 -2.91
CA ILE A 736 -1.49 44.55 -4.34
C ILE A 736 -3.00 44.71 -4.57
N LEU A 737 -3.81 44.57 -3.53
CA LEU A 737 -5.25 44.76 -3.61
C LEU A 737 -5.56 46.17 -4.10
N GLU A 738 -6.50 46.28 -5.03
CA GLU A 738 -6.96 47.54 -5.60
C GLU A 738 -7.88 48.28 -4.63
N HIS A 739 -8.71 47.54 -3.87
CA HIS A 739 -9.55 48.13 -2.84
C HIS A 739 -8.76 48.46 -1.56
N ALA A 740 -8.93 49.69 -1.09
CA ALA A 740 -8.28 50.20 0.12
C ALA A 740 -9.17 49.95 1.35
N TYR A 741 -9.25 48.69 1.80
CA TYR A 741 -10.12 48.26 2.89
C TYR A 741 -9.94 49.06 4.19
N TYR A 742 -8.75 49.59 4.45
CA TYR A 742 -8.48 50.43 5.63
C TYR A 742 -9.25 51.77 5.62
N ASN A 743 -9.84 52.17 4.49
CA ASN A 743 -10.71 53.35 4.38
C ASN A 743 -12.20 53.02 4.57
N ASP A 744 -12.58 51.75 4.69
CA ASP A 744 -13.98 51.37 4.91
C ASP A 744 -14.43 51.84 6.30
N SER A 745 -15.70 52.28 6.42
CA SER A 745 -16.24 52.83 7.67
C SER A 745 -16.11 51.87 8.87
N LEU A 746 -16.04 50.56 8.60
CA LEU A 746 -15.84 49.51 9.58
C LEU A 746 -14.49 49.62 10.34
N PHE A 747 -13.48 50.26 9.73
CA PHE A 747 -12.14 50.43 10.30
C PHE A 747 -11.82 51.89 10.70
N GLU A 748 -12.79 52.80 10.58
CA GLU A 748 -12.60 54.20 10.94
C GLU A 748 -12.22 54.35 12.42
N GLY A 749 -11.17 55.11 12.69
CA GLY A 749 -10.67 55.35 14.06
C GLY A 749 -9.72 54.28 14.62
N LEU A 750 -9.43 53.20 13.88
CA LEU A 750 -8.45 52.17 14.30
C LEU A 750 -6.99 52.53 13.98
N GLY A 751 -6.76 53.55 13.13
CA GLY A 751 -5.41 54.02 12.79
C GLY A 751 -4.64 53.10 11.85
N PHE A 752 -5.34 52.32 11.02
CA PHE A 752 -4.73 51.45 10.00
C PHE A 752 -4.33 52.26 8.76
N ASP A 753 -3.10 52.04 8.28
CA ASP A 753 -2.54 52.80 7.15
C ASP A 753 -2.48 51.97 5.85
N ASN A 754 -2.74 50.66 5.93
CA ASN A 754 -2.63 49.74 4.80
C ASN A 754 -3.49 48.47 4.99
N ASN A 755 -3.64 47.69 3.92
CA ASN A 755 -4.43 46.44 3.93
C ASN A 755 -3.80 45.31 4.77
N ILE A 756 -2.50 45.36 5.10
CA ILE A 756 -1.86 44.34 5.95
C ILE A 756 -2.35 44.48 7.40
N ASP A 757 -2.54 45.72 7.87
CA ASP A 757 -3.10 45.98 9.20
C ASP A 757 -4.54 45.44 9.30
N VAL A 758 -5.34 45.64 8.25
CA VAL A 758 -6.71 45.10 8.13
C VAL A 758 -6.70 43.57 8.14
N LEU A 759 -5.80 42.94 7.38
CA LEU A 759 -5.67 41.48 7.34
C LEU A 759 -5.41 40.90 8.74
N LYS A 760 -4.43 41.45 9.46
CA LYS A 760 -4.08 40.98 10.81
C LYS A 760 -5.25 41.11 11.77
N TYR A 761 -5.91 42.26 11.75
CA TYR A 761 -7.06 42.52 12.61
C TYR A 761 -8.23 41.58 12.30
N THR A 762 -8.54 41.35 11.02
CA THR A 762 -9.64 40.46 10.64
C THR A 762 -9.36 38.99 11.01
N ILE A 763 -8.10 38.52 10.92
CA ILE A 763 -7.70 37.19 11.41
C ILE A 763 -7.88 37.08 12.94
N GLU A 764 -7.46 38.09 13.70
CA GLU A 764 -7.67 38.12 15.16
C GLU A 764 -9.15 38.04 15.51
N ARG A 765 -10.01 38.73 14.75
CA ARG A 765 -11.47 38.73 14.96
C ARG A 765 -12.08 37.36 14.69
N ILE A 766 -11.72 36.72 13.58
CA ILE A 766 -12.16 35.36 13.24
C ILE A 766 -11.85 34.37 14.39
N LYS A 767 -10.66 34.47 14.99
CA LYS A 767 -10.26 33.64 16.14
C LYS A 767 -11.06 33.98 17.38
N SER A 768 -11.20 35.27 17.71
CA SER A 768 -11.92 35.71 18.92
C SER A 768 -13.41 35.36 18.92
N GLU A 769 -14.01 35.23 17.73
CA GLU A 769 -15.41 34.88 17.52
C GLU A 769 -15.65 33.36 17.38
N ASN A 770 -14.59 32.55 17.56
CA ASN A 770 -14.64 31.08 17.47
C ASN A 770 -15.24 30.53 16.16
N LEU A 771 -15.13 31.29 15.06
CA LEU A 771 -15.70 30.89 13.76
C LEU A 771 -14.85 29.83 13.07
N LEU A 772 -13.55 30.08 12.98
CA LEU A 772 -12.58 29.26 12.23
C LEU A 772 -11.28 29.15 13.02
N SER A 773 -10.88 27.93 13.37
CA SER A 773 -9.70 27.67 14.21
C SER A 773 -8.41 27.43 13.41
N GLU A 774 -8.52 27.06 12.13
CA GLU A 774 -7.39 26.65 11.29
C GLU A 774 -6.93 27.79 10.37
N ILE A 775 -6.64 28.97 10.94
CA ILE A 775 -6.05 30.10 10.22
C ILE A 775 -4.91 30.66 11.08
N GLU A 776 -3.68 30.63 10.56
CA GLU A 776 -2.46 31.01 11.30
C GLU A 776 -1.55 31.90 10.45
N GLU A 777 -1.04 33.00 11.03
CA GLU A 777 0.08 33.76 10.47
C GLU A 777 1.35 33.41 11.25
N ILE A 778 2.37 32.89 10.56
CA ILE A 778 3.66 32.52 11.14
C ILE A 778 4.76 33.08 10.22
N ASP A 779 5.70 33.85 10.78
CA ASP A 779 6.83 34.41 10.03
C ASP A 779 6.42 35.13 8.72
N ASN A 780 5.34 35.93 8.78
CA ASN A 780 4.71 36.62 7.64
C ASN A 780 4.12 35.69 6.56
N LYS A 781 3.95 34.38 6.82
CA LYS A 781 3.22 33.45 5.97
C LYS A 781 1.83 33.21 6.55
N LEU A 782 0.80 33.24 5.69
CA LEU A 782 -0.58 32.95 6.09
C LEU A 782 -0.96 31.53 5.66
N TYR A 783 -1.35 30.71 6.63
CA TYR A 783 -1.76 29.31 6.47
C TYR A 783 -3.27 29.18 6.71
N ILE A 784 -3.99 28.59 5.76
CA ILE A 784 -5.45 28.48 5.79
C ILE A 784 -5.85 27.00 5.64
N GLY A 785 -6.46 26.43 6.70
CA GLY A 785 -6.97 25.05 6.79
C GLY A 785 -8.41 24.86 6.29
N TYR A 786 -8.95 25.84 5.58
CA TYR A 786 -10.25 25.78 4.94
C TYR A 786 -10.14 26.06 3.46
N ASN A 787 -10.87 25.30 2.64
CA ASN A 787 -11.05 25.66 1.24
C ASN A 787 -12.04 26.83 1.11
N PHE A 788 -12.08 27.44 -0.08
CA PHE A 788 -12.83 28.66 -0.29
C PHE A 788 -14.35 28.51 -0.09
N GLU A 789 -14.93 27.35 -0.43
CA GLU A 789 -16.36 27.09 -0.23
C GLU A 789 -16.72 26.98 1.26
N GLU A 790 -15.85 26.36 2.05
CA GLU A 790 -16.04 26.24 3.50
C GLU A 790 -15.99 27.58 4.20
N LEU A 791 -15.05 28.43 3.79
CA LEU A 791 -14.99 29.82 4.25
C LEU A 791 -16.33 30.53 3.97
N ASN A 792 -16.86 30.43 2.75
CA ASN A 792 -18.11 31.08 2.35
C ASN A 792 -19.37 30.46 3.00
N GLN A 793 -19.33 29.21 3.45
CA GLN A 793 -20.45 28.65 4.19
C GLN A 793 -20.52 29.21 5.62
N ILE A 794 -19.38 29.53 6.23
CA ILE A 794 -19.34 30.10 7.59
C ILE A 794 -19.49 31.62 7.57
N ILE A 795 -18.81 32.31 6.66
CA ILE A 795 -18.74 33.76 6.60
C ILE A 795 -19.53 34.24 5.39
N SER A 796 -20.63 34.94 5.64
CA SER A 796 -21.50 35.54 4.63
C SER A 796 -22.09 36.85 5.15
N THR A 797 -22.77 37.60 4.28
CA THR A 797 -23.53 38.79 4.69
C THR A 797 -24.69 38.47 5.64
N PHE A 798 -25.08 37.20 5.77
CA PHE A 798 -26.13 36.76 6.71
C PHE A 798 -25.57 36.31 8.06
N SER A 799 -24.39 35.69 8.06
CA SER A 799 -23.76 35.23 9.30
C SER A 799 -22.93 36.32 9.96
N CYS A 800 -22.28 37.21 9.20
CA CYS A 800 -21.36 38.24 9.69
C CYS A 800 -21.92 39.63 9.40
N ALA A 801 -22.92 40.06 10.18
CA ALA A 801 -23.57 41.37 10.07
C ALA A 801 -23.69 42.04 11.45
N GLU A 802 -23.84 43.36 11.48
CA GLU A 802 -23.93 44.17 12.72
C GLU A 802 -24.95 43.62 13.74
N GLU A 803 -26.07 43.08 13.25
CA GLU A 803 -27.19 42.56 14.04
C GLU A 803 -26.91 41.15 14.62
N THR A 804 -25.83 40.50 14.20
CA THR A 804 -25.47 39.14 14.59
C THR A 804 -24.39 39.14 15.67
N GLN A 805 -24.17 38.00 16.34
CA GLN A 805 -23.08 37.89 17.31
C GLN A 805 -21.68 37.82 16.68
N TYR A 806 -21.61 37.76 15.35
CA TYR A 806 -20.39 37.71 14.57
C TYR A 806 -20.23 39.06 13.89
N SER A 807 -19.11 39.73 14.08
CA SER A 807 -18.91 41.08 13.55
C SER A 807 -18.83 41.07 12.01
N GLU A 808 -18.77 42.23 11.38
CA GLU A 808 -18.55 42.34 9.94
C GLU A 808 -17.07 42.08 9.53
N TYR A 809 -16.13 42.01 10.48
CA TYR A 809 -14.70 41.87 10.17
C TYR A 809 -14.32 40.57 9.43
N PRO A 810 -14.86 39.38 9.77
CA PRO A 810 -14.63 38.16 9.00
C PRO A 810 -15.07 38.27 7.54
N LEU A 811 -16.11 39.05 7.24
CA LEU A 811 -16.56 39.27 5.85
C LEU A 811 -15.50 39.99 5.02
N THR A 812 -14.85 41.00 5.61
CA THR A 812 -13.71 41.69 4.97
C THR A 812 -12.55 40.74 4.67
N PHE A 813 -12.22 39.80 5.57
CA PHE A 813 -11.16 38.81 5.33
C PHE A 813 -11.42 37.97 4.08
N ILE A 814 -12.66 37.46 3.93
CA ILE A 814 -13.00 36.71 2.72
C ILE A 814 -12.90 37.61 1.49
N GLN A 815 -13.47 38.83 1.52
CA GLN A 815 -13.41 39.77 0.40
C GLN A 815 -11.97 40.03 -0.08
N MET A 816 -11.05 40.25 0.86
CA MET A 816 -9.62 40.42 0.57
C MET A 816 -9.02 39.17 -0.08
N LEU A 817 -9.37 37.96 0.39
CA LEU A 817 -8.95 36.71 -0.25
C LEU A 817 -9.55 36.54 -1.64
N GLN A 818 -10.81 36.92 -1.87
CA GLN A 818 -11.44 36.82 -3.20
C GLN A 818 -10.76 37.77 -4.18
N GLU A 819 -10.45 38.99 -3.76
CA GLU A 819 -9.75 39.98 -4.58
C GLU A 819 -8.32 39.53 -4.88
N LEU A 820 -7.57 39.05 -3.87
CA LEU A 820 -6.23 38.50 -4.05
C LEU A 820 -6.24 37.33 -5.05
N GLY A 821 -7.17 36.39 -4.86
CA GLY A 821 -7.40 35.29 -5.76
C GLY A 821 -7.75 35.77 -7.17
N SER A 822 -8.60 36.79 -7.31
CA SER A 822 -9.02 37.33 -8.60
C SER A 822 -7.86 37.95 -9.37
N ILE A 823 -7.02 38.73 -8.70
CA ILE A 823 -5.82 39.34 -9.30
C ILE A 823 -4.89 38.26 -9.86
N LYS A 824 -4.64 37.20 -9.09
CA LYS A 824 -3.78 36.07 -9.53
C LYS A 824 -4.46 35.12 -10.50
N GLY A 825 -5.79 35.04 -10.45
CA GLY A 825 -6.63 34.10 -11.19
C GLY A 825 -7.23 34.66 -12.48
N GLN A 826 -6.89 35.89 -12.87
CA GLN A 826 -7.46 36.59 -14.03
C GLN A 826 -8.98 36.81 -13.91
N GLY A 827 -9.42 37.27 -12.75
CA GLY A 827 -10.82 37.55 -12.44
C GLY A 827 -11.62 36.37 -11.89
N ILE A 828 -10.99 35.20 -11.72
CA ILE A 828 -11.59 34.01 -11.07
C ILE A 828 -10.84 33.76 -9.76
N PRO A 829 -11.40 34.11 -8.58
CA PRO A 829 -10.75 33.96 -7.28
C PRO A 829 -10.13 32.57 -7.04
N GLU A 830 -10.92 31.54 -7.27
CA GLU A 830 -10.62 30.13 -6.98
C GLU A 830 -9.45 29.64 -7.82
N LYS A 831 -9.38 30.09 -9.09
CA LYS A 831 -8.26 29.78 -9.97
C LYS A 831 -6.95 30.34 -9.42
N GLY A 832 -6.96 31.57 -8.90
CA GLY A 832 -5.78 32.18 -8.29
C GLY A 832 -5.37 31.46 -7.00
N LEU A 833 -6.34 31.24 -6.10
CA LEU A 833 -6.12 30.51 -4.84
C LEU A 833 -5.59 29.11 -5.08
N MET A 834 -6.17 28.37 -6.03
CA MET A 834 -5.80 27.00 -6.35
C MET A 834 -4.46 26.90 -7.08
N HIS A 835 -4.16 27.78 -8.04
CA HIS A 835 -2.97 27.64 -8.86
C HIS A 835 -1.72 28.27 -8.23
N VAL A 836 -1.89 29.38 -7.50
CA VAL A 836 -0.78 30.20 -6.98
C VAL A 836 -0.56 29.99 -5.48
N TYR A 837 -1.61 29.71 -4.71
CA TYR A 837 -1.52 29.66 -3.25
C TYR A 837 -1.84 28.30 -2.63
N SER A 838 -2.24 27.29 -3.40
CA SER A 838 -2.48 25.96 -2.82
C SER A 838 -1.20 25.33 -2.28
N SER A 839 -1.32 24.50 -1.25
CA SER A 839 -0.24 23.58 -0.90
C SER A 839 -0.09 22.49 -1.98
N ALA A 840 1.13 21.99 -2.18
CA ALA A 840 1.40 20.95 -3.19
C ALA A 840 0.51 19.71 -3.00
N LYS A 841 0.31 19.30 -1.73
CA LYS A 841 -0.57 18.18 -1.38
C LYS A 841 -2.02 18.47 -1.76
N TYR A 842 -2.56 19.64 -1.38
CA TYR A 842 -3.95 19.97 -1.70
C TYR A 842 -4.19 20.03 -3.21
N TYR A 843 -3.25 20.59 -3.97
CA TYR A 843 -3.33 20.62 -5.42
C TYR A 843 -3.39 19.22 -6.03
N GLN A 844 -2.46 18.34 -5.65
CA GLN A 844 -2.38 16.97 -6.16
C GLN A 844 -3.65 16.18 -5.83
N ASP A 845 -4.05 16.20 -4.55
CA ASP A 845 -5.24 15.49 -4.07
C ASP A 845 -6.51 15.96 -4.81
N THR A 846 -6.61 17.26 -5.11
CA THR A 846 -7.76 17.83 -5.84
C THR A 846 -7.79 17.43 -7.31
N VAL A 847 -6.65 17.49 -8.02
CA VAL A 847 -6.58 17.08 -9.43
C VAL A 847 -6.91 15.60 -9.56
N GLU A 848 -6.33 14.76 -8.71
CA GLU A 848 -6.60 13.32 -8.71
C GLU A 848 -8.07 13.03 -8.42
N LYS A 849 -8.63 13.62 -7.35
CA LYS A 849 -10.05 13.47 -7.00
C LYS A 849 -10.97 13.86 -8.14
N ARG A 850 -10.72 15.01 -8.78
CA ARG A 850 -11.55 15.53 -9.89
C ARG A 850 -11.52 14.62 -11.10
N MET A 851 -10.34 14.23 -11.54
CA MET A 851 -10.17 13.34 -12.69
C MET A 851 -10.81 11.97 -12.44
N ASN A 852 -10.59 11.38 -11.27
CA ASN A 852 -11.17 10.07 -10.90
C ASN A 852 -12.69 10.12 -10.74
N THR A 853 -13.24 11.25 -10.28
CA THR A 853 -14.70 11.44 -10.20
C THR A 853 -15.31 11.45 -11.59
N VAL A 854 -14.71 12.16 -12.55
CA VAL A 854 -15.19 12.17 -13.94
C VAL A 854 -15.02 10.80 -14.60
N GLU A 855 -13.96 10.06 -14.26
CA GLU A 855 -13.79 8.67 -14.69
C GLU A 855 -14.93 7.77 -14.17
N THR A 856 -15.25 7.88 -12.89
CA THR A 856 -16.36 7.15 -12.25
C THR A 856 -17.70 7.55 -12.88
N ALA A 857 -17.87 8.84 -13.20
CA ALA A 857 -19.07 9.35 -13.84
C ALA A 857 -19.31 8.74 -15.23
N PHE A 858 -18.24 8.61 -16.02
CA PHE A 858 -18.27 7.92 -17.29
C PHE A 858 -18.77 6.48 -17.11
N GLN A 859 -18.17 5.73 -16.18
CA GLN A 859 -18.51 4.32 -15.95
C GLN A 859 -19.96 4.10 -15.50
N ILE A 860 -20.46 4.96 -14.60
CA ILE A 860 -21.86 4.91 -14.17
C ILE A 860 -22.77 5.24 -15.35
N SER A 861 -22.54 6.36 -16.03
CA SER A 861 -23.43 6.82 -17.12
C SER A 861 -23.46 5.91 -18.34
N ASP A 862 -22.34 5.25 -18.69
CA ASP A 862 -22.26 4.34 -19.83
C ASP A 862 -23.07 3.04 -19.59
N ASN A 863 -23.25 2.64 -18.33
CA ASN A 863 -23.93 1.40 -17.94
C ASN A 863 -25.32 1.60 -17.30
N TYR A 864 -25.78 2.85 -17.12
CA TYR A 864 -27.00 3.12 -16.38
C TYR A 864 -28.27 2.92 -17.24
N ASP A 865 -29.17 2.03 -16.79
CA ASP A 865 -30.49 1.84 -17.41
C ASP A 865 -31.57 2.67 -16.69
N PHE A 866 -31.96 3.78 -17.32
CA PHE A 866 -33.00 4.66 -16.81
C PHE A 866 -34.40 4.03 -16.77
N SER A 867 -34.65 2.94 -17.51
CA SER A 867 -35.98 2.34 -17.62
C SER A 867 -36.50 1.79 -16.29
N ILE A 868 -35.60 1.40 -15.39
CA ILE A 868 -35.94 0.87 -14.05
C ILE A 868 -36.67 1.94 -13.24
N TRP A 869 -36.10 3.14 -13.15
CA TRP A 869 -36.71 4.25 -12.43
C TRP A 869 -37.97 4.75 -13.15
N ASP A 870 -37.91 4.86 -14.48
CA ASP A 870 -39.02 5.34 -15.29
C ASP A 870 -40.29 4.50 -15.11
N ASN A 871 -40.16 3.18 -15.02
CA ASN A 871 -41.30 2.28 -14.80
C ASN A 871 -41.92 2.41 -13.40
N ASN A 872 -41.13 2.79 -12.39
CA ASN A 872 -41.57 2.81 -10.99
C ASN A 872 -42.30 4.09 -10.58
N PHE A 873 -41.86 5.26 -11.10
CA PHE A 873 -42.36 6.56 -10.64
C PHE A 873 -43.08 7.35 -11.75
N PRO A 874 -42.40 7.91 -12.77
CA PRO A 874 -43.12 8.66 -13.81
C PRO A 874 -44.06 7.77 -14.64
N GLY A 875 -43.79 6.46 -14.73
CA GLY A 875 -44.62 5.47 -15.41
C GLY A 875 -45.76 4.88 -14.57
N ASN A 876 -45.78 5.10 -13.25
CA ASN A 876 -46.76 4.52 -12.35
C ASN A 876 -47.96 5.48 -12.13
N GLN A 877 -48.94 5.40 -13.03
CA GLN A 877 -50.15 6.25 -12.96
C GLN A 877 -50.92 6.08 -11.66
N ASN A 878 -50.95 4.88 -11.08
CA ASN A 878 -51.64 4.64 -9.81
C ASN A 878 -50.98 5.39 -8.66
N TYR A 879 -49.65 5.43 -8.60
CA TYR A 879 -48.90 6.19 -7.59
C TYR A 879 -49.16 7.71 -7.73
N ILE A 880 -49.11 8.24 -8.96
CA ILE A 880 -49.35 9.65 -9.26
C ILE A 880 -50.79 10.05 -8.90
N GLU A 881 -51.79 9.25 -9.30
CA GLU A 881 -53.19 9.48 -8.96
C GLU A 881 -53.42 9.38 -7.46
N PHE A 882 -52.74 8.43 -6.79
CA PHE A 882 -52.81 8.28 -5.35
C PHE A 882 -52.34 9.55 -4.64
N LEU A 883 -51.15 10.07 -4.95
CA LEU A 883 -50.63 11.30 -4.32
C LEU A 883 -51.55 12.51 -4.53
N LYS A 884 -52.20 12.62 -5.69
CA LYS A 884 -53.13 13.73 -6.01
C LYS A 884 -54.44 13.68 -5.22
N ASN A 885 -54.94 12.49 -4.93
CA ASN A 885 -56.30 12.28 -4.42
C ASN A 885 -56.38 12.01 -2.90
N GLN A 886 -55.32 12.32 -2.13
CA GLN A 886 -55.28 12.04 -0.68
C GLN A 886 -56.23 12.91 0.15
N GLU A 887 -56.90 12.29 1.13
CA GLU A 887 -57.76 12.98 2.09
C GLU A 887 -56.98 13.66 3.23
N THR A 888 -55.78 13.16 3.58
CA THR A 888 -54.96 13.68 4.69
C THR A 888 -53.46 13.71 4.36
N THR A 889 -52.71 14.57 5.06
CA THR A 889 -51.24 14.68 4.95
C THR A 889 -50.53 13.38 5.35
N ASN A 890 -51.00 12.70 6.40
CA ASN A 890 -50.36 11.48 6.91
C ASN A 890 -50.47 10.32 5.91
N SER A 891 -51.62 10.14 5.26
CA SER A 891 -51.79 9.08 4.25
C SER A 891 -50.92 9.32 3.01
N ALA A 892 -50.67 10.58 2.67
CA ALA A 892 -49.76 10.98 1.59
C ALA A 892 -48.30 10.63 1.92
N ILE A 893 -47.83 10.97 3.14
CA ILE A 893 -46.48 10.64 3.62
C ILE A 893 -46.28 9.12 3.68
N SER A 894 -47.23 8.39 4.29
CA SER A 894 -47.17 6.93 4.41
C SER A 894 -47.01 6.24 3.06
N THR A 895 -47.71 6.72 2.03
CA THR A 895 -47.61 6.10 0.72
C THR A 895 -46.31 6.43 0.00
N ALA A 896 -45.85 7.68 0.06
CA ALA A 896 -44.54 8.05 -0.46
C ALA A 896 -43.40 7.21 0.17
N VAL A 897 -43.44 7.02 1.48
CA VAL A 897 -42.40 6.31 2.24
C VAL A 897 -42.54 4.78 2.20
N SER A 898 -43.73 4.23 1.91
CA SER A 898 -43.93 2.78 1.76
C SER A 898 -43.59 2.25 0.36
N THR A 899 -43.55 3.12 -0.65
CA THR A 899 -43.30 2.75 -2.05
C THR A 899 -41.82 2.43 -2.33
N SER A 900 -40.89 2.96 -1.52
CA SER A 900 -39.46 2.71 -1.68
C SER A 900 -38.69 2.79 -0.34
N MET A 901 -37.37 2.64 -0.38
CA MET A 901 -36.50 2.77 0.81
C MET A 901 -36.30 4.23 1.26
N GLY A 902 -36.73 5.21 0.48
CA GLY A 902 -36.62 6.61 0.86
C GLY A 902 -37.49 7.56 0.04
N VAL A 903 -37.29 8.86 0.24
CA VAL A 903 -37.99 9.90 -0.53
C VAL A 903 -37.11 11.13 -0.64
N ALA A 904 -37.07 11.75 -1.82
CA ALA A 904 -36.35 13.00 -2.04
C ALA A 904 -37.32 14.17 -2.10
N PHE A 905 -36.97 15.27 -1.43
CA PHE A 905 -37.69 16.53 -1.44
C PHE A 905 -36.83 17.65 -2.00
N ASP A 906 -37.47 18.56 -2.75
CA ASP A 906 -36.87 19.86 -3.01
C ASP A 906 -36.71 20.64 -1.69
N ASP A 907 -35.70 21.49 -1.63
CA ASP A 907 -35.36 22.24 -0.43
C ASP A 907 -36.00 23.62 -0.35
N SER A 908 -37.12 23.79 -1.04
CA SER A 908 -37.90 25.03 -1.00
C SER A 908 -38.41 25.31 0.43
N ALA A 909 -38.63 26.58 0.75
CA ALA A 909 -39.15 27.00 2.05
C ALA A 909 -40.47 26.31 2.45
N GLU A 910 -41.34 26.00 1.47
CA GLU A 910 -42.58 25.25 1.70
C GLU A 910 -42.30 23.78 2.05
N SER A 911 -41.42 23.10 1.30
CA SER A 911 -41.03 21.72 1.57
C SER A 911 -40.29 21.57 2.89
N LEU A 912 -39.33 22.44 3.21
CA LEU A 912 -38.61 22.43 4.48
C LEU A 912 -39.55 22.61 5.67
N ARG A 913 -40.49 23.55 5.58
CA ARG A 913 -41.49 23.81 6.63
C ARG A 913 -42.41 22.59 6.81
N PHE A 914 -42.92 22.04 5.71
CA PHE A 914 -43.76 20.84 5.73
C PHE A 914 -43.04 19.65 6.36
N ILE A 915 -41.79 19.38 5.96
CA ILE A 915 -40.99 18.27 6.52
C ILE A 915 -40.79 18.48 8.03
N THR A 916 -40.43 19.70 8.43
CA THR A 916 -40.20 20.05 9.84
C THR A 916 -41.48 19.89 10.68
N GLU A 917 -42.63 20.33 10.17
CA GLU A 917 -43.93 20.24 10.87
C GLU A 917 -44.49 18.81 10.94
N ASN A 918 -44.07 17.91 10.05
CA ASN A 918 -44.57 16.52 9.97
C ASN A 918 -43.50 15.47 10.30
N LEU A 919 -42.43 15.87 10.99
CA LEU A 919 -41.26 15.02 11.24
C LEU A 919 -41.59 13.78 12.09
N GLU A 920 -42.57 13.90 12.99
CA GLU A 920 -43.09 12.77 13.80
C GLU A 920 -43.76 11.71 12.91
N THR A 921 -44.56 12.12 11.92
CA THR A 921 -45.16 11.19 10.94
C THR A 921 -44.09 10.47 10.12
N PHE A 922 -43.05 11.16 9.66
CA PHE A 922 -41.92 10.51 8.97
C PHE A 922 -41.19 9.52 9.88
N TYR A 923 -41.03 9.85 11.17
CA TYR A 923 -40.45 8.93 12.15
C TYR A 923 -41.31 7.67 12.34
N GLU A 924 -42.64 7.81 12.43
CA GLU A 924 -43.57 6.68 12.53
C GLU A 924 -43.48 5.75 11.30
N GLU A 925 -43.26 6.31 10.11
CA GLU A 925 -43.10 5.57 8.85
C GLU A 925 -41.72 4.92 8.65
N GLY A 926 -40.81 5.09 9.64
CA GLY A 926 -39.52 4.41 9.70
C GLY A 926 -38.32 5.25 9.26
N ILE A 927 -38.49 6.54 8.96
CA ILE A 927 -37.38 7.44 8.64
C ILE A 927 -36.52 7.67 9.87
N ARG A 928 -35.21 7.42 9.75
CA ARG A 928 -34.24 7.67 10.84
C ARG A 928 -33.08 8.58 10.44
N ASN A 929 -32.86 8.75 9.14
CA ASN A 929 -31.78 9.56 8.59
C ASN A 929 -32.34 10.58 7.59
N ILE A 930 -31.94 11.84 7.73
CA ILE A 930 -32.24 12.93 6.81
C ILE A 930 -30.93 13.43 6.21
N PHE A 931 -30.77 13.30 4.91
CA PHE A 931 -29.61 13.77 4.16
C PHE A 931 -29.87 15.18 3.64
N VAL A 932 -28.95 16.12 3.89
CA VAL A 932 -29.14 17.55 3.57
C VAL A 932 -27.99 18.09 2.73
N ARG A 933 -28.26 18.36 1.45
CA ARG A 933 -27.24 18.75 0.46
C ARG A 933 -26.68 20.16 0.61
N ARG A 934 -27.43 21.08 1.23
CA ARG A 934 -26.98 22.48 1.45
C ARG A 934 -25.97 22.66 2.59
N LEU A 935 -25.77 21.65 3.44
CA LEU A 935 -24.85 21.70 4.58
C LEU A 935 -23.56 20.95 4.25
N ASN A 936 -22.38 21.54 4.46
CA ASN A 936 -21.11 20.92 4.09
C ASN A 936 -20.78 19.76 5.03
N HIS A 937 -20.58 18.57 4.46
CA HIS A 937 -20.31 17.36 5.22
C HIS A 937 -19.00 17.44 6.00
N ARG A 938 -17.90 17.89 5.38
CA ARG A 938 -16.59 17.97 6.03
C ARG A 938 -16.64 18.91 7.24
N LEU A 939 -17.28 20.05 7.06
CA LEU A 939 -17.29 21.13 8.03
C LEU A 939 -18.26 20.88 9.19
N LEU A 940 -19.47 20.37 8.90
CA LEU A 940 -20.58 20.40 9.85
C LEU A 940 -21.00 19.03 10.39
N LYS A 941 -20.51 17.91 9.85
CA LYS A 941 -20.90 16.56 10.30
C LYS A 941 -20.71 16.40 11.81
N ARG A 942 -19.54 16.80 12.33
CA ARG A 942 -19.24 16.70 13.76
C ARG A 942 -20.14 17.61 14.59
N ASP A 943 -20.29 18.86 14.18
CA ASP A 943 -21.05 19.85 14.94
C ASP A 943 -22.54 19.49 15.04
N ILE A 944 -23.14 19.04 13.93
CA ILE A 944 -24.52 18.58 13.90
C ILE A 944 -24.68 17.33 14.78
N ALA A 945 -23.75 16.37 14.68
CA ALA A 945 -23.81 15.15 15.50
C ALA A 945 -23.71 15.44 17.01
N LEU A 946 -22.85 16.37 17.42
CA LEU A 946 -22.74 16.79 18.83
C LEU A 946 -24.02 17.49 19.29
N TYR A 947 -24.56 18.40 18.49
CA TYR A 947 -25.80 19.10 18.81
C TYR A 947 -26.98 18.14 18.97
N LEU A 948 -27.14 17.16 18.05
CA LEU A 948 -28.18 16.14 18.12
C LEU A 948 -28.07 15.24 19.36
N ARG A 949 -26.85 15.04 19.91
CA ARG A 949 -26.62 14.25 21.15
C ARG A 949 -26.94 15.02 22.44
N GLY A 950 -27.24 16.31 22.36
CA GLY A 950 -27.61 17.11 23.53
C GLY A 950 -26.73 18.32 23.75
N GLU A 951 -25.58 18.44 23.09
CA GLU A 951 -24.67 19.58 23.27
C GLU A 951 -25.26 20.89 22.73
N ASN A 952 -24.64 22.01 23.13
CA ASN A 952 -24.96 23.33 22.63
C ASN A 952 -24.52 23.47 21.17
N MET A 953 -25.23 24.31 20.43
CA MET A 953 -24.88 24.62 19.05
C MET A 953 -23.56 25.39 19.03
N THR A 954 -22.57 24.92 18.27
CA THR A 954 -21.28 25.60 18.11
C THR A 954 -21.45 26.90 17.32
N ASP A 955 -20.54 27.84 17.51
CA ASP A 955 -20.55 29.10 16.75
C ASP A 955 -20.44 28.86 15.25
N ARG A 956 -19.57 27.93 14.86
CA ARG A 956 -19.42 27.49 13.47
C ARG A 956 -20.74 26.95 12.88
N LEU A 957 -21.45 26.06 13.58
CA LEU A 957 -22.74 25.54 13.09
C LEU A 957 -23.80 26.63 13.03
N ASN A 958 -23.84 27.51 14.03
CA ASN A 958 -24.78 28.63 14.07
C ASN A 958 -24.55 29.60 12.90
N ALA A 959 -23.30 29.97 12.63
CA ALA A 959 -22.92 30.80 11.49
C ALA A 959 -23.28 30.13 10.15
N ALA A 960 -23.00 28.84 9.99
CA ALA A 960 -23.39 28.09 8.80
C ALA A 960 -24.91 28.10 8.54
N LEU A 961 -25.72 27.93 9.60
CA LEU A 961 -27.17 27.96 9.48
C LEU A 961 -27.69 29.36 9.13
N LEU A 962 -27.06 30.43 9.66
CA LEU A 962 -27.39 31.80 9.26
C LEU A 962 -27.10 32.03 7.77
N THR A 963 -26.02 31.49 7.23
CA THR A 963 -25.73 31.55 5.79
C THR A 963 -26.81 30.86 4.93
N THR A 964 -27.57 29.92 5.50
CA THR A 964 -28.70 29.25 4.83
C THR A 964 -30.05 29.96 4.97
N LEU A 965 -30.10 31.18 5.51
CA LEU A 965 -31.35 31.93 5.70
C LEU A 965 -32.10 32.12 4.37
N GLU A 966 -33.30 31.53 4.28
CA GLU A 966 -34.19 31.69 3.13
C GLU A 966 -35.31 32.69 3.47
N HIS A 967 -35.42 33.78 2.71
CA HIS A 967 -36.49 34.79 2.89
C HIS A 967 -36.64 35.30 4.34
N GLY A 968 -35.55 35.33 5.12
CA GLY A 968 -35.55 35.73 6.53
C GLY A 968 -36.04 34.65 7.51
N HIS A 969 -36.19 33.40 7.07
CA HIS A 969 -36.56 32.25 7.90
C HIS A 969 -35.41 31.26 8.06
N ASP A 970 -35.20 30.80 9.30
CA ASP A 970 -34.14 29.86 9.65
C ASP A 970 -34.64 28.40 9.68
N LEU A 971 -35.00 27.91 8.49
CA LEU A 971 -35.70 26.62 8.32
C LEU A 971 -34.79 25.41 8.57
N TYR A 972 -33.51 25.47 8.19
CA TYR A 972 -32.56 24.39 8.48
C TYR A 972 -32.28 24.27 9.97
N ARG A 973 -32.17 25.38 10.71
CA ARG A 973 -32.08 25.32 12.16
C ARG A 973 -33.34 24.75 12.79
N ALA A 974 -34.52 25.12 12.27
CA ALA A 974 -35.78 24.55 12.75
C ALA A 974 -35.83 23.03 12.54
N LEU A 975 -35.47 22.55 11.35
CA LEU A 975 -35.36 21.12 11.04
C LEU A 975 -34.43 20.39 12.01
N ILE A 976 -33.21 20.88 12.22
CA ILE A 976 -32.22 20.26 13.11
C ILE A 976 -32.69 20.28 14.58
N ARG A 977 -33.37 21.35 15.00
CA ARG A 977 -33.97 21.47 16.34
C ARG A 977 -35.08 20.46 16.56
N GLU A 978 -36.00 20.30 15.60
CA GLU A 978 -37.06 19.30 15.72
C GLU A 978 -36.51 17.87 15.63
N ALA A 979 -35.58 17.60 14.71
CA ALA A 979 -34.90 16.31 14.60
C ALA A 979 -34.21 15.89 15.90
N LYS A 980 -33.58 16.83 16.62
CA LYS A 980 -33.01 16.60 17.97
C LYS A 980 -34.06 16.11 18.96
N LYS A 981 -35.26 16.71 18.98
CA LYS A 981 -36.32 16.35 19.95
C LYS A 981 -36.80 14.92 19.76
N ILE A 982 -36.95 14.48 18.51
CA ILE A 982 -37.48 13.16 18.16
C ILE A 982 -36.41 12.14 17.76
N LYS A 983 -35.11 12.48 17.93
CA LYS A 983 -33.96 11.61 17.70
C LYS A 983 -33.82 11.08 16.27
N ILE A 984 -34.08 11.93 15.28
CA ILE A 984 -33.70 11.68 13.88
C ILE A 984 -32.30 12.21 13.62
N ASN A 985 -31.49 11.44 12.90
CA ASN A 985 -30.17 11.87 12.46
C ASN A 985 -30.29 12.82 11.27
N VAL A 986 -29.61 13.96 11.34
CA VAL A 986 -29.43 14.88 10.20
C VAL A 986 -27.98 14.76 9.73
N ILE A 987 -27.80 14.40 8.46
CA ILE A 987 -26.51 14.11 7.86
C ILE A 987 -26.27 15.14 6.75
N PRO A 988 -25.31 16.07 6.92
CA PRO A 988 -24.93 16.99 5.84
C PRO A 988 -24.28 16.21 4.70
N THR A 989 -24.67 16.47 3.45
CA THR A 989 -24.10 15.79 2.25
C THR A 989 -23.39 16.75 1.29
N GLY A 990 -23.43 18.06 1.57
CA GLY A 990 -22.85 19.09 0.73
C GLY A 990 -21.34 19.29 0.84
N GLY A 991 -20.86 20.27 0.09
CA GLY A 991 -19.46 20.70 0.06
C GLY A 991 -18.64 20.00 -1.02
N HIS A 992 -17.89 20.78 -1.79
CA HIS A 992 -16.93 20.35 -2.81
C HIS A 992 -15.49 20.57 -2.32
N ASP A 993 -14.54 20.47 -3.23
CA ASP A 993 -13.12 20.79 -3.04
C ASP A 993 -12.82 22.28 -3.33
N GLY A 994 -13.68 23.18 -2.84
CA GLY A 994 -13.47 24.63 -2.95
C GLY A 994 -14.10 25.30 -4.17
N ILE A 995 -15.09 24.67 -4.81
CA ILE A 995 -15.88 25.24 -5.92
C ILE A 995 -17.02 26.10 -5.37
N ILE A 996 -17.20 27.31 -5.92
CA ILE A 996 -18.41 28.11 -5.68
C ILE A 996 -19.29 28.13 -6.92
N SER A 997 -20.55 27.75 -6.77
CA SER A 997 -21.53 27.53 -7.84
C SER A 997 -21.87 28.76 -8.72
N GLY A 998 -21.33 29.95 -8.41
CA GLY A 998 -21.77 31.23 -9.00
C GLY A 998 -21.16 31.60 -10.36
N ALA A 999 -20.03 31.00 -10.76
CA ALA A 999 -19.30 31.39 -11.97
C ALA A 999 -18.61 30.19 -12.67
N LEU A 1000 -19.24 29.03 -12.64
CA LEU A 1000 -18.67 27.81 -13.19
C LEU A 1000 -18.87 27.70 -14.70
N ASP A 1001 -17.82 27.28 -15.41
CA ASP A 1001 -18.02 26.75 -16.75
C ASP A 1001 -18.82 25.44 -16.69
N ILE A 1002 -19.28 24.98 -17.86
CA ILE A 1002 -20.13 23.80 -17.99
C ILE A 1002 -19.47 22.51 -17.44
N TYR A 1003 -18.13 22.43 -17.42
CA TYR A 1003 -17.39 21.25 -16.97
C TYR A 1003 -17.18 21.23 -15.46
N GLU A 1004 -16.90 22.39 -14.86
CA GLU A 1004 -16.89 22.57 -13.41
C GLU A 1004 -18.27 22.29 -12.81
N SER A 1005 -19.33 22.80 -13.45
CA SER A 1005 -20.71 22.51 -13.05
C SER A 1005 -21.04 21.02 -13.17
N TYR A 1006 -20.61 20.37 -14.27
CA TYR A 1006 -20.75 18.93 -14.43
C TYR A 1006 -20.07 18.16 -13.29
N TYR A 1007 -18.79 18.44 -13.02
CA TYR A 1007 -18.05 17.79 -11.93
C TYR A 1007 -18.71 18.01 -10.57
N ALA A 1008 -19.03 19.25 -10.21
CA ALA A 1008 -19.62 19.58 -8.91
C ALA A 1008 -20.92 18.79 -8.67
N ASN A 1009 -21.82 18.77 -9.65
CA ASN A 1009 -23.09 18.06 -9.53
C ASN A 1009 -22.90 16.54 -9.43
N VAL A 1010 -21.99 15.96 -10.22
CA VAL A 1010 -21.67 14.53 -10.20
C VAL A 1010 -21.00 14.13 -8.89
N GLU A 1011 -19.97 14.84 -8.46
CA GLU A 1011 -19.19 14.53 -7.25
C GLU A 1011 -20.10 14.47 -6.02
N GLN A 1012 -20.94 15.49 -5.88
CA GLN A 1012 -21.84 15.61 -4.76
C GLN A 1012 -22.96 14.56 -4.82
N THR A 1013 -23.41 14.17 -6.02
CA THR A 1013 -24.38 13.08 -6.21
C THR A 1013 -23.79 11.71 -5.86
N ILE A 1014 -22.56 11.41 -6.30
CA ILE A 1014 -21.85 10.16 -5.95
C ILE A 1014 -21.60 10.10 -4.44
N ARG A 1015 -21.16 11.21 -3.84
CA ARG A 1015 -20.93 11.28 -2.39
C ARG A 1015 -22.22 11.04 -1.60
N GLU A 1016 -23.30 11.72 -1.98
CA GLU A 1016 -24.62 11.56 -1.36
C GLU A 1016 -25.12 10.11 -1.48
N PHE A 1017 -24.95 9.48 -2.65
CA PHE A 1017 -25.29 8.08 -2.87
C PHE A 1017 -24.50 7.14 -1.95
N ASN A 1018 -23.19 7.33 -1.82
CA ASN A 1018 -22.35 6.51 -0.95
C ASN A 1018 -22.75 6.65 0.54
N LEU A 1019 -22.98 7.88 1.00
CA LEU A 1019 -23.43 8.14 2.38
C LEU A 1019 -24.80 7.50 2.68
N ILE A 1020 -25.69 7.44 1.69
CA ILE A 1020 -26.99 6.77 1.82
C ILE A 1020 -26.81 5.25 1.90
N ASN A 1021 -25.98 4.66 1.04
CA ASN A 1021 -25.73 3.21 1.04
C ASN A 1021 -25.03 2.71 2.32
N ASP A 1022 -24.20 3.55 2.93
CA ASP A 1022 -23.56 3.24 4.22
C ASP A 1022 -24.54 3.32 5.41
N SER A 1023 -25.75 3.86 5.19
CA SER A 1023 -26.77 4.02 6.22
C SER A 1023 -27.82 2.90 6.17
N SER A 1024 -28.30 2.47 7.34
CA SER A 1024 -29.36 1.48 7.44
C SER A 1024 -30.74 2.12 7.64
N GLY A 1025 -31.77 1.51 7.05
CA GLY A 1025 -33.17 1.88 7.27
C GLY A 1025 -33.71 2.87 6.24
N LYS A 1026 -34.94 3.35 6.45
CA LYS A 1026 -35.54 4.33 5.53
C LYS A 1026 -34.94 5.71 5.74
N PHE A 1027 -34.82 6.45 4.65
CA PHE A 1027 -34.18 7.76 4.65
C PHE A 1027 -34.95 8.82 3.86
N LEU A 1028 -34.68 10.08 4.16
CA LEU A 1028 -35.23 11.24 3.46
C LEU A 1028 -34.07 12.10 2.94
N ILE A 1029 -34.16 12.58 1.70
CA ILE A 1029 -33.19 13.50 1.09
C ILE A 1029 -33.82 14.87 0.96
N ILE A 1030 -33.08 15.92 1.34
CA ILE A 1030 -33.44 17.33 1.15
C ILE A 1030 -32.35 17.97 0.31
N THR A 1031 -32.72 18.43 -0.88
CA THR A 1031 -31.74 18.85 -1.89
C THR A 1031 -32.29 19.94 -2.83
N PRO A 1032 -31.43 20.80 -3.41
CA PRO A 1032 -31.88 21.81 -4.37
C PRO A 1032 -32.65 21.21 -5.55
N PRO A 1033 -33.67 21.91 -6.09
CA PRO A 1033 -34.39 21.46 -7.29
C PRO A 1033 -33.51 21.15 -8.50
N THR A 1034 -32.34 21.78 -8.60
CA THR A 1034 -31.35 21.54 -9.66
C THR A 1034 -30.69 20.17 -9.55
N ALA A 1035 -30.48 19.66 -8.33
CA ALA A 1035 -29.86 18.35 -8.06
C ALA A 1035 -30.84 17.18 -8.26
N LEU A 1036 -32.14 17.47 -8.40
CA LEU A 1036 -33.20 16.51 -8.70
C LEU A 1036 -33.45 16.34 -10.20
N ARG A 1037 -32.71 17.06 -11.04
CA ARG A 1037 -32.75 16.92 -12.51
C ARG A 1037 -31.60 16.03 -12.97
N PRO A 1038 -31.78 15.21 -14.03
CA PRO A 1038 -30.66 14.51 -14.66
C PRO A 1038 -29.54 15.48 -15.02
N ILE A 1039 -28.30 15.04 -14.85
CA ILE A 1039 -27.12 15.86 -15.11
C ILE A 1039 -26.71 15.64 -16.57
N ALA A 1040 -26.62 16.73 -17.34
CA ALA A 1040 -26.11 16.65 -18.72
C ALA A 1040 -24.67 16.15 -18.69
N GLY A 1041 -24.40 15.01 -19.32
CA GLY A 1041 -23.09 14.37 -19.23
C GLY A 1041 -22.21 14.59 -20.45
N ILE A 1042 -20.91 14.46 -20.27
CA ILE A 1042 -19.92 14.65 -21.34
C ILE A 1042 -20.07 13.55 -22.40
N HIS A 1043 -20.15 12.28 -21.97
CA HIS A 1043 -20.31 11.12 -22.87
C HIS A 1043 -21.75 10.62 -22.93
N ALA A 1044 -22.40 10.47 -21.79
CA ALA A 1044 -23.79 10.03 -21.65
C ALA A 1044 -24.45 10.78 -20.47
N PRO A 1045 -25.78 10.96 -20.47
CA PRO A 1045 -26.48 11.60 -19.36
C PRO A 1045 -26.17 10.89 -18.03
N PHE A 1046 -25.92 11.66 -16.97
CA PHE A 1046 -25.63 11.10 -15.65
C PHE A 1046 -26.89 11.14 -14.77
N PRO A 1047 -27.26 10.02 -14.11
CA PRO A 1047 -28.46 9.96 -13.28
C PRO A 1047 -28.37 10.85 -12.05
N ASN A 1048 -29.49 11.45 -11.66
CA ASN A 1048 -29.56 12.22 -10.42
C ASN A 1048 -29.65 11.29 -9.19
N ILE A 1049 -29.61 11.87 -7.97
CA ILE A 1049 -29.61 11.08 -6.74
C ILE A 1049 -30.85 10.20 -6.56
N ALA A 1050 -32.03 10.67 -6.99
CA ALA A 1050 -33.27 9.93 -6.85
C ALA A 1050 -33.37 8.77 -7.85
N GLU A 1051 -32.84 8.97 -9.06
CA GLU A 1051 -32.67 7.91 -10.06
C GLU A 1051 -31.72 6.83 -9.51
N LEU A 1052 -30.51 7.19 -9.06
CA LEU A 1052 -29.51 6.26 -8.53
C LEU A 1052 -30.00 5.43 -7.32
N THR A 1053 -30.80 6.04 -6.44
CA THR A 1053 -31.34 5.37 -5.24
C THR A 1053 -32.69 4.69 -5.47
N ASN A 1054 -33.24 4.81 -6.69
CA ASN A 1054 -34.56 4.32 -7.06
C ASN A 1054 -35.68 4.76 -6.10
N ILE A 1055 -35.78 6.07 -5.83
CA ILE A 1055 -36.78 6.68 -4.94
C ILE A 1055 -37.58 7.78 -5.67
N PRO A 1056 -38.80 8.14 -5.19
CA PRO A 1056 -39.58 9.21 -5.78
C PRO A 1056 -39.07 10.61 -5.41
N VAL A 1057 -39.33 11.57 -6.29
CA VAL A 1057 -39.04 13.00 -6.09
C VAL A 1057 -40.31 13.78 -5.82
N LEU A 1058 -40.36 14.46 -4.68
CA LEU A 1058 -41.53 15.20 -4.24
C LEU A 1058 -41.24 16.70 -4.06
N LYS A 1059 -42.28 17.49 -4.22
CA LYS A 1059 -42.34 18.90 -3.82
C LYS A 1059 -43.63 19.18 -3.10
N VAL A 1060 -43.58 20.14 -2.18
CA VAL A 1060 -44.77 20.66 -1.51
C VAL A 1060 -45.26 21.91 -2.22
N THR A 1061 -46.57 21.98 -2.46
CA THR A 1061 -47.25 23.19 -2.93
C THR A 1061 -48.62 23.24 -2.28
N GLU A 1062 -48.96 24.38 -1.66
CA GLU A 1062 -50.23 24.55 -0.91
C GLU A 1062 -50.45 23.43 0.15
N ASN A 1063 -49.37 23.01 0.84
CA ASN A 1063 -49.34 21.91 1.81
C ASN A 1063 -49.72 20.51 1.26
N LYS A 1064 -49.67 20.33 -0.07
CA LYS A 1064 -49.89 19.03 -0.72
C LYS A 1064 -48.62 18.50 -1.37
N LEU A 1065 -48.44 17.18 -1.33
CA LEU A 1065 -47.36 16.49 -2.02
C LEU A 1065 -47.65 16.40 -3.52
N LEU A 1066 -46.72 16.90 -4.32
CA LEU A 1066 -46.72 16.76 -5.77
C LEU A 1066 -45.53 15.90 -6.19
N ASP A 1067 -45.79 14.91 -7.03
CA ASP A 1067 -44.75 14.15 -7.70
C ASP A 1067 -44.08 15.02 -8.78
N LEU A 1068 -42.78 15.24 -8.64
CA LEU A 1068 -41.96 15.97 -9.61
C LEU A 1068 -41.16 15.04 -10.54
N SER A 1069 -41.50 13.75 -10.56
CA SER A 1069 -40.89 12.77 -11.46
C SER A 1069 -41.23 13.11 -12.92
N VAL A 1070 -40.46 14.01 -13.54
CA VAL A 1070 -40.57 14.38 -14.94
C VAL A 1070 -39.16 14.52 -15.52
N ALA A 1071 -38.79 13.61 -16.41
CA ALA A 1071 -37.50 13.65 -17.11
C ALA A 1071 -37.51 14.73 -18.21
N ILE A 1072 -37.13 15.95 -17.86
CA ILE A 1072 -36.65 16.95 -18.85
C ILE A 1072 -35.13 16.99 -18.74
N GLY A 1073 -34.43 16.51 -19.77
CA GLY A 1073 -33.00 16.79 -19.99
C GLY A 1073 -31.99 15.66 -19.75
N ARG A 1074 -32.27 14.42 -20.17
CA ARG A 1074 -31.22 13.38 -20.31
C ARG A 1074 -30.38 13.66 -21.58
N GLU A 1075 -29.61 14.73 -21.52
CA GLU A 1075 -28.87 15.26 -22.66
C GLU A 1075 -27.37 14.99 -22.52
N LYS A 1076 -26.68 14.92 -23.66
CA LYS A 1076 -25.23 15.04 -23.72
C LYS A 1076 -24.89 16.52 -23.80
N LEU A 1077 -23.80 16.94 -23.16
CA LEU A 1077 -23.27 18.29 -23.33
C LEU A 1077 -22.93 18.51 -24.82
N ASP A 1078 -23.56 19.51 -25.44
CA ASP A 1078 -23.29 19.87 -26.84
C ASP A 1078 -21.97 20.66 -26.93
N VAL A 1079 -20.85 19.94 -27.02
CA VAL A 1079 -19.52 20.55 -27.07
C VAL A 1079 -18.68 20.03 -28.21
N ARG A 1080 -18.17 20.95 -29.03
CA ARG A 1080 -17.18 20.65 -30.06
C ARG A 1080 -15.86 20.30 -29.39
N VAL A 1081 -15.46 19.04 -29.50
CA VAL A 1081 -14.11 18.58 -29.15
C VAL A 1081 -13.08 19.35 -29.99
N PRO A 1082 -12.24 20.22 -29.41
CA PRO A 1082 -11.16 20.85 -30.16
C PRO A 1082 -10.08 19.81 -30.43
N ALA A 1083 -9.98 19.34 -31.67
CA ALA A 1083 -8.82 18.61 -32.22
C ALA A 1083 -8.33 17.35 -31.48
N TRP A 1084 -9.17 16.65 -30.71
CA TRP A 1084 -8.87 15.29 -30.23
C TRP A 1084 -9.47 14.28 -31.21
N THR A 1085 -8.62 13.44 -31.79
CA THR A 1085 -9.03 12.31 -32.64
C THR A 1085 -8.93 11.05 -31.79
N GLU A 1086 -10.02 10.27 -31.72
CA GLU A 1086 -10.01 8.98 -31.03
C GLU A 1086 -8.88 8.09 -31.56
N PHE A 1087 -8.12 7.50 -30.64
CA PHE A 1087 -6.90 6.76 -30.96
C PHE A 1087 -7.16 5.30 -31.35
N VAL A 1088 -8.35 4.78 -31.03
CA VAL A 1088 -8.78 3.42 -31.34
C VAL A 1088 -9.95 3.50 -32.32
N PRO A 1089 -9.90 2.85 -33.49
CA PRO A 1089 -11.03 2.80 -34.41
C PRO A 1089 -12.27 2.21 -33.73
N LEU A 1090 -13.42 2.89 -33.82
CA LEU A 1090 -14.69 2.45 -33.21
C LEU A 1090 -15.11 1.02 -33.61
N ASP A 1091 -14.72 0.56 -34.81
CA ASP A 1091 -15.11 -0.75 -35.37
C ASP A 1091 -14.15 -1.90 -35.02
N GLY A 1092 -13.09 -1.69 -34.21
CA GLY A 1092 -12.15 -2.76 -33.90
C GLY A 1092 -11.50 -2.70 -32.51
N LYS A 1093 -11.03 -3.86 -32.04
CA LYS A 1093 -10.38 -4.00 -30.74
C LYS A 1093 -9.25 -5.02 -30.79
N VAL A 1094 -8.27 -4.84 -29.90
CA VAL A 1094 -7.30 -5.90 -29.61
C VAL A 1094 -8.02 -6.98 -28.80
N LEU A 1095 -8.16 -8.17 -29.38
CA LEU A 1095 -8.85 -9.30 -28.75
C LEU A 1095 -8.13 -9.72 -27.44
N GLY A 1096 -6.81 -9.62 -27.44
CA GLY A 1096 -6.04 -9.76 -26.22
C GLY A 1096 -4.60 -9.35 -26.44
N TRP A 1097 -4.03 -8.72 -25.42
CA TRP A 1097 -2.63 -8.28 -25.37
C TRP A 1097 -1.71 -9.47 -25.07
N LYS A 1098 -1.85 -10.51 -25.88
CA LYS A 1098 -1.18 -11.79 -25.69
C LYS A 1098 -0.88 -12.63 -26.91
N THR A 1099 -0.06 -13.65 -26.69
CA THR A 1099 0.10 -14.77 -27.60
C THR A 1099 -0.98 -15.78 -27.28
N TYR A 1100 -1.82 -16.05 -28.25
CA TYR A 1100 -2.83 -17.09 -28.20
C TYR A 1100 -2.22 -18.43 -28.62
N GLY A 1101 -2.78 -19.54 -28.13
CA GLY A 1101 -2.28 -20.89 -28.43
C GLY A 1101 -1.00 -21.26 -27.68
N GLY A 1102 -0.47 -22.46 -27.95
CA GLY A 1102 0.68 -23.02 -27.25
C GLY A 1102 0.78 -24.54 -27.36
N LYS A 1103 1.74 -25.15 -26.66
CA LYS A 1103 1.85 -26.62 -26.60
C LYS A 1103 0.67 -27.26 -25.85
N ASP A 1104 0.06 -26.50 -24.94
CA ASP A 1104 -1.00 -26.95 -24.04
C ASP A 1104 -2.40 -26.50 -24.51
N TYR A 1105 -2.49 -25.81 -25.66
CA TYR A 1105 -3.77 -25.41 -26.23
C TYR A 1105 -4.55 -26.62 -26.74
N LEU A 1106 -5.63 -26.95 -26.05
CA LEU A 1106 -6.61 -27.94 -26.49
C LEU A 1106 -7.36 -27.42 -27.72
N LYS A 1107 -7.16 -28.10 -28.84
CA LYS A 1107 -7.82 -27.73 -30.09
C LYS A 1107 -9.33 -28.03 -30.00
N PRO A 1108 -10.21 -27.07 -30.33
CA PRO A 1108 -11.65 -27.26 -30.30
C PRO A 1108 -12.10 -28.39 -31.23
N ASN A 1109 -13.20 -29.03 -30.86
CA ASN A 1109 -13.91 -29.99 -31.70
C ASN A 1109 -15.41 -29.66 -31.74
N GLN A 1110 -16.17 -30.40 -32.54
CA GLN A 1110 -17.61 -30.16 -32.72
C GLN A 1110 -18.40 -30.15 -31.40
N SER A 1111 -18.02 -30.96 -30.40
CA SER A 1111 -18.69 -31.00 -29.10
C SER A 1111 -18.44 -29.73 -28.30
N THR A 1112 -17.18 -29.30 -28.18
CA THR A 1112 -16.82 -28.11 -27.39
C THR A 1112 -17.42 -26.83 -27.98
N ARG A 1113 -17.60 -26.77 -29.31
CA ARG A 1113 -18.29 -25.65 -29.97
C ARG A 1113 -19.81 -25.67 -29.70
N ARG A 1114 -20.42 -26.85 -29.58
CA ARG A 1114 -21.85 -26.99 -29.26
C ARG A 1114 -22.19 -26.46 -27.86
N ASP A 1115 -21.30 -26.69 -26.88
CA ASP A 1115 -21.50 -26.22 -25.51
C ASP A 1115 -21.61 -24.70 -25.39
N LEU A 1116 -20.90 -23.95 -26.25
CA LEU A 1116 -20.96 -22.49 -26.30
C LEU A 1116 -22.35 -21.95 -26.68
N PHE A 1117 -23.13 -22.70 -27.46
CA PHE A 1117 -24.50 -22.32 -27.84
C PHE A 1117 -25.54 -22.62 -26.77
N ILE A 1118 -25.21 -23.46 -25.79
CA ILE A 1118 -26.13 -23.86 -24.71
C ILE A 1118 -26.00 -22.91 -23.52
N LYS A 1119 -24.81 -22.32 -23.31
CA LYS A 1119 -24.51 -21.43 -22.18
C LYS A 1119 -25.43 -20.19 -22.17
N GLY A 1120 -26.19 -20.03 -21.08
CA GLY A 1120 -27.04 -18.84 -20.85
C GLY A 1120 -28.40 -18.84 -21.57
N ARG A 1121 -28.78 -19.95 -22.23
CA ARG A 1121 -30.07 -20.10 -22.91
C ARG A 1121 -30.91 -21.19 -22.26
N ASP A 1122 -32.23 -21.08 -22.38
CA ASP A 1122 -33.10 -22.21 -22.04
C ASP A 1122 -32.97 -23.34 -23.08
N ALA A 1123 -33.36 -24.55 -22.70
CA ALA A 1123 -33.17 -25.75 -23.51
C ALA A 1123 -33.91 -25.71 -24.86
N HIS A 1124 -35.03 -24.98 -24.94
CA HIS A 1124 -35.80 -24.86 -26.18
C HIS A 1124 -35.09 -23.93 -27.16
N GLN A 1125 -34.70 -22.74 -26.70
CA GLN A 1125 -33.94 -21.76 -27.48
C GLN A 1125 -32.62 -22.35 -28.01
N ALA A 1126 -31.89 -23.08 -27.16
CA ALA A 1126 -30.63 -23.72 -27.56
C ALA A 1126 -30.84 -24.79 -28.64
N THR A 1127 -31.90 -25.61 -28.53
CA THR A 1127 -32.20 -26.65 -29.51
C THR A 1127 -32.59 -26.05 -30.87
N GLU A 1128 -33.40 -25.00 -30.88
CA GLU A 1128 -33.81 -24.29 -32.10
C GLU A 1128 -32.61 -23.68 -32.82
N LEU A 1129 -31.74 -22.98 -32.09
CA LEU A 1129 -30.52 -22.38 -32.64
C LEU A 1129 -29.58 -23.44 -33.25
N LEU A 1130 -29.36 -24.56 -32.56
CA LEU A 1130 -28.52 -25.65 -33.07
C LEU A 1130 -29.06 -26.26 -34.37
N ASN A 1131 -30.38 -26.43 -34.48
CA ASN A 1131 -31.00 -26.91 -35.70
C ASN A 1131 -30.84 -25.90 -36.85
N GLU A 1132 -31.04 -24.61 -36.58
CA GLU A 1132 -30.87 -23.55 -37.57
C GLU A 1132 -29.42 -23.48 -38.08
N ILE A 1133 -28.45 -23.63 -37.19
CA ILE A 1133 -27.01 -23.70 -37.53
C ILE A 1133 -26.69 -24.93 -38.38
N ASP A 1134 -27.22 -26.11 -38.04
CA ASP A 1134 -26.96 -27.34 -38.80
C ASP A 1134 -27.54 -27.25 -40.23
N VAL A 1135 -28.75 -26.69 -40.38
CA VAL A 1135 -29.35 -26.41 -41.70
C VAL A 1135 -28.51 -25.41 -42.48
N LEU A 1136 -28.07 -24.32 -41.85
CA LEU A 1136 -27.22 -23.31 -42.47
C LEU A 1136 -25.93 -23.95 -42.99
N LYS A 1137 -25.22 -24.74 -42.17
CA LYS A 1137 -23.98 -25.43 -42.58
C LYS A 1137 -24.19 -26.33 -43.79
N GLY A 1138 -25.32 -27.05 -43.84
CA GLY A 1138 -25.67 -27.91 -44.98
C GLY A 1138 -25.78 -27.14 -46.30
N HIS A 1139 -26.33 -25.93 -46.29
CA HIS A 1139 -26.50 -25.11 -47.50
C HIS A 1139 -25.20 -24.57 -48.11
N ILE A 1140 -24.13 -24.48 -47.32
CA ILE A 1140 -22.86 -23.88 -47.75
C ILE A 1140 -21.68 -24.86 -47.72
N ALA A 1141 -21.93 -26.15 -47.46
CA ALA A 1141 -20.92 -27.21 -47.35
C ALA A 1141 -19.95 -27.26 -48.56
N ASP A 1142 -20.47 -27.06 -49.77
CA ASP A 1142 -19.67 -27.10 -51.02
C ASP A 1142 -18.65 -25.96 -51.16
N LEU A 1143 -18.74 -24.94 -50.29
CA LEU A 1143 -17.81 -23.79 -50.28
C LEU A 1143 -16.62 -24.01 -49.33
N ALA A 1144 -16.64 -25.05 -48.52
CA ALA A 1144 -15.59 -25.32 -47.53
C ALA A 1144 -14.24 -25.64 -48.19
N THR A 1145 -13.16 -25.06 -47.66
CA THR A 1145 -11.81 -25.34 -48.16
C THR A 1145 -10.74 -25.11 -47.10
N ALA A 1146 -9.66 -25.89 -47.18
CA ALA A 1146 -8.45 -25.71 -46.37
C ALA A 1146 -7.34 -24.93 -47.11
N SER A 1147 -7.63 -24.39 -48.29
CA SER A 1147 -6.65 -23.67 -49.12
C SER A 1147 -6.18 -22.39 -48.43
N SER A 1148 -4.88 -22.27 -48.19
CA SER A 1148 -4.32 -21.04 -47.61
C SER A 1148 -4.53 -19.84 -48.56
N GLY A 1149 -5.00 -18.72 -48.01
CA GLY A 1149 -5.15 -17.46 -48.74
C GLY A 1149 -6.45 -17.30 -49.53
N SER A 1150 -7.41 -18.23 -49.43
CA SER A 1150 -8.71 -18.15 -50.12
C SER A 1150 -9.83 -17.48 -49.32
N CYS A 1151 -9.61 -17.14 -48.04
CA CYS A 1151 -10.63 -16.66 -47.09
C CYS A 1151 -11.51 -15.53 -47.65
N ALA A 1152 -10.95 -14.42 -48.13
CA ALA A 1152 -11.74 -13.30 -48.66
C ALA A 1152 -12.64 -13.70 -49.85
N SER A 1153 -12.14 -14.56 -50.75
CA SER A 1153 -12.89 -15.00 -51.93
C SER A 1153 -14.01 -15.99 -51.59
N VAL A 1154 -13.80 -16.82 -50.56
CA VAL A 1154 -14.78 -17.81 -50.10
C VAL A 1154 -15.84 -17.15 -49.22
N SER A 1155 -15.44 -16.27 -48.30
CA SER A 1155 -16.36 -15.52 -47.44
C SER A 1155 -17.33 -14.65 -48.26
N ALA A 1156 -16.88 -14.06 -49.37
CA ALA A 1156 -17.75 -13.36 -50.31
C ALA A 1156 -18.80 -14.28 -50.96
N LYS A 1157 -18.44 -15.53 -51.32
CA LYS A 1157 -19.37 -16.53 -51.86
C LYS A 1157 -20.35 -17.03 -50.81
N VAL A 1158 -19.89 -17.19 -49.56
CA VAL A 1158 -20.76 -17.54 -48.42
C VAL A 1158 -21.79 -16.42 -48.19
N LEU A 1159 -21.34 -15.16 -48.15
CA LEU A 1159 -22.23 -14.00 -48.01
C LEU A 1159 -23.30 -13.96 -49.10
N GLN A 1160 -22.90 -14.17 -50.36
CA GLN A 1160 -23.84 -14.19 -51.48
C GLN A 1160 -24.87 -15.31 -51.34
N ASN A 1161 -24.45 -16.54 -51.01
CA ASN A 1161 -25.37 -17.66 -50.84
C ASN A 1161 -26.34 -17.44 -49.68
N LEU A 1162 -25.87 -16.97 -48.52
CA LEU A 1162 -26.73 -16.69 -47.37
C LEU A 1162 -27.80 -15.63 -47.70
N ARG A 1163 -27.44 -14.58 -48.44
CA ARG A 1163 -28.40 -13.57 -48.93
C ARG A 1163 -29.41 -14.16 -49.89
N THR A 1164 -28.98 -15.02 -50.82
CA THR A 1164 -29.89 -15.71 -51.76
C THR A 1164 -30.88 -16.63 -51.06
N LEU A 1165 -30.47 -17.22 -49.92
CA LEU A 1165 -31.31 -18.06 -49.07
C LEU A 1165 -32.21 -17.28 -48.10
N GLY A 1166 -32.12 -15.95 -48.08
CA GLY A 1166 -32.99 -15.07 -47.28
C GLY A 1166 -32.53 -14.83 -45.84
N TYR A 1167 -31.30 -15.22 -45.48
CA TYR A 1167 -30.75 -14.93 -44.15
C TYR A 1167 -30.42 -13.44 -43.98
N ASN A 1168 -30.61 -12.92 -42.76
CA ASN A 1168 -30.18 -11.58 -42.38
C ASN A 1168 -28.66 -11.54 -42.14
N THR A 1169 -27.88 -11.18 -43.17
CA THR A 1169 -26.41 -11.19 -43.07
C THR A 1169 -25.87 -9.95 -42.37
N GLY A 1170 -24.89 -10.13 -41.50
CA GLY A 1170 -24.17 -9.05 -40.83
C GLY A 1170 -23.06 -8.43 -41.67
N ARG A 1171 -22.22 -7.59 -41.05
CA ARG A 1171 -21.08 -6.92 -41.72
C ARG A 1171 -19.89 -7.86 -41.94
N GLY A 1172 -19.89 -9.04 -41.32
CA GLY A 1172 -18.75 -9.95 -41.24
C GLY A 1172 -17.67 -9.46 -40.28
N TYR A 1173 -16.68 -10.31 -40.02
CA TYR A 1173 -15.58 -10.02 -39.10
C TYR A 1173 -14.24 -10.36 -39.74
N SER A 1174 -13.21 -9.60 -39.36
CA SER A 1174 -11.85 -9.82 -39.82
C SER A 1174 -10.88 -9.77 -38.66
N LEU A 1175 -9.91 -10.68 -38.68
CA LEU A 1175 -8.88 -10.83 -37.66
C LEU A 1175 -7.52 -10.56 -38.29
N ALA A 1176 -6.71 -9.71 -37.69
CA ALA A 1176 -5.30 -9.54 -38.04
C ALA A 1176 -4.43 -9.85 -36.81
N TYR A 1177 -3.20 -10.33 -36.97
CA TYR A 1177 -2.31 -10.63 -35.85
C TYR A 1177 -0.83 -10.63 -36.24
N TRP A 1178 0.06 -10.53 -35.25
CA TRP A 1178 1.50 -10.65 -35.45
C TRP A 1178 1.98 -12.09 -35.28
N LYS A 1179 3.04 -12.44 -36.02
CA LYS A 1179 3.78 -13.69 -35.82
C LYS A 1179 5.28 -13.46 -35.97
N LYS A 1180 6.08 -14.04 -35.08
CA LYS A 1180 7.54 -13.92 -35.12
C LYS A 1180 8.12 -14.71 -36.30
N ARG A 1181 8.98 -14.07 -37.11
CA ARG A 1181 9.80 -14.73 -38.14
C ARG A 1181 11.22 -14.16 -38.10
N GLY A 1182 12.20 -15.03 -37.81
CA GLY A 1182 13.57 -14.59 -37.57
C GLY A 1182 13.64 -13.64 -36.37
N ASN A 1183 14.22 -12.46 -36.59
CA ASN A 1183 14.40 -11.42 -35.56
C ASN A 1183 13.28 -10.36 -35.53
N ASP A 1184 12.23 -10.47 -36.36
CA ASP A 1184 11.14 -9.49 -36.44
C ASP A 1184 9.74 -10.15 -36.44
N TYR A 1185 8.70 -9.33 -36.39
CA TYR A 1185 7.29 -9.70 -36.37
C TYR A 1185 6.60 -9.26 -37.66
N PHE A 1186 5.84 -10.18 -38.26
CA PHE A 1186 5.13 -9.96 -39.52
C PHE A 1186 3.62 -10.12 -39.32
N PRO A 1187 2.80 -9.34 -40.05
CA PRO A 1187 1.35 -9.40 -39.92
C PRO A 1187 0.76 -10.56 -40.72
N PHE A 1188 -0.32 -11.12 -40.20
CA PHE A 1188 -1.16 -12.16 -40.81
C PHE A 1188 -2.62 -11.80 -40.56
N ASN A 1189 -3.54 -12.38 -41.34
CA ASN A 1189 -4.95 -12.05 -41.24
C ASN A 1189 -5.87 -13.20 -41.65
N HIS A 1190 -7.16 -13.00 -41.35
CA HIS A 1190 -8.27 -13.86 -41.68
C HIS A 1190 -9.58 -13.07 -41.77
N THR A 1191 -10.57 -13.55 -42.52
CA THR A 1191 -11.86 -12.85 -42.67
C THR A 1191 -12.98 -13.83 -42.96
N ALA A 1192 -14.14 -13.62 -42.33
CA ALA A 1192 -15.31 -14.48 -42.43
C ALA A 1192 -16.62 -13.67 -42.41
N THR A 1193 -17.64 -14.21 -43.07
CA THR A 1193 -18.98 -13.62 -43.15
C THR A 1193 -19.74 -13.84 -41.85
N SER A 1194 -20.77 -13.03 -41.57
CA SER A 1194 -21.65 -13.23 -40.41
C SER A 1194 -23.13 -13.21 -40.77
N VAL A 1195 -23.96 -13.76 -39.88
CA VAL A 1195 -25.42 -13.88 -40.00
C VAL A 1195 -26.08 -13.61 -38.65
N TRP A 1196 -27.25 -12.98 -38.65
CA TRP A 1196 -28.08 -12.78 -37.46
C TRP A 1196 -29.06 -13.94 -37.29
N LEU A 1197 -28.98 -14.64 -36.16
CA LEU A 1197 -29.89 -15.70 -35.75
C LEU A 1197 -30.40 -15.37 -34.34
N GLN A 1198 -31.71 -15.41 -34.11
CA GLN A 1198 -32.32 -15.11 -32.81
C GLN A 1198 -31.79 -13.83 -32.11
N ASN A 1199 -31.65 -12.72 -32.85
CA ASN A 1199 -31.10 -11.44 -32.40
C ASN A 1199 -29.61 -11.44 -31.96
N GLU A 1200 -28.85 -12.49 -32.28
CA GLU A 1200 -27.39 -12.54 -32.10
C GLU A 1200 -26.68 -12.69 -33.46
N GLU A 1201 -25.51 -12.07 -33.61
CA GLU A 1201 -24.68 -12.19 -34.81
C GLU A 1201 -23.67 -13.35 -34.65
N PHE A 1202 -23.59 -14.23 -35.63
CA PHE A 1202 -22.67 -15.36 -35.68
C PHE A 1202 -21.76 -15.30 -36.91
N VAL A 1203 -20.46 -15.54 -36.74
CA VAL A 1203 -19.49 -15.68 -37.81
C VAL A 1203 -19.61 -17.07 -38.43
N VAL A 1204 -19.61 -17.14 -39.77
CA VAL A 1204 -19.71 -18.33 -40.60
C VAL A 1204 -18.43 -18.48 -41.41
N ASP A 1205 -17.58 -19.44 -41.03
CA ASP A 1205 -16.24 -19.59 -41.60
C ASP A 1205 -16.02 -20.97 -42.24
N ALA A 1206 -16.10 -20.97 -43.57
CA ALA A 1206 -15.86 -22.12 -44.44
C ALA A 1206 -14.36 -22.30 -44.80
N THR A 1207 -13.47 -21.51 -44.20
CA THR A 1207 -12.02 -21.52 -44.51
C THR A 1207 -11.13 -21.71 -43.28
N HIS A 1208 -11.72 -21.92 -42.11
CA HIS A 1208 -10.99 -22.13 -40.85
C HIS A 1208 -9.98 -23.28 -40.93
N LEU A 1209 -10.21 -24.33 -41.73
CA LEU A 1209 -9.30 -25.48 -41.88
C LEU A 1209 -7.91 -25.15 -42.45
N GLN A 1210 -7.69 -23.94 -42.98
CA GLN A 1210 -6.36 -23.48 -43.37
C GLN A 1210 -5.40 -23.30 -42.17
N PHE A 1211 -5.92 -23.24 -40.93
CA PHE A 1211 -5.15 -23.19 -39.69
C PHE A 1211 -4.97 -24.59 -39.07
N PRO A 1212 -3.93 -24.82 -38.26
CA PRO A 1212 -3.75 -26.08 -37.52
C PRO A 1212 -5.02 -26.50 -36.77
N HIS A 1213 -5.47 -27.75 -36.96
CA HIS A 1213 -6.68 -28.32 -36.35
C HIS A 1213 -6.40 -29.71 -35.77
N ALA A 1214 -7.34 -30.26 -35.00
CA ALA A 1214 -7.23 -31.62 -34.45
C ALA A 1214 -7.51 -32.66 -35.55
N PRO A 1215 -6.88 -33.86 -35.51
CA PRO A 1215 -7.19 -34.95 -36.44
C PRO A 1215 -8.68 -35.35 -36.44
N GLU A 1216 -9.33 -35.23 -35.29
CA GLU A 1216 -10.74 -35.51 -35.03
C GLU A 1216 -11.70 -34.36 -35.33
N ASP A 1217 -11.21 -33.18 -35.76
CA ASP A 1217 -12.06 -32.06 -36.18
C ASP A 1217 -12.65 -32.35 -37.57
N ALA A 1218 -13.82 -32.99 -37.58
CA ALA A 1218 -14.53 -33.39 -38.81
C ALA A 1218 -15.38 -32.25 -39.42
N GLU A 1219 -15.42 -31.08 -38.79
CA GLU A 1219 -16.33 -30.00 -39.14
C GLU A 1219 -15.77 -29.14 -40.29
N GLN A 1220 -16.48 -29.10 -41.41
CA GLN A 1220 -16.05 -28.36 -42.60
C GLN A 1220 -16.32 -26.85 -42.50
N ILE A 1221 -17.26 -26.45 -41.63
CA ILE A 1221 -17.70 -25.06 -41.46
C ILE A 1221 -17.96 -24.81 -39.98
N ILE A 1222 -17.27 -23.83 -39.41
CA ILE A 1222 -17.58 -23.35 -38.07
C ILE A 1222 -18.56 -22.17 -38.15
N VAL A 1223 -19.52 -22.21 -37.24
CA VAL A 1223 -20.41 -21.08 -36.94
C VAL A 1223 -20.17 -20.79 -35.47
N GLN A 1224 -19.91 -19.55 -35.08
CA GLN A 1224 -19.54 -19.16 -33.70
C GLN A 1224 -19.88 -17.68 -33.46
N ARG A 1225 -19.98 -17.26 -32.19
CA ARG A 1225 -20.03 -15.81 -31.90
C ARG A 1225 -18.71 -15.15 -32.31
N PRO A 1226 -18.69 -13.84 -32.58
CA PRO A 1226 -17.51 -13.19 -33.17
C PRO A 1226 -16.24 -13.33 -32.34
N GLU A 1227 -16.34 -13.22 -31.02
CA GLU A 1227 -15.18 -13.34 -30.12
C GLU A 1227 -14.72 -14.80 -30.00
N ASP A 1228 -15.65 -15.75 -29.84
CA ASP A 1228 -15.34 -17.19 -29.82
C ASP A 1228 -14.59 -17.62 -31.10
N TRP A 1229 -15.07 -17.16 -32.26
CA TRP A 1229 -14.41 -17.38 -33.55
C TRP A 1229 -13.01 -16.77 -33.58
N ALA A 1230 -12.87 -15.51 -33.16
CA ALA A 1230 -11.60 -14.81 -33.17
C ALA A 1230 -10.57 -15.49 -32.25
N GLU A 1231 -10.98 -15.94 -31.07
CA GLU A 1231 -10.12 -16.64 -30.11
C GLU A 1231 -9.69 -18.03 -30.60
N GLU A 1232 -10.61 -18.78 -31.22
CA GLU A 1232 -10.29 -20.07 -31.82
C GLU A 1232 -9.25 -19.90 -32.95
N ILE A 1233 -9.48 -18.98 -33.88
CA ILE A 1233 -8.56 -18.73 -35.00
C ILE A 1233 -7.20 -18.21 -34.48
N ALA A 1234 -7.22 -17.26 -33.55
CA ALA A 1234 -6.00 -16.72 -32.94
C ALA A 1234 -5.16 -17.83 -32.27
N SER A 1235 -5.82 -18.72 -31.52
CA SER A 1235 -5.14 -19.80 -30.81
C SER A 1235 -4.55 -20.84 -31.75
N ARG A 1236 -5.29 -21.23 -32.78
CA ARG A 1236 -4.80 -22.16 -33.82
C ARG A 1236 -3.63 -21.58 -34.61
N ALA A 1237 -3.61 -20.27 -34.81
CA ALA A 1237 -2.55 -19.59 -35.54
C ALA A 1237 -1.28 -19.28 -34.72
N GLU A 1238 -1.32 -19.48 -33.39
CA GLU A 1238 -0.36 -18.94 -32.43
C GLU A 1238 -0.21 -17.41 -32.56
N ALA A 1239 -1.34 -16.72 -32.71
CA ALA A 1239 -1.42 -15.28 -32.97
C ALA A 1239 -0.89 -14.44 -31.81
N ILE A 1240 -0.10 -13.41 -32.11
CA ILE A 1240 0.40 -12.43 -31.12
C ILE A 1240 -0.37 -11.12 -31.30
N ARG A 1241 -1.01 -10.66 -30.22
CA ARG A 1241 -1.81 -9.43 -30.13
C ARG A 1241 -2.83 -9.29 -31.28
N PRO A 1242 -3.77 -10.25 -31.42
CA PRO A 1242 -4.77 -10.22 -32.46
C PRO A 1242 -5.69 -9.00 -32.38
N TRP A 1243 -5.96 -8.39 -33.53
CA TRP A 1243 -6.87 -7.29 -33.78
C TRP A 1243 -8.13 -7.80 -34.48
N LEU A 1244 -9.28 -7.68 -33.84
CA LEU A 1244 -10.59 -8.05 -34.38
C LEU A 1244 -11.32 -6.80 -34.84
N GLU A 1245 -11.86 -6.81 -36.06
CA GLU A 1245 -12.62 -5.71 -36.64
C GLU A 1245 -13.99 -6.19 -37.15
N HIS A 1246 -15.04 -5.43 -36.84
CA HIS A 1246 -16.41 -5.65 -37.35
C HIS A 1246 -16.54 -5.15 -38.79
N GLY A 1247 -16.01 -5.94 -39.72
CA GLY A 1247 -16.24 -5.73 -41.13
C GLY A 1247 -15.48 -6.71 -42.00
N LEU A 1248 -16.16 -7.31 -42.96
CA LEU A 1248 -15.61 -8.23 -43.95
C LEU A 1248 -14.58 -7.52 -44.85
N LYS A 1249 -13.44 -8.17 -45.11
CA LYS A 1249 -12.38 -7.63 -45.98
C LYS A 1249 -12.39 -8.35 -47.31
N GLY A 1250 -12.61 -7.60 -48.39
CA GLY A 1250 -12.58 -8.11 -49.75
C GLY A 1250 -11.15 -8.46 -50.22
N VAL A 1251 -11.04 -9.16 -51.34
CA VAL A 1251 -9.76 -9.65 -51.91
C VAL A 1251 -8.73 -8.52 -52.11
N SER A 1252 -9.17 -7.31 -52.47
CA SER A 1252 -8.28 -6.15 -52.67
C SER A 1252 -7.76 -5.52 -51.38
N VAL A 1253 -8.41 -5.75 -50.24
CA VAL A 1253 -8.13 -5.07 -48.97
C VAL A 1253 -7.47 -6.02 -47.97
N ILE A 1254 -7.83 -7.31 -47.97
CA ILE A 1254 -7.32 -8.30 -47.02
C ILE A 1254 -5.78 -8.41 -47.05
N GLY A 1255 -5.14 -8.23 -48.21
CA GLY A 1255 -3.68 -8.28 -48.33
C GLY A 1255 -2.94 -7.16 -47.59
N TYR A 1256 -3.64 -6.08 -47.24
CA TYR A 1256 -3.11 -4.93 -46.49
C TYR A 1256 -3.76 -4.79 -45.11
N PHE A 1257 -4.59 -5.75 -44.72
CA PHE A 1257 -5.24 -5.74 -43.41
C PHE A 1257 -4.26 -6.28 -42.37
N GLU A 1258 -3.70 -5.37 -41.59
CA GLU A 1258 -2.69 -5.63 -40.58
C GLU A 1258 -3.19 -5.12 -39.22
N PRO A 1259 -2.70 -5.66 -38.10
CA PRO A 1259 -2.98 -5.07 -36.79
C PRO A 1259 -2.47 -3.61 -36.75
N PRO A 1260 -3.08 -2.73 -35.94
CA PRO A 1260 -2.53 -1.40 -35.71
C PRO A 1260 -1.07 -1.47 -35.26
N ILE A 1261 -0.20 -0.63 -35.82
CA ILE A 1261 1.26 -0.78 -35.64
C ILE A 1261 1.71 -0.69 -34.17
N TYR A 1262 0.98 0.04 -33.31
CA TYR A 1262 1.24 0.11 -31.87
C TYR A 1262 1.07 -1.24 -31.16
N THR A 1263 0.40 -2.21 -31.80
CA THR A 1263 0.29 -3.58 -31.29
C THR A 1263 1.52 -4.42 -31.63
N LYS A 1264 2.42 -3.98 -32.53
CA LYS A 1264 3.62 -4.75 -32.91
C LYS A 1264 4.53 -4.95 -31.68
N PRO A 1265 4.99 -6.18 -31.38
CA PRO A 1265 5.92 -6.40 -30.27
C PRO A 1265 7.26 -5.68 -30.49
N ARG A 1266 7.82 -5.08 -29.43
CA ARG A 1266 9.14 -4.42 -29.47
C ARG A 1266 10.26 -5.47 -29.54
N ILE A 1267 11.25 -5.24 -30.39
CA ILE A 1267 12.51 -5.98 -30.36
C ILE A 1267 13.41 -5.27 -29.36
N LEU A 1268 13.74 -5.92 -28.24
CA LEU A 1268 14.70 -5.39 -27.28
C LEU A 1268 16.04 -5.18 -28.01
N LYS A 1269 16.52 -3.93 -28.06
CA LYS A 1269 17.90 -3.66 -28.46
C LYS A 1269 18.76 -4.26 -27.36
N GLN A 1270 19.46 -5.36 -27.66
CA GLN A 1270 20.48 -5.84 -26.74
C GLN A 1270 21.54 -4.73 -26.60
N PRO A 1271 21.93 -4.36 -25.36
CA PRO A 1271 22.98 -3.38 -25.14
C PRO A 1271 24.32 -3.80 -25.75
#